data_AF-B8XQD2-F1
#
_entry.id   AF-B8XQD2-F1
#
_cell.length_a   1.000
_cell.length_b   1.000
_cell.length_c   1.000
_cell.angle_alpha   90.00
_cell.angle_beta   90.00
_cell.angle_gamma   90.00
#
_symmetry.space_group_name_H-M   'P 1'
#
loop_
_entity.id
_entity.type
_entity.pdbx_description
1 polymer ?
#
loop_
_entity_poly.entity_id
_entity_poly.type
_entity_poly.pdbx_seq_one_letter_code
_entity_poly.pdbx_strand_id
1 'polypeptide(L)'
;QILVLTYPLIGNYGVPSAKEFDEFGLPKHFEWVEGISVSALVVGEICETPSHWRAQETLSKWMESHGIPGISGIDTRALTKKIREEGTILGRIVYELPEKSNAATFQDPNKRNLVAECSVKEPMVFNPTGAPTICAIDCGLKLNQIRCFVARGARVELVPWNHSLDESKFHGLFVSNGPGDPIVCEETVSQIKKVLQNGKKPIFGICLGHQLLATAVGCKTYKMKYGNRGHNLPCLHHGTGRCFMTSQNHGFAVDTTTLPAGWEPLFTNANDNTNEGIIHKEKPYFSVQFHPEHTAGPEDLELLFDIFVDAVKQEDNLDVSLRETLCKRLAYIPLPESLPEKRPRKVLILGSGGLSIGQAGEFDYSGSQAIKAMKEEKIQTILINPNIATVQTSKGLADKCYFLPLTPEYVEQVIKAERPNGVLLTFGGQTALNCGVELEGAGVFAKYNVKILGTPIESIIETEDRKLFADRVNEIGEQVAPSEAVYSVQEALAAANRLGYPVMARAAFSLGGLGSGFANNAVELATLAHQALSYSSQLVIDKSLKGWKEVEYEVVRDAFDNCITVCNMENLDPLGIHTGESIVVAPSQTLSNREYNILRTTALKVIRHFGVVGECNIQYALNPHSEEYYIIEVNARLSRSSALASKATGYPLAYVAAKLSLGMPLPSIKNSVTGVTTACFEPSLDYCVVKIPRWDLAKFTRVSNNIGSSMKSVGEVMAIGRNFEEAFQKALRMVDGTVNGFDPYQQPLKQEELTQPTDKRPFVLAAALKSNYTVDQLHDLTKIDKWFLHKMKHIIEFYNMLEETGNTLSADQILKAKQIGFSDKQIALAIKSTELAVRKQRQELGMKPYVKQIDTVAGEWPATTNYLYMTYNAAEHDLDFPGGFIIVVGSGVYRIGSSVEFDWCAVGCLRELRNLGKSTIMINYNPETVSTDYDMCDRLYFEEISFEVVMDIYDIENSDGIILSMGGQLPNNIAMDLHRQQAKVLGTSPESIDSAENRFKFSRMLDRKGILQPRWKELTNLQSAINFCEEVGYPCLVRPSYVLSGAAMNVAYSNQDLETYLNAASLVCKEHPVVISKFLTEAKEIDVDAVAADGEILCMAVSEHVENAGVHSGDATLVTPPQDLNTETLGNIKRIACDLAALLDVTGPFNMQLIAKNNELKVIECNVRVSRSFPFVSKTLNHDFVATATRAIIGMPVEPVEVLYGVGKVGVKVPQFSFSRLAGADVQLGVEMASTGEVACFGDNRYEAYLKAMISTGFQIPKKAILLSIGSYK
;
A
#
# COMPACT_ATOMS: atom_id res chain seq x y z
N GLN A 1 -26.18 -18.68 -16.29
CA GLN A 1 -25.64 -19.09 -14.97
C GLN A 1 -25.99 -18.03 -13.94
N ILE A 2 -26.05 -18.36 -12.65
CA ILE A 2 -26.09 -17.36 -11.57
C ILE A 2 -24.65 -16.91 -11.34
N LEU A 3 -24.37 -15.64 -11.62
CA LEU A 3 -23.02 -15.08 -11.50
C LEU A 3 -22.82 -14.49 -10.10
N VAL A 4 -21.74 -14.91 -9.43
CA VAL A 4 -21.29 -14.34 -8.15
C VAL A 4 -20.08 -13.47 -8.45
N LEU A 5 -20.15 -12.18 -8.18
CA LEU A 5 -19.01 -11.28 -8.32
C LEU A 5 -18.20 -11.28 -7.02
N THR A 6 -16.90 -11.51 -7.13
CA THR A 6 -15.99 -11.57 -5.99
C THR A 6 -15.80 -10.19 -5.38
N TYR A 7 -15.54 -9.18 -6.21
CA TYR A 7 -15.42 -7.79 -5.77
C TYR A 7 -16.75 -7.29 -5.16
N PRO A 8 -16.74 -6.69 -3.96
CA PRO A 8 -17.96 -6.38 -3.25
C PRO A 8 -18.71 -5.16 -3.79
N LEU A 9 -18.04 -4.16 -4.38
CA LEU A 9 -18.67 -2.90 -4.80
C LEU A 9 -18.99 -2.92 -6.31
N ILE A 10 -20.25 -3.17 -6.67
CA ILE A 10 -20.63 -3.39 -8.08
C ILE A 10 -21.57 -2.29 -8.61
N GLY A 11 -21.33 -1.87 -9.85
CA GLY A 11 -22.17 -0.89 -10.56
C GLY A 11 -21.66 0.56 -10.50
N ASN A 12 -20.46 0.80 -9.99
CA ASN A 12 -19.90 2.14 -9.72
C ASN A 12 -19.90 3.09 -10.93
N TYR A 13 -19.72 2.57 -12.14
CA TYR A 13 -19.68 3.34 -13.39
C TYR A 13 -20.95 3.22 -14.25
N GLY A 14 -22.01 2.60 -13.70
CA GLY A 14 -23.31 2.48 -14.37
C GLY A 14 -23.28 1.65 -15.66
N VAL A 15 -24.30 1.83 -16.50
CA VAL A 15 -24.45 1.13 -17.79
C VAL A 15 -24.41 2.14 -18.94
N PRO A 16 -23.58 1.93 -19.98
CA PRO A 16 -23.52 2.81 -21.14
C PRO A 16 -24.70 2.60 -22.10
N SER A 17 -24.84 3.49 -23.08
CA SER A 17 -25.93 3.43 -24.06
C SER A 17 -25.87 2.15 -24.92
N ALA A 18 -26.95 1.37 -24.91
CA ALA A 18 -27.15 0.24 -25.82
C ALA A 18 -27.50 0.66 -27.27
N LYS A 19 -27.69 1.97 -27.51
CA LYS A 19 -28.05 2.52 -28.83
C LYS A 19 -26.84 2.96 -29.65
N GLU A 20 -25.65 2.89 -29.08
CA GLU A 20 -24.41 3.20 -29.78
C GLU A 20 -23.91 1.95 -30.51
N PHE A 21 -23.66 2.10 -31.81
CA PHE A 21 -23.08 1.06 -32.65
C PHE A 21 -21.73 1.52 -33.19
N ASP A 22 -20.82 0.57 -33.42
CA ASP A 22 -19.57 0.84 -34.14
C ASP A 22 -19.78 0.93 -35.66
N GLU A 23 -18.71 1.22 -36.39
CA GLU A 23 -18.74 1.35 -37.85
C GLU A 23 -19.15 0.07 -38.60
N PHE A 24 -19.15 -1.08 -37.93
CA PHE A 24 -19.56 -2.37 -38.48
C PHE A 24 -20.98 -2.77 -38.05
N GLY A 25 -21.71 -1.88 -37.35
CA GLY A 25 -23.08 -2.11 -36.91
C GLY A 25 -23.21 -3.02 -35.69
N LEU A 26 -22.13 -3.23 -34.93
CA LEU A 26 -22.18 -3.98 -33.67
C LEU A 26 -22.42 -3.03 -32.48
N PRO A 27 -23.15 -3.44 -31.43
CA PRO A 27 -23.28 -2.66 -30.20
C PRO A 27 -21.90 -2.26 -29.67
N LYS A 28 -21.66 -0.97 -29.43
CA LYS A 28 -20.32 -0.45 -29.17
C LYS A 28 -19.72 -0.88 -27.84
N HIS A 29 -20.55 -0.99 -26.80
CA HIS A 29 -20.12 -1.22 -25.42
C HIS A 29 -20.49 -2.58 -24.85
N PHE A 30 -21.04 -3.47 -25.68
CA PHE A 30 -21.57 -4.76 -25.26
C PHE A 30 -20.95 -5.89 -26.08
N GLU A 31 -20.84 -7.05 -25.43
CA GLU A 31 -20.30 -8.29 -26.02
C GLU A 31 -21.40 -9.23 -26.51
N TRP A 32 -22.64 -8.74 -26.53
CA TRP A 32 -23.82 -9.48 -26.91
C TRP A 32 -24.78 -8.56 -27.68
N VAL A 33 -25.52 -9.11 -28.65
CA VAL A 33 -26.36 -8.30 -29.55
C VAL A 33 -27.55 -7.69 -28.81
N GLU A 34 -28.24 -8.47 -27.97
CA GLU A 34 -29.42 -8.02 -27.25
C GLU A 34 -29.56 -8.72 -25.90
N GLY A 35 -29.73 -7.93 -24.84
CA GLY A 35 -30.00 -8.42 -23.49
C GLY A 35 -28.78 -8.80 -22.66
N ILE A 36 -29.04 -9.54 -21.58
CA ILE A 36 -28.07 -9.95 -20.56
C ILE A 36 -28.01 -11.48 -20.53
N SER A 37 -26.80 -12.05 -20.55
CA SER A 37 -26.61 -13.50 -20.66
C SER A 37 -26.63 -14.25 -19.32
N VAL A 38 -26.44 -13.55 -18.19
CA VAL A 38 -26.53 -14.16 -16.86
C VAL A 38 -27.99 -14.41 -16.50
N SER A 39 -28.24 -15.51 -15.79
CA SER A 39 -29.59 -15.88 -15.34
C SER A 39 -29.97 -15.13 -14.06
N ALA A 40 -28.96 -14.74 -13.27
CA ALA A 40 -29.09 -13.87 -12.11
C ALA A 40 -27.71 -13.34 -11.68
N LEU A 41 -27.69 -12.29 -10.86
CA LEU A 41 -26.47 -11.71 -10.29
C LEU A 41 -26.49 -11.73 -8.75
N VAL A 42 -25.35 -12.05 -8.14
CA VAL A 42 -25.13 -12.01 -6.68
C VAL A 42 -23.92 -11.11 -6.40
N VAL A 43 -24.14 -10.08 -5.58
CA VAL A 43 -23.11 -9.08 -5.23
C VAL A 43 -23.05 -8.82 -3.73
N GLY A 44 -21.94 -8.24 -3.26
CA GLY A 44 -21.83 -7.72 -1.90
C GLY A 44 -22.67 -6.46 -1.73
N GLU A 45 -22.40 -5.45 -2.55
CA GLU A 45 -23.06 -4.16 -2.55
C GLU A 45 -23.39 -3.74 -3.99
N ILE A 46 -24.55 -3.11 -4.17
CA ILE A 46 -24.98 -2.54 -5.45
C ILE A 46 -24.95 -1.02 -5.37
N CYS A 47 -24.27 -0.38 -6.33
CA CYS A 47 -24.18 1.07 -6.41
C CYS A 47 -25.46 1.68 -7.01
N GLU A 48 -26.14 2.52 -6.24
CA GLU A 48 -27.35 3.24 -6.69
C GLU A 48 -27.04 4.59 -7.37
N THR A 49 -25.84 5.13 -7.15
CA THR A 49 -25.42 6.46 -7.61
C THR A 49 -24.10 6.36 -8.40
N PRO A 50 -24.13 5.72 -9.59
CA PRO A 50 -22.94 5.60 -10.42
C PRO A 50 -22.42 6.96 -10.90
N SER A 51 -21.11 7.05 -11.12
CA SER A 51 -20.44 8.23 -11.66
C SER A 51 -19.47 7.82 -12.75
N HIS A 52 -19.88 8.04 -14.00
CA HIS A 52 -19.04 7.85 -15.18
C HIS A 52 -19.65 8.64 -16.34
N TRP A 53 -18.81 9.25 -17.17
CA TRP A 53 -19.28 10.16 -18.23
C TRP A 53 -20.11 9.47 -19.33
N ARG A 54 -20.02 8.13 -19.45
CA ARG A 54 -20.89 7.32 -20.33
C ARG A 54 -22.13 6.72 -19.66
N ALA A 55 -22.28 6.84 -18.34
CA ALA A 55 -23.39 6.20 -17.64
C ALA A 55 -24.74 6.80 -18.09
N GLN A 56 -25.68 5.95 -18.49
CA GLN A 56 -27.05 6.34 -18.87
C GLN A 56 -28.08 5.86 -17.85
N GLU A 57 -27.85 4.69 -17.25
CA GLU A 57 -28.71 4.11 -16.23
C GLU A 57 -27.91 3.32 -15.20
N THR A 58 -28.57 2.91 -14.11
CA THR A 58 -27.97 2.07 -13.07
C THR A 58 -28.00 0.61 -13.49
N LEU A 59 -27.08 -0.19 -12.95
CA LEU A 59 -27.05 -1.64 -13.19
C LEU A 59 -28.39 -2.31 -12.83
N SER A 60 -29.00 -1.91 -11.70
CA SER A 60 -30.29 -2.46 -11.27
C SER A 60 -31.42 -2.19 -12.26
N LYS A 61 -31.51 -0.97 -12.82
CA LYS A 61 -32.52 -0.62 -13.82
C LYS A 61 -32.30 -1.37 -15.13
N TRP A 62 -31.05 -1.52 -15.53
CA TRP A 62 -30.71 -2.30 -16.72
C TRP A 62 -31.09 -3.77 -16.57
N MET A 63 -30.84 -4.37 -15.40
CA MET A 63 -31.27 -5.73 -15.10
C MET A 63 -32.80 -5.87 -15.05
N GLU A 64 -33.49 -4.92 -14.41
CA GLU A 64 -34.95 -4.90 -14.31
C GLU A 64 -35.61 -4.85 -15.69
N SER A 65 -35.13 -3.97 -16.59
CA SER A 65 -35.65 -3.84 -17.95
C SER A 65 -35.49 -5.10 -18.81
N HIS A 66 -34.54 -5.98 -18.45
CA HIS A 66 -34.30 -7.26 -19.12
C HIS A 66 -34.85 -8.47 -18.35
N GLY A 67 -35.57 -8.26 -17.24
CA GLY A 67 -36.15 -9.32 -16.43
C GLY A 67 -35.12 -10.23 -15.76
N ILE A 68 -33.91 -9.71 -15.46
CA ILE A 68 -32.85 -10.46 -14.80
C ILE A 68 -32.88 -10.22 -13.28
N PRO A 69 -33.08 -11.26 -12.46
CA PRO A 69 -33.06 -11.09 -11.01
C PRO A 69 -31.64 -10.86 -10.46
N GLY A 70 -31.54 -10.14 -9.35
CA GLY A 70 -30.29 -9.98 -8.61
C GLY A 70 -30.52 -9.85 -7.10
N ILE A 71 -29.49 -10.18 -6.32
CA ILE A 71 -29.46 -10.00 -4.86
C ILE A 71 -28.16 -9.32 -4.42
N SER A 72 -28.26 -8.44 -3.44
CA SER A 72 -27.15 -7.74 -2.79
C SER A 72 -27.14 -8.02 -1.28
N GLY A 73 -26.10 -7.58 -0.57
CA GLY A 73 -25.92 -7.83 0.87
C GLY A 73 -25.43 -9.25 1.18
N ILE A 74 -24.85 -9.94 0.18
CA ILE A 74 -24.39 -11.32 0.33
C ILE A 74 -22.88 -11.34 0.60
N ASP A 75 -22.44 -12.20 1.53
CA ASP A 75 -21.01 -12.50 1.70
C ASP A 75 -20.53 -13.34 0.50
N THR A 76 -20.15 -12.66 -0.57
CA THR A 76 -19.68 -13.27 -1.82
C THR A 76 -18.41 -14.10 -1.61
N ARG A 77 -17.58 -13.76 -0.61
CA ARG A 77 -16.36 -14.51 -0.27
C ARG A 77 -16.69 -15.89 0.30
N ALA A 78 -17.63 -15.96 1.23
CA ALA A 78 -18.12 -17.23 1.77
C ALA A 78 -18.70 -18.13 0.66
N LEU A 79 -19.46 -17.53 -0.26
CA LEU A 79 -20.03 -18.26 -1.40
C LEU A 79 -18.94 -18.76 -2.37
N THR A 80 -17.92 -17.95 -2.66
CA THR A 80 -16.76 -18.36 -3.48
C THR A 80 -16.01 -19.53 -2.85
N LYS A 81 -15.71 -19.49 -1.55
CA LYS A 81 -15.06 -20.60 -0.82
C LYS A 81 -15.89 -21.88 -0.93
N LYS A 82 -17.21 -21.78 -0.75
CA LYS A 82 -18.13 -22.91 -0.88
C LYS A 82 -18.11 -23.52 -2.29
N ILE A 83 -18.15 -22.70 -3.33
CA ILE A 83 -18.08 -23.15 -4.74
C ILE A 83 -16.74 -23.83 -5.02
N ARG A 84 -15.63 -23.29 -4.51
CA ARG A 84 -14.29 -23.90 -4.65
C ARG A 84 -14.21 -25.28 -3.99
N GLU A 85 -14.76 -25.40 -2.79
CA GLU A 85 -14.67 -26.61 -1.97
C GLU A 85 -15.60 -27.73 -2.44
N GLU A 86 -16.87 -27.41 -2.71
CA GLU A 86 -17.90 -28.36 -3.15
C GLU A 86 -17.91 -28.59 -4.67
N GLY A 87 -17.30 -27.70 -5.44
CA GLY A 87 -17.28 -27.73 -6.90
C GLY A 87 -18.48 -27.02 -7.55
N THR A 88 -18.81 -27.39 -8.79
CA THR A 88 -19.95 -26.77 -9.50
C THR A 88 -21.29 -27.11 -8.82
N ILE A 89 -21.83 -26.18 -8.04
CA ILE A 89 -23.11 -26.31 -7.34
C ILE A 89 -24.28 -25.75 -8.16
N LEU A 90 -25.46 -26.34 -7.97
CA LEU A 90 -26.72 -25.76 -8.46
C LEU A 90 -27.26 -24.78 -7.42
N GLY A 91 -27.71 -23.61 -7.89
CA GLY A 91 -28.26 -22.56 -7.03
C GLY A 91 -29.57 -22.02 -7.59
N ARG A 92 -30.32 -21.32 -6.73
CA ARG A 92 -31.50 -20.54 -7.12
C ARG A 92 -31.65 -19.33 -6.22
N ILE A 93 -32.20 -18.25 -6.77
CA ILE A 93 -32.68 -17.10 -5.99
C ILE A 93 -34.18 -17.26 -5.84
N VAL A 94 -34.69 -17.15 -4.60
CA VAL A 94 -36.11 -17.26 -4.29
C VAL A 94 -36.56 -16.02 -3.52
N TYR A 95 -37.79 -15.59 -3.77
CA TYR A 95 -38.37 -14.41 -3.10
C TYR A 95 -38.79 -14.73 -1.66
N GLU A 96 -39.28 -15.95 -1.43
CA GLU A 96 -39.66 -16.47 -0.11
C GLU A 96 -39.06 -17.87 0.10
N LEU A 97 -38.88 -18.24 1.35
CA LEU A 97 -38.49 -19.60 1.72
C LEU A 97 -39.56 -20.58 1.20
N PRO A 98 -39.20 -21.54 0.34
CA PRO A 98 -40.18 -22.44 -0.25
C PRO A 98 -40.82 -23.31 0.82
N GLU A 99 -42.15 -23.44 0.79
CA GLU A 99 -42.87 -24.40 1.64
C GLU A 99 -42.32 -25.81 1.38
N LYS A 100 -42.15 -26.61 2.44
CA LYS A 100 -41.54 -27.96 2.37
C LYS A 100 -42.17 -28.88 1.30
N SER A 101 -43.42 -28.63 0.92
CA SER A 101 -44.20 -29.36 -0.09
C SER A 101 -43.93 -28.93 -1.54
N ASN A 102 -43.42 -27.72 -1.77
CA ASN A 102 -43.14 -27.12 -3.08
C ASN A 102 -41.63 -26.88 -3.29
N ALA A 103 -40.79 -27.79 -2.79
CA ALA A 103 -39.36 -27.75 -3.07
C ALA A 103 -39.10 -28.01 -4.56
N ALA A 104 -39.22 -26.97 -5.39
CA ALA A 104 -38.95 -27.06 -6.83
C ALA A 104 -37.57 -27.67 -7.06
N THR A 105 -37.51 -28.70 -7.91
CA THR A 105 -36.28 -29.42 -8.25
C THR A 105 -35.27 -28.48 -8.91
N PHE A 106 -34.01 -28.50 -8.43
CA PHE A 106 -32.91 -27.80 -9.09
C PHE A 106 -32.76 -28.29 -10.53
N GLN A 107 -32.63 -27.35 -11.47
CA GLN A 107 -32.40 -27.66 -12.88
C GLN A 107 -30.91 -27.49 -13.20
N ASP A 108 -30.29 -28.50 -13.79
CA ASP A 108 -28.92 -28.41 -14.29
C ASP A 108 -28.92 -27.91 -15.75
N PRO A 109 -28.48 -26.66 -16.01
CA PRO A 109 -28.45 -26.12 -17.36
C PRO A 109 -27.46 -26.86 -18.27
N ASN A 110 -26.46 -27.57 -17.74
CA ASN A 110 -25.46 -28.26 -18.55
C ASN A 110 -26.03 -29.48 -19.31
N LYS A 111 -27.24 -29.93 -18.97
CA LYS A 111 -27.93 -31.02 -19.69
C LYS A 111 -28.60 -30.56 -20.98
N ARG A 112 -28.73 -29.24 -21.19
CA ARG A 112 -29.32 -28.65 -22.40
C ARG A 112 -28.22 -28.25 -23.38
N ASN A 113 -28.56 -28.18 -24.66
CA ASN A 113 -27.66 -27.62 -25.67
C ASN A 113 -27.70 -26.08 -25.59
N LEU A 114 -26.90 -25.52 -24.67
CA LEU A 114 -26.83 -24.07 -24.45
C LEU A 114 -26.27 -23.33 -25.69
N VAL A 115 -25.45 -23.99 -26.50
CA VAL A 115 -24.95 -23.44 -27.76
C VAL A 115 -26.11 -23.14 -28.72
N ALA A 116 -27.07 -24.06 -28.86
CA ALA A 116 -28.23 -23.85 -29.71
C ALA A 116 -29.15 -22.70 -29.23
N GLU A 117 -29.17 -22.45 -27.92
CA GLU A 117 -29.92 -21.33 -27.31
C GLU A 117 -29.26 -19.99 -27.67
N CYS A 118 -27.93 -19.93 -27.60
CA CYS A 118 -27.14 -18.71 -27.76
C CYS A 118 -26.77 -18.35 -29.21
N SER A 119 -26.59 -19.35 -30.10
CA SER A 119 -26.19 -19.14 -31.49
C SER A 119 -27.18 -18.29 -32.28
N VAL A 120 -26.66 -17.47 -33.21
CA VAL A 120 -27.43 -16.85 -34.29
C VAL A 120 -28.28 -17.89 -35.02
N LYS A 121 -29.45 -17.46 -35.49
CA LYS A 121 -30.42 -18.34 -36.16
C LYS A 121 -30.22 -18.38 -37.68
N GLU A 122 -29.70 -17.31 -38.25
CA GLU A 122 -29.41 -17.18 -39.68
C GLU A 122 -27.99 -16.64 -39.88
N PRO A 123 -27.32 -16.96 -41.01
CA PRO A 123 -26.00 -16.42 -41.32
C PRO A 123 -25.98 -14.89 -41.41
N MET A 124 -24.93 -14.29 -40.86
CA MET A 124 -24.67 -12.85 -40.90
C MET A 124 -23.31 -12.56 -41.52
N VAL A 125 -23.18 -11.43 -42.22
CA VAL A 125 -21.93 -11.02 -42.88
C VAL A 125 -21.48 -9.67 -42.34
N PHE A 126 -20.24 -9.62 -41.86
CA PHE A 126 -19.57 -8.40 -41.40
C PHE A 126 -18.39 -8.06 -42.29
N ASN A 127 -18.18 -6.76 -42.53
CA ASN A 127 -17.18 -6.24 -43.47
C ASN A 127 -17.28 -6.93 -44.86
N PRO A 128 -18.39 -6.76 -45.60
CA PRO A 128 -18.67 -7.53 -46.82
C PRO A 128 -17.68 -7.30 -47.97
N THR A 129 -16.94 -6.20 -47.95
CA THR A 129 -15.86 -5.87 -48.90
C THR A 129 -14.49 -6.31 -48.43
N GLY A 130 -14.38 -6.89 -47.23
CA GLY A 130 -13.13 -7.35 -46.63
C GLY A 130 -12.55 -8.60 -47.28
N ALA A 131 -11.28 -8.86 -47.00
CA ALA A 131 -10.57 -10.07 -47.37
C ALA A 131 -9.44 -10.36 -46.37
N PRO A 132 -9.17 -11.63 -46.03
CA PRO A 132 -9.82 -12.85 -46.52
C PRO A 132 -11.20 -13.10 -45.91
N THR A 133 -11.97 -14.02 -46.49
CA THR A 133 -13.24 -14.53 -45.90
C THR A 133 -12.98 -15.55 -44.79
N ILE A 134 -13.43 -15.25 -43.58
CA ILE A 134 -13.42 -16.14 -42.41
C ILE A 134 -14.84 -16.63 -42.15
N CYS A 135 -15.05 -17.94 -42.14
CA CYS A 135 -16.29 -18.55 -41.68
C CYS A 135 -16.20 -18.75 -40.16
N ALA A 136 -17.05 -18.06 -39.40
CA ALA A 136 -17.10 -18.12 -37.95
C ALA A 136 -18.33 -18.91 -37.49
N ILE A 137 -18.13 -20.07 -36.86
CA ILE A 137 -19.23 -20.84 -36.25
C ILE A 137 -19.59 -20.19 -34.92
N ASP A 138 -20.83 -19.70 -34.80
CA ASP A 138 -21.34 -19.13 -33.57
C ASP A 138 -21.75 -20.22 -32.57
N CYS A 139 -20.92 -20.40 -31.55
CA CYS A 139 -21.21 -21.27 -30.42
C CYS A 139 -21.72 -20.50 -29.18
N GLY A 140 -22.06 -19.22 -29.31
CA GLY A 140 -22.22 -18.27 -28.21
C GLY A 140 -21.10 -17.21 -28.22
N LEU A 141 -20.78 -16.71 -29.41
CA LEU A 141 -19.68 -15.81 -29.71
C LEU A 141 -19.78 -14.49 -28.95
N LYS A 142 -18.65 -14.02 -28.42
CA LYS A 142 -18.47 -12.63 -27.97
C LYS A 142 -18.19 -11.71 -29.15
N LEU A 143 -18.92 -10.60 -29.24
CA LEU A 143 -18.85 -9.67 -30.38
C LEU A 143 -17.43 -9.14 -30.66
N ASN A 144 -16.57 -9.03 -29.65
CA ASN A 144 -15.20 -8.57 -29.87
C ASN A 144 -14.37 -9.52 -30.74
N GLN A 145 -14.72 -10.80 -30.84
CA GLN A 145 -14.07 -11.72 -31.79
C GLN A 145 -14.29 -11.28 -33.24
N ILE A 146 -15.49 -10.77 -33.56
CA ILE A 146 -15.77 -10.18 -34.87
C ILE A 146 -14.97 -8.89 -35.04
N ARG A 147 -14.94 -8.02 -34.02
CA ARG A 147 -14.17 -6.76 -34.05
C ARG A 147 -12.69 -7.00 -34.34
N CYS A 148 -12.07 -7.99 -33.68
CA CYS A 148 -10.69 -8.36 -33.90
C CYS A 148 -10.41 -8.79 -35.36
N PHE A 149 -11.34 -9.50 -36.01
CA PHE A 149 -11.18 -9.91 -37.41
C PHE A 149 -11.41 -8.76 -38.40
N VAL A 150 -12.47 -7.97 -38.23
CA VAL A 150 -12.78 -6.86 -39.15
C VAL A 150 -11.74 -5.75 -39.06
N ALA A 151 -11.16 -5.50 -37.87
CA ALA A 151 -10.02 -4.59 -37.70
C ALA A 151 -8.78 -5.00 -38.50
N ARG A 152 -8.64 -6.30 -38.80
CA ARG A 152 -7.56 -6.88 -39.63
C ARG A 152 -7.94 -6.96 -41.12
N GLY A 153 -9.06 -6.34 -41.50
CA GLY A 153 -9.57 -6.25 -42.87
C GLY A 153 -10.33 -7.49 -43.35
N ALA A 154 -10.54 -8.50 -42.50
CA ALA A 154 -11.21 -9.73 -42.88
C ALA A 154 -12.72 -9.52 -43.09
N ARG A 155 -13.29 -10.30 -44.01
CA ARG A 155 -14.74 -10.48 -44.15
C ARG A 155 -15.16 -11.65 -43.27
N VAL A 156 -16.13 -11.44 -42.37
CA VAL A 156 -16.56 -12.48 -41.43
C VAL A 156 -17.97 -12.95 -41.81
N GLU A 157 -18.10 -14.24 -42.11
CA GLU A 157 -19.39 -14.92 -42.24
C GLU A 157 -19.69 -15.65 -40.94
N LEU A 158 -20.52 -15.05 -40.09
CA LEU A 158 -21.00 -15.69 -38.86
C LEU A 158 -22.14 -16.65 -39.21
N VAL A 159 -21.98 -17.93 -38.90
CA VAL A 159 -22.96 -18.98 -39.21
C VAL A 159 -23.48 -19.66 -37.95
N PRO A 160 -24.72 -20.20 -37.97
CA PRO A 160 -25.24 -20.96 -36.83
C PRO A 160 -24.36 -22.14 -36.43
N TRP A 161 -24.41 -22.55 -35.15
CA TRP A 161 -23.63 -23.66 -34.59
C TRP A 161 -23.70 -24.99 -35.37
N ASN A 162 -24.83 -25.26 -36.03
CA ASN A 162 -25.10 -26.48 -36.81
C ASN A 162 -25.01 -26.26 -38.33
N HIS A 163 -24.40 -25.17 -38.79
CA HIS A 163 -24.29 -24.87 -40.21
C HIS A 163 -23.50 -25.94 -40.98
N SER A 164 -23.94 -26.27 -42.19
CA SER A 164 -23.20 -27.19 -43.07
C SER A 164 -22.05 -26.45 -43.76
N LEU A 165 -20.81 -26.73 -43.35
CA LEU A 165 -19.63 -26.05 -43.88
C LEU A 165 -19.32 -26.46 -45.33
N ASP A 166 -18.93 -25.46 -46.14
CA ASP A 166 -18.49 -25.60 -47.53
C ASP A 166 -17.14 -24.88 -47.68
N GLU A 167 -16.04 -25.64 -47.73
CA GLU A 167 -14.67 -25.12 -47.83
C GLU A 167 -14.39 -24.29 -49.10
N SER A 168 -15.26 -24.35 -50.12
CA SER A 168 -15.10 -23.51 -51.31
C SER A 168 -15.49 -22.05 -51.08
N LYS A 169 -16.17 -21.72 -49.97
CA LYS A 169 -16.74 -20.39 -49.70
C LYS A 169 -15.92 -19.53 -48.74
N PHE A 170 -14.96 -20.12 -48.03
CA PHE A 170 -14.12 -19.41 -47.07
C PHE A 170 -12.64 -19.78 -47.19
N HIS A 171 -11.80 -18.93 -46.63
CA HIS A 171 -10.34 -19.11 -46.63
C HIS A 171 -9.84 -19.60 -45.26
N GLY A 172 -10.52 -19.25 -44.17
CA GLY A 172 -10.24 -19.76 -42.83
C GLY A 172 -11.51 -20.13 -42.06
N LEU A 173 -11.40 -21.11 -41.17
CA LEU A 173 -12.48 -21.53 -40.27
C LEU A 173 -12.17 -21.07 -38.84
N PHE A 174 -13.12 -20.38 -38.23
CA PHE A 174 -13.07 -19.96 -36.84
C PHE A 174 -14.20 -20.61 -36.05
N VAL A 175 -13.90 -21.13 -34.86
CA VAL A 175 -14.88 -21.72 -33.93
C VAL A 175 -14.88 -20.91 -32.65
N SER A 176 -15.99 -20.23 -32.38
CA SER A 176 -16.07 -19.26 -31.28
C SER A 176 -16.08 -19.91 -29.90
N ASN A 177 -16.01 -19.05 -28.87
CA ASN A 177 -16.38 -19.44 -27.51
C ASN A 177 -17.85 -19.84 -27.41
N GLY A 178 -18.23 -20.41 -26.26
CA GLY A 178 -19.62 -20.77 -26.00
C GLY A 178 -19.86 -21.35 -24.59
N PRO A 179 -21.14 -21.47 -24.18
CA PRO A 179 -21.52 -22.12 -22.93
C PRO A 179 -21.78 -23.62 -23.10
N GLY A 180 -21.73 -24.35 -21.99
CA GLY A 180 -22.22 -25.73 -21.91
C GLY A 180 -21.13 -26.80 -22.07
N ASP A 181 -21.57 -28.05 -22.15
CA ASP A 181 -20.71 -29.22 -22.29
C ASP A 181 -20.38 -29.47 -23.77
N PRO A 182 -19.10 -29.57 -24.18
CA PRO A 182 -18.75 -29.82 -25.58
C PRO A 182 -19.31 -31.15 -26.13
N ILE A 183 -19.65 -32.12 -25.27
CA ILE A 183 -20.16 -33.43 -25.69
C ILE A 183 -21.53 -33.31 -26.38
N VAL A 184 -22.35 -32.31 -26.04
CA VAL A 184 -23.68 -32.16 -26.65
C VAL A 184 -23.65 -31.52 -28.05
N CYS A 185 -22.47 -31.07 -28.53
CA CYS A 185 -22.28 -30.38 -29.80
C CYS A 185 -21.82 -31.33 -30.93
N GLU A 186 -22.36 -32.55 -31.01
CA GLU A 186 -21.93 -33.59 -31.96
C GLU A 186 -21.99 -33.13 -33.43
N GLU A 187 -23.02 -32.37 -33.80
CA GLU A 187 -23.21 -31.88 -35.16
C GLU A 187 -22.10 -30.91 -35.58
N THR A 188 -21.74 -29.96 -34.71
CA THR A 188 -20.61 -29.03 -34.94
C THR A 188 -19.29 -29.78 -35.06
N VAL A 189 -19.04 -30.74 -34.15
CA VAL A 189 -17.84 -31.59 -34.18
C VAL A 189 -17.74 -32.36 -35.50
N SER A 190 -18.86 -32.88 -36.02
CA SER A 190 -18.93 -33.58 -37.31
C SER A 190 -18.54 -32.66 -38.47
N GLN A 191 -18.99 -31.40 -38.48
CA GLN A 191 -18.61 -30.44 -39.52
C GLN A 191 -17.13 -30.05 -39.42
N ILE A 192 -16.58 -29.83 -38.22
CA ILE A 192 -15.15 -29.56 -38.02
C ILE A 192 -14.30 -30.75 -38.52
N LYS A 193 -14.72 -31.99 -38.24
CA LYS A 193 -14.05 -33.21 -38.75
C LYS A 193 -13.96 -33.25 -40.27
N LYS A 194 -15.01 -32.82 -40.98
CA LYS A 194 -14.98 -32.76 -42.46
C LYS A 194 -13.87 -31.83 -42.96
N VAL A 195 -13.72 -30.65 -42.34
CA VAL A 195 -12.68 -29.68 -42.72
C VAL A 195 -11.28 -30.18 -42.40
N LEU A 196 -11.11 -30.84 -41.25
CA LEU A 196 -9.83 -31.46 -40.85
C LEU A 196 -9.37 -32.57 -41.81
N GLN A 197 -10.31 -33.35 -42.37
CA GLN A 197 -10.01 -34.43 -43.32
C GLN A 197 -9.45 -33.90 -44.65
N ASN A 198 -9.97 -32.78 -45.15
CA ASN A 198 -9.51 -32.16 -46.39
C ASN A 198 -8.14 -31.50 -46.24
N GLY A 199 -7.82 -30.97 -45.06
CA GLY A 199 -6.44 -30.65 -44.69
C GLY A 199 -5.93 -29.27 -45.12
N LYS A 200 -6.73 -28.45 -45.82
CA LYS A 200 -6.23 -27.28 -46.57
C LYS A 200 -6.39 -25.92 -45.90
N LYS A 201 -7.47 -25.71 -45.14
CA LYS A 201 -7.85 -24.38 -44.62
C LYS A 201 -7.39 -24.18 -43.19
N PRO A 202 -6.78 -23.04 -42.80
CA PRO A 202 -6.46 -22.76 -41.41
C PRO A 202 -7.67 -22.82 -40.49
N ILE A 203 -7.47 -23.31 -39.25
CA ILE A 203 -8.54 -23.44 -38.23
C ILE A 203 -8.06 -22.81 -36.92
N PHE A 204 -8.91 -21.94 -36.35
CA PHE A 204 -8.70 -21.34 -35.03
C PHE A 204 -9.92 -21.54 -34.12
N GLY A 205 -9.72 -22.12 -32.94
CA GLY A 205 -10.77 -22.32 -31.93
C GLY A 205 -10.49 -21.55 -30.64
N ILE A 206 -11.52 -20.95 -30.04
CA ILE A 206 -11.45 -20.22 -28.76
C ILE A 206 -12.38 -20.84 -27.72
N CYS A 207 -11.90 -21.09 -26.50
CA CYS A 207 -12.69 -21.59 -25.37
C CYS A 207 -13.48 -22.87 -25.69
N LEU A 208 -14.80 -22.81 -25.86
CA LEU A 208 -15.57 -23.97 -26.32
C LEU A 208 -15.10 -24.44 -27.70
N GLY A 209 -14.75 -23.53 -28.61
CA GLY A 209 -14.16 -23.87 -29.91
C GLY A 209 -12.83 -24.64 -29.80
N HIS A 210 -12.03 -24.38 -28.76
CA HIS A 210 -10.86 -25.21 -28.45
C HIS A 210 -11.27 -26.64 -28.07
N GLN A 211 -12.27 -26.78 -27.20
CA GLN A 211 -12.79 -28.09 -26.76
C GLN A 211 -13.44 -28.86 -27.92
N LEU A 212 -14.18 -28.19 -28.81
CA LEU A 212 -14.81 -28.80 -29.98
C LEU A 212 -13.78 -29.24 -31.01
N LEU A 213 -12.74 -28.42 -31.27
CA LEU A 213 -11.63 -28.80 -32.14
C LEU A 213 -10.86 -29.99 -31.57
N ALA A 214 -10.57 -29.99 -30.26
CA ALA A 214 -9.91 -31.10 -29.58
C ALA A 214 -10.75 -32.39 -29.68
N THR A 215 -12.06 -32.30 -29.46
CA THR A 215 -12.98 -33.43 -29.62
C THR A 215 -13.04 -33.92 -31.07
N ALA A 216 -12.97 -33.02 -32.04
CA ALA A 216 -12.94 -33.36 -33.47
C ALA A 216 -11.70 -34.18 -33.85
N VAL A 217 -10.56 -33.93 -33.21
CA VAL A 217 -9.32 -34.70 -33.44
C VAL A 217 -9.20 -35.96 -32.58
N GLY A 218 -10.15 -36.20 -31.68
CA GLY A 218 -10.25 -37.42 -30.88
C GLY A 218 -9.88 -37.29 -29.40
N CYS A 219 -9.64 -36.07 -28.90
CA CYS A 219 -9.39 -35.84 -27.48
C CYS A 219 -10.67 -35.99 -26.65
N LYS A 220 -10.50 -36.30 -25.36
CA LYS A 220 -11.57 -36.25 -24.36
C LYS A 220 -11.62 -34.89 -23.68
N THR A 221 -12.81 -34.52 -23.23
CA THR A 221 -13.05 -33.35 -22.37
C THR A 221 -13.59 -33.82 -21.03
N TYR A 222 -13.37 -33.05 -19.98
CA TYR A 222 -13.89 -33.34 -18.64
C TYR A 222 -14.36 -32.08 -17.95
N LYS A 223 -15.34 -32.23 -17.05
CA LYS A 223 -15.82 -31.13 -16.21
C LYS A 223 -14.84 -30.90 -15.07
N MET A 224 -14.40 -29.66 -14.92
CA MET A 224 -13.50 -29.26 -13.85
C MET A 224 -14.25 -29.22 -12.52
N LYS A 225 -13.55 -29.41 -11.39
CA LYS A 225 -14.14 -29.30 -10.05
C LYS A 225 -14.80 -27.93 -9.88
N TYR A 226 -13.99 -26.90 -10.05
CA TYR A 226 -14.40 -25.53 -10.30
C TYR A 226 -13.70 -25.07 -11.59
N GLY A 227 -14.34 -24.18 -12.32
CA GLY A 227 -13.86 -23.72 -13.62
C GLY A 227 -12.89 -22.55 -13.48
N ASN A 228 -12.05 -22.34 -14.47
CA ASN A 228 -11.18 -21.18 -14.58
C ASN A 228 -12.02 -19.97 -15.04
N ARG A 229 -12.20 -19.01 -14.13
CA ARG A 229 -13.08 -17.84 -14.29
C ARG A 229 -12.44 -16.60 -13.69
N GLY A 230 -11.85 -15.75 -14.52
CA GLY A 230 -11.13 -14.56 -14.07
C GLY A 230 -10.43 -13.85 -15.20
N HIS A 231 -9.82 -12.71 -14.88
CA HIS A 231 -9.05 -11.89 -15.83
C HIS A 231 -7.53 -11.95 -15.59
N ASN A 232 -7.11 -12.74 -14.60
CA ASN A 232 -5.76 -12.78 -14.06
C ASN A 232 -5.11 -14.16 -14.19
N LEU A 233 -5.58 -15.00 -15.13
CA LEU A 233 -5.16 -16.39 -15.20
C LEU A 233 -3.87 -16.55 -16.01
N PRO A 234 -2.81 -17.13 -15.43
CA PRO A 234 -1.50 -17.23 -16.05
C PRO A 234 -1.38 -18.41 -17.01
N CYS A 235 -1.08 -18.13 -18.28
CA CYS A 235 -0.89 -19.15 -19.31
C CYS A 235 0.57 -19.21 -19.78
N LEU A 236 1.23 -20.34 -19.54
CA LEU A 236 2.59 -20.63 -19.99
C LEU A 236 2.57 -21.16 -21.43
N HIS A 237 3.32 -20.52 -22.32
CA HIS A 237 3.51 -20.95 -23.70
C HIS A 237 4.68 -21.94 -23.82
N HIS A 238 4.42 -23.15 -24.31
CA HIS A 238 5.44 -24.22 -24.38
C HIS A 238 6.58 -23.94 -25.36
N GLY A 239 6.32 -23.19 -26.44
CA GLY A 239 7.34 -22.91 -27.45
C GLY A 239 8.40 -21.88 -27.01
N THR A 240 8.08 -21.01 -26.07
CA THR A 240 8.96 -19.89 -25.65
C THR A 240 9.25 -19.85 -24.15
N GLY A 241 8.48 -20.57 -23.33
CA GLY A 241 8.58 -20.50 -21.86
C GLY A 241 8.03 -19.20 -21.25
N ARG A 242 7.41 -18.32 -22.06
CA ARG A 242 6.80 -17.08 -21.59
C ARG A 242 5.42 -17.33 -21.01
N CYS A 243 5.02 -16.49 -20.06
CA CYS A 243 3.73 -16.51 -19.42
C CYS A 243 2.95 -15.23 -19.72
N PHE A 244 1.66 -15.38 -19.99
CA PHE A 244 0.76 -14.29 -20.36
C PHE A 244 -0.46 -14.28 -19.44
N MET A 245 -1.00 -13.09 -19.17
CA MET A 245 -2.25 -12.97 -18.42
C MET A 245 -3.42 -13.15 -19.37
N THR A 246 -4.42 -13.90 -18.95
CA THR A 246 -5.54 -14.27 -19.80
C THR A 246 -6.88 -14.10 -19.10
N SER A 247 -7.88 -13.74 -19.91
CA SER A 247 -9.28 -13.77 -19.53
C SER A 247 -9.87 -15.13 -19.83
N GLN A 248 -10.52 -15.74 -18.84
CA GLN A 248 -11.08 -17.08 -18.96
C GLN A 248 -12.46 -17.16 -18.31
N ASN A 249 -13.33 -17.97 -18.91
CA ASN A 249 -14.63 -18.30 -18.35
C ASN A 249 -15.13 -19.67 -18.84
N HIS A 250 -14.51 -20.75 -18.36
CA HIS A 250 -14.91 -22.11 -18.73
C HIS A 250 -14.98 -23.05 -17.52
N GLY A 251 -15.78 -24.11 -17.64
CA GLY A 251 -15.94 -25.14 -16.61
C GLY A 251 -15.54 -26.55 -17.05
N PHE A 252 -15.05 -26.68 -18.28
CA PHE A 252 -14.61 -27.93 -18.89
C PHE A 252 -13.20 -27.73 -19.46
N ALA A 253 -12.39 -28.77 -19.49
CA ALA A 253 -11.03 -28.73 -20.01
C ALA A 253 -10.74 -29.96 -20.91
N VAL A 254 -9.70 -29.85 -21.72
CA VAL A 254 -9.22 -30.92 -22.62
C VAL A 254 -8.20 -31.80 -21.92
N ASP A 255 -8.36 -33.11 -22.03
CA ASP A 255 -7.40 -34.10 -21.53
C ASP A 255 -6.25 -34.31 -22.54
N THR A 256 -5.09 -33.74 -22.25
CA THR A 256 -3.90 -33.80 -23.10
C THR A 256 -3.30 -35.19 -23.22
N THR A 257 -3.63 -36.14 -22.32
CA THR A 257 -3.17 -37.53 -22.43
C THR A 257 -3.79 -38.25 -23.63
N THR A 258 -4.88 -37.70 -24.17
CA THR A 258 -5.61 -38.23 -25.33
C THR A 258 -5.23 -37.54 -26.65
N LEU A 259 -4.23 -36.66 -26.66
CA LEU A 259 -3.78 -35.96 -27.86
C LEU A 259 -3.20 -36.94 -28.90
N PRO A 260 -3.64 -36.87 -30.18
CA PRO A 260 -3.04 -37.64 -31.26
C PRO A 260 -1.58 -37.20 -31.53
N ALA A 261 -0.76 -38.10 -32.09
CA ALA A 261 0.68 -37.88 -32.28
C ALA A 261 1.07 -36.63 -33.12
N GLY A 262 0.17 -36.16 -34.01
CA GLY A 262 0.35 -34.96 -34.83
C GLY A 262 0.09 -33.62 -34.12
N TRP A 263 -0.38 -33.67 -32.87
CA TRP A 263 -0.73 -32.51 -32.05
C TRP A 263 0.16 -32.40 -30.82
N GLU A 264 0.23 -31.19 -30.27
CA GLU A 264 0.89 -30.92 -29.00
C GLU A 264 0.18 -29.80 -28.22
N PRO A 265 0.33 -29.77 -26.88
CA PRO A 265 -0.11 -28.63 -26.07
C PRO A 265 0.59 -27.34 -26.50
N LEU A 266 -0.16 -26.26 -26.65
CA LEU A 266 0.34 -24.94 -27.00
C LEU A 266 0.54 -24.07 -25.73
N PHE A 267 -0.48 -24.03 -24.89
CA PHE A 267 -0.46 -23.34 -23.60
C PHE A 267 -0.89 -24.27 -22.46
N THR A 268 -0.40 -23.97 -21.25
CA THR A 268 -0.81 -24.62 -20.02
C THR A 268 -1.00 -23.58 -18.92
N ASN A 269 -2.02 -23.76 -18.09
CA ASN A 269 -2.28 -22.91 -16.94
C ASN A 269 -1.15 -23.08 -15.91
N ALA A 270 -0.51 -22.00 -15.50
CA ALA A 270 0.62 -22.07 -14.58
C ALA A 270 0.21 -22.39 -13.12
N ASN A 271 -1.09 -22.27 -12.78
CA ASN A 271 -1.60 -22.54 -11.43
C ASN A 271 -2.07 -23.99 -11.28
N ASP A 272 -2.89 -24.50 -12.21
CA ASP A 272 -3.53 -25.83 -12.07
C ASP A 272 -3.06 -26.88 -13.10
N ASN A 273 -2.16 -26.52 -14.03
CA ASN A 273 -1.62 -27.34 -15.11
C ASN A 273 -2.66 -27.84 -16.13
N THR A 274 -3.86 -27.25 -16.16
CA THR A 274 -4.86 -27.59 -17.18
C THR A 274 -4.44 -27.09 -18.56
N ASN A 275 -5.01 -27.71 -19.60
CA ASN A 275 -4.67 -27.36 -20.98
C ASN A 275 -5.32 -26.05 -21.38
N GLU A 276 -4.49 -25.15 -21.93
CA GLU A 276 -4.92 -23.81 -22.32
C GLU A 276 -4.85 -23.59 -23.84
N GLY A 277 -4.51 -24.63 -24.59
CA GLY A 277 -4.46 -24.60 -26.04
C GLY A 277 -3.73 -25.79 -26.64
N ILE A 278 -3.99 -26.05 -27.92
CA ILE A 278 -3.35 -27.12 -28.70
C ILE A 278 -2.96 -26.60 -30.09
N ILE A 279 -1.94 -27.20 -30.68
CA ILE A 279 -1.47 -26.85 -32.03
C ILE A 279 -1.09 -28.12 -32.80
N HIS A 280 -1.33 -28.12 -34.10
CA HIS A 280 -0.83 -29.18 -34.98
C HIS A 280 0.63 -28.91 -35.36
N LYS A 281 1.45 -29.95 -35.43
CA LYS A 281 2.89 -29.83 -35.71
C LYS A 281 3.27 -29.31 -37.10
N GLU A 282 2.34 -29.28 -38.05
CA GLU A 282 2.62 -29.06 -39.47
C GLU A 282 1.47 -28.28 -40.13
N LYS A 283 0.23 -28.74 -39.93
CA LYS A 283 -0.97 -28.12 -40.48
C LYS A 283 -1.32 -26.80 -39.75
N PRO A 284 -2.00 -25.85 -40.42
CA PRO A 284 -2.31 -24.54 -39.85
C PRO A 284 -3.51 -24.57 -38.88
N TYR A 285 -3.46 -25.45 -37.88
CA TYR A 285 -4.53 -25.60 -36.88
C TYR A 285 -4.02 -25.31 -35.50
N PHE A 286 -4.73 -24.45 -34.79
CA PHE A 286 -4.47 -24.21 -33.38
C PHE A 286 -5.75 -23.77 -32.67
N SER A 287 -5.73 -23.85 -31.34
CA SER A 287 -6.82 -23.34 -30.52
C SER A 287 -6.32 -22.98 -29.14
N VAL A 288 -7.05 -22.10 -28.47
CA VAL A 288 -6.77 -21.64 -27.10
C VAL A 288 -8.02 -21.72 -26.24
N GLN A 289 -7.86 -22.07 -24.97
CA GLN A 289 -8.96 -22.25 -24.02
C GLN A 289 -9.41 -20.92 -23.38
N PHE A 290 -8.51 -19.94 -23.31
CA PHE A 290 -8.77 -18.56 -22.89
C PHE A 290 -9.34 -17.70 -24.02
N HIS A 291 -9.69 -16.44 -23.70
CA HIS A 291 -10.33 -15.47 -24.58
C HIS A 291 -9.34 -14.37 -25.00
N PRO A 292 -8.56 -14.55 -26.10
CA PRO A 292 -7.63 -13.53 -26.59
C PRO A 292 -8.32 -12.26 -27.12
N GLU A 293 -9.64 -12.31 -27.36
CA GLU A 293 -10.45 -11.13 -27.65
C GLU A 293 -10.79 -10.30 -26.40
N HIS A 294 -10.35 -10.72 -25.20
CA HIS A 294 -10.44 -9.97 -23.95
C HIS A 294 -11.86 -9.54 -23.55
N THR A 295 -12.20 -8.26 -23.48
CA THR A 295 -13.55 -7.70 -23.14
C THR A 295 -14.45 -8.58 -22.24
N ALA A 296 -14.24 -8.65 -20.93
CA ALA A 296 -13.25 -7.95 -20.12
C ALA A 296 -11.93 -8.72 -19.97
N GLY A 297 -10.89 -8.03 -19.49
CA GLY A 297 -9.57 -8.59 -19.19
C GLY A 297 -8.45 -8.14 -20.13
N PRO A 298 -7.26 -8.75 -20.01
CA PRO A 298 -6.02 -8.26 -20.62
C PRO A 298 -5.94 -8.53 -22.13
N GLU A 299 -5.38 -7.57 -22.89
CA GLU A 299 -5.23 -7.64 -24.36
C GLU A 299 -3.95 -8.38 -24.81
N ASP A 300 -3.22 -8.99 -23.87
CA ASP A 300 -1.85 -9.50 -24.03
C ASP A 300 -1.65 -10.52 -25.17
N LEU A 301 -2.72 -11.21 -25.59
CA LEU A 301 -2.69 -12.25 -26.63
C LEU A 301 -3.63 -11.98 -27.82
N GLU A 302 -4.07 -10.73 -28.02
CA GLU A 302 -4.88 -10.39 -29.21
C GLU A 302 -4.13 -10.68 -30.53
N LEU A 303 -2.79 -10.67 -30.49
CA LEU A 303 -1.93 -11.01 -31.63
C LEU A 303 -2.19 -12.41 -32.23
N LEU A 304 -2.87 -13.31 -31.51
CA LEU A 304 -3.30 -14.60 -32.04
C LEU A 304 -4.27 -14.45 -33.24
N PHE A 305 -5.06 -13.37 -33.28
CA PHE A 305 -5.88 -13.02 -34.43
C PHE A 305 -5.03 -12.60 -35.64
N ASP A 306 -3.92 -11.87 -35.42
CA ASP A 306 -2.97 -11.53 -36.50
C ASP A 306 -2.37 -12.80 -37.10
N ILE A 307 -1.89 -13.71 -36.25
CA ILE A 307 -1.29 -14.98 -36.66
C ILE A 307 -2.26 -15.81 -37.50
N PHE A 308 -3.52 -15.90 -37.09
CA PHE A 308 -4.53 -16.65 -37.86
C PHE A 308 -4.84 -15.99 -39.21
N VAL A 309 -5.06 -14.67 -39.24
CA VAL A 309 -5.37 -13.95 -40.49
C VAL A 309 -4.18 -14.01 -41.47
N ASP A 310 -2.96 -13.88 -40.97
CA ASP A 310 -1.73 -14.03 -41.77
C ASP A 310 -1.63 -15.44 -42.37
N ALA A 311 -1.93 -16.48 -41.59
CA ALA A 311 -1.93 -17.87 -42.06
C ALA A 311 -2.98 -18.11 -43.16
N VAL A 312 -4.15 -17.47 -43.06
CA VAL A 312 -5.20 -17.54 -44.09
C VAL A 312 -4.79 -16.82 -45.37
N LYS A 313 -4.06 -15.70 -45.29
CA LYS A 313 -3.59 -14.96 -46.47
C LYS A 313 -2.49 -15.70 -47.26
N GLN A 314 -1.79 -16.65 -46.64
CA GLN A 314 -0.63 -17.35 -47.20
C GLN A 314 -0.96 -18.72 -47.82
N GLU A 315 -2.23 -18.96 -48.18
CA GLU A 315 -2.92 -20.24 -48.49
C GLU A 315 -2.18 -21.32 -49.31
N ASP A 316 -1.07 -21.03 -50.00
CA ASP A 316 -0.33 -21.97 -50.85
C ASP A 316 1.22 -21.91 -50.74
N ASN A 317 1.81 -21.09 -49.86
CA ASN A 317 3.26 -20.80 -49.91
C ASN A 317 3.92 -20.62 -48.52
N LEU A 318 3.80 -21.64 -47.65
CA LEU A 318 4.42 -21.62 -46.33
C LEU A 318 5.79 -22.30 -46.36
N ASP A 319 6.87 -21.51 -46.48
CA ASP A 319 8.24 -21.96 -46.17
C ASP A 319 8.42 -22.24 -44.66
N VAL A 320 7.48 -21.81 -43.80
CA VAL A 320 7.53 -21.86 -42.34
C VAL A 320 6.17 -22.29 -41.80
N SER A 321 6.14 -23.26 -40.88
CA SER A 321 4.88 -23.76 -40.29
C SER A 321 4.19 -22.72 -39.39
N LEU A 322 2.87 -22.83 -39.20
CA LEU A 322 2.11 -21.96 -38.28
C LEU A 322 2.70 -21.97 -36.86
N ARG A 323 3.13 -23.16 -36.40
CA ARG A 323 3.80 -23.37 -35.12
C ARG A 323 5.07 -22.53 -35.00
N GLU A 324 5.92 -22.56 -36.02
CA GLU A 324 7.15 -21.77 -36.04
C GLU A 324 6.87 -20.27 -36.10
N THR A 325 5.87 -19.85 -36.87
CA THR A 325 5.42 -18.44 -36.93
C THR A 325 4.96 -17.96 -35.56
N LEU A 326 4.12 -18.74 -34.87
CA LEU A 326 3.63 -18.42 -33.53
C LEU A 326 4.79 -18.36 -32.53
N CYS A 327 5.68 -19.36 -32.54
CA CYS A 327 6.87 -19.34 -31.68
C CYS A 327 7.75 -18.12 -31.94
N LYS A 328 7.99 -17.76 -33.21
CA LYS A 328 8.78 -16.57 -33.58
C LYS A 328 8.14 -15.26 -33.14
N ARG A 329 6.81 -15.13 -33.26
CA ARG A 329 6.05 -13.94 -32.85
C ARG A 329 6.03 -13.74 -31.33
N LEU A 330 5.96 -14.83 -30.57
CA LEU A 330 5.96 -14.80 -29.10
C LEU A 330 7.35 -14.84 -28.48
N ALA A 331 8.38 -15.23 -29.25
CA ALA A 331 9.75 -15.33 -28.75
C ALA A 331 10.28 -13.97 -28.31
N TYR A 332 11.04 -14.00 -27.22
CA TYR A 332 11.79 -12.86 -26.74
C TYR A 332 13.22 -13.33 -26.43
N ILE A 333 14.19 -12.52 -26.85
CA ILE A 333 15.60 -12.75 -26.51
C ILE A 333 15.94 -11.71 -25.44
N PRO A 334 16.31 -12.15 -24.22
CA PRO A 334 16.76 -11.25 -23.16
C PRO A 334 17.87 -10.32 -23.65
N LEU A 335 17.85 -9.08 -23.20
CA LEU A 335 18.91 -8.12 -23.48
C LEU A 335 20.24 -8.65 -22.89
N PRO A 336 21.39 -8.49 -23.56
CA PRO A 336 22.66 -9.04 -23.08
C PRO A 336 23.03 -8.66 -21.64
N GLU A 337 22.61 -7.49 -21.18
CA GLU A 337 22.91 -6.97 -19.83
C GLU A 337 21.81 -7.24 -18.79
N SER A 338 20.63 -7.74 -19.20
CA SER A 338 19.50 -7.98 -18.29
C SER A 338 19.65 -9.26 -17.46
N LEU A 339 20.58 -10.15 -17.84
CA LEU A 339 20.86 -11.39 -17.15
C LEU A 339 22.28 -11.38 -16.56
N PRO A 340 22.45 -11.73 -15.28
CA PRO A 340 23.78 -11.88 -14.71
C PRO A 340 24.49 -13.10 -15.34
N GLU A 341 25.62 -12.89 -16.03
CA GLU A 341 26.43 -13.97 -16.63
C GLU A 341 26.80 -15.07 -15.63
N LYS A 342 27.04 -14.67 -14.37
CA LYS A 342 27.27 -15.56 -13.25
C LYS A 342 26.45 -15.07 -12.08
N ARG A 343 25.78 -16.01 -11.42
CA ARG A 343 25.04 -15.74 -10.19
C ARG A 343 25.99 -15.11 -9.14
N PRO A 344 25.61 -13.96 -8.55
CA PRO A 344 26.46 -13.28 -7.58
C PRO A 344 26.62 -14.14 -6.32
N ARG A 345 27.80 -14.05 -5.70
CA ARG A 345 28.09 -14.70 -4.41
C ARG A 345 27.89 -13.76 -3.23
N LYS A 346 28.04 -12.45 -3.48
CA LYS A 346 28.03 -11.40 -2.49
C LYS A 346 27.44 -10.13 -3.08
N VAL A 347 26.35 -9.66 -2.50
CA VAL A 347 25.57 -8.51 -2.98
C VAL A 347 25.63 -7.38 -1.96
N LEU A 348 25.92 -6.17 -2.45
CA LEU A 348 25.81 -4.94 -1.70
C LEU A 348 24.41 -4.36 -1.86
N ILE A 349 23.78 -3.95 -0.77
CA ILE A 349 22.48 -3.31 -0.71
C ILE A 349 22.69 -1.94 -0.07
N LEU A 350 22.22 -0.90 -0.75
CA LEU A 350 22.22 0.46 -0.22
C LEU A 350 20.85 0.74 0.40
N GLY A 351 20.82 1.09 1.69
CA GLY A 351 19.61 1.51 2.39
C GLY A 351 19.19 2.94 2.06
N SER A 352 18.18 3.46 2.75
CA SER A 352 17.63 4.81 2.50
C SER A 352 18.35 5.96 3.20
N GLY A 353 19.14 5.67 4.24
CA GLY A 353 19.65 6.70 5.15
C GLY A 353 18.62 7.07 6.23
N GLY A 354 18.76 8.28 6.79
CA GLY A 354 17.80 8.80 7.78
C GLY A 354 16.42 9.06 7.17
N LEU A 355 15.36 8.84 7.95
CA LEU A 355 13.99 9.10 7.52
C LEU A 355 13.73 10.60 7.32
N SER A 356 13.14 10.96 6.18
CA SER A 356 12.77 12.34 5.84
C SER A 356 11.42 12.39 5.12
N ILE A 357 10.79 13.56 5.06
CA ILE A 357 9.53 13.71 4.30
C ILE A 357 9.78 13.38 2.83
N GLY A 358 9.02 12.39 2.33
CA GLY A 358 9.16 11.81 0.98
C GLY A 358 10.04 10.55 0.89
N GLN A 359 10.74 10.17 1.96
CA GLN A 359 11.49 8.92 2.09
C GLN A 359 11.40 8.39 3.53
N ALA A 360 10.41 7.56 3.80
CA ALA A 360 10.06 7.11 5.15
C ALA A 360 10.51 5.64 5.39
N GLY A 361 9.68 4.85 6.08
CA GLY A 361 9.97 3.47 6.47
C GLY A 361 9.81 2.43 5.37
N GLU A 362 9.21 2.77 4.22
CA GLU A 362 8.94 1.86 3.10
C GLU A 362 10.21 1.13 2.60
N PHE A 363 11.37 1.79 2.71
CA PHE A 363 12.67 1.24 2.32
C PHE A 363 13.28 0.32 3.36
N ASP A 364 12.85 0.40 4.62
CA ASP A 364 13.22 -0.58 5.65
C ASP A 364 12.54 -1.93 5.38
N TYR A 365 11.25 -1.89 5.05
CA TYR A 365 10.51 -3.07 4.57
C TYR A 365 11.11 -3.62 3.27
N SER A 366 11.30 -2.78 2.26
CA SER A 366 11.83 -3.18 0.96
C SER A 366 13.23 -3.80 1.06
N GLY A 367 14.15 -3.14 1.78
CA GLY A 367 15.50 -3.64 2.00
C GLY A 367 15.52 -4.96 2.77
N SER A 368 14.64 -5.11 3.77
CA SER A 368 14.50 -6.36 4.53
C SER A 368 14.03 -7.53 3.65
N GLN A 369 13.06 -7.30 2.75
CA GLN A 369 12.62 -8.31 1.79
C GLN A 369 13.72 -8.71 0.80
N ALA A 370 14.52 -7.75 0.33
CA ALA A 370 15.64 -8.03 -0.55
C ALA A 370 16.69 -8.92 0.14
N ILE A 371 17.03 -8.61 1.40
CA ILE A 371 17.95 -9.43 2.20
C ILE A 371 17.41 -10.86 2.36
N LYS A 372 16.12 -11.02 2.65
CA LYS A 372 15.45 -12.32 2.76
C LYS A 372 15.58 -13.12 1.45
N ALA A 373 15.21 -12.51 0.32
CA ALA A 373 15.29 -13.14 -1.00
C ALA A 373 16.71 -13.62 -1.34
N MET A 374 17.72 -12.78 -1.06
CA MET A 374 19.14 -13.10 -1.28
C MET A 374 19.62 -14.26 -0.39
N LYS A 375 19.19 -14.30 0.87
CA LYS A 375 19.56 -15.36 1.82
C LYS A 375 19.02 -16.73 1.44
N GLU A 376 17.76 -16.81 1.01
CA GLU A 376 17.19 -18.06 0.50
C GLU A 376 17.95 -18.58 -0.73
N GLU A 377 18.46 -17.66 -1.55
CA GLU A 377 19.34 -17.96 -2.68
C GLU A 377 20.80 -18.22 -2.26
N LYS A 378 21.10 -18.28 -0.96
CA LYS A 378 22.45 -18.54 -0.39
C LYS A 378 23.50 -17.52 -0.84
N ILE A 379 23.10 -16.27 -1.03
CA ILE A 379 23.96 -15.14 -1.42
C ILE A 379 24.32 -14.34 -0.18
N GLN A 380 25.60 -14.00 -0.02
CA GLN A 380 26.04 -13.15 1.09
C GLN A 380 25.57 -11.70 0.90
N THR A 381 25.05 -11.09 1.96
CA THR A 381 24.44 -9.76 1.94
C THR A 381 25.26 -8.76 2.74
N ILE A 382 25.56 -7.62 2.14
CA ILE A 382 26.20 -6.47 2.80
C ILE A 382 25.24 -5.30 2.70
N LEU A 383 24.89 -4.73 3.83
CA LEU A 383 24.03 -3.56 3.92
C LEU A 383 24.85 -2.34 4.35
N ILE A 384 24.67 -1.21 3.66
CA ILE A 384 25.08 0.10 4.16
C ILE A 384 23.83 0.89 4.47
N ASN A 385 23.62 1.23 5.74
CA ASN A 385 22.56 2.14 6.15
C ASN A 385 22.95 2.82 7.49
N PRO A 386 23.07 4.15 7.55
CA PRO A 386 23.37 4.88 8.78
C PRO A 386 22.16 4.99 9.73
N ASN A 387 20.94 4.66 9.29
CA ASN A 387 19.78 4.69 10.17
C ASN A 387 19.76 3.49 11.12
N ILE A 388 20.11 3.77 12.37
CA ILE A 388 20.25 2.81 13.45
C ILE A 388 18.92 2.25 13.96
N ALA A 389 17.80 2.93 13.70
CA ALA A 389 16.49 2.49 14.18
C ALA A 389 15.83 1.45 13.29
N THR A 390 16.40 1.15 12.11
CA THR A 390 15.77 0.25 11.14
C THR A 390 15.85 -1.23 11.50
N VAL A 391 14.83 -2.00 11.11
CA VAL A 391 14.79 -3.47 11.19
C VAL A 391 15.83 -4.10 10.29
N GLN A 392 16.08 -3.54 9.10
CA GLN A 392 17.05 -4.06 8.14
C GLN A 392 18.48 -4.12 8.71
N THR A 393 18.82 -3.23 9.64
CA THR A 393 20.13 -3.18 10.31
C THR A 393 20.20 -4.04 11.58
N SER A 394 19.20 -4.88 11.84
CA SER A 394 19.20 -5.82 12.97
C SER A 394 20.27 -6.89 12.82
N LYS A 395 20.89 -7.26 13.94
CA LYS A 395 21.90 -8.32 13.97
C LYS A 395 21.33 -9.63 13.43
N GLY A 396 22.05 -10.25 12.49
CA GLY A 396 21.65 -11.52 11.88
C GLY A 396 20.70 -11.39 10.69
N LEU A 397 20.16 -10.20 10.37
CA LEU A 397 19.36 -10.03 9.16
C LEU A 397 20.22 -9.96 7.91
N ALA A 398 21.12 -8.98 7.76
CA ALA A 398 22.20 -9.01 6.77
C ALA A 398 23.43 -9.75 7.35
N ASP A 399 24.29 -10.32 6.50
CA ASP A 399 25.53 -10.96 6.96
C ASP A 399 26.53 -9.94 7.51
N LYS A 400 26.59 -8.75 6.90
CA LYS A 400 27.34 -7.59 7.40
C LYS A 400 26.53 -6.30 7.23
N CYS A 401 26.59 -5.45 8.25
CA CYS A 401 25.92 -4.15 8.26
C CYS A 401 26.92 -3.04 8.58
N TYR A 402 26.91 -1.98 7.78
CA TYR A 402 27.76 -0.81 7.91
C TYR A 402 26.91 0.43 8.19
N PHE A 403 27.13 1.04 9.36
CA PHE A 403 26.50 2.30 9.76
C PHE A 403 27.36 3.48 9.31
N LEU A 404 27.38 3.71 8.00
CA LEU A 404 28.22 4.71 7.34
C LEU A 404 27.36 5.64 6.46
N PRO A 405 27.84 6.86 6.16
CA PRO A 405 27.19 7.74 5.21
C PRO A 405 27.04 7.09 3.82
N LEU A 406 25.90 7.35 3.17
CA LEU A 406 25.64 6.93 1.79
C LEU A 406 26.23 7.94 0.79
N THR A 407 27.55 8.11 0.82
CA THR A 407 28.28 8.94 -0.17
C THR A 407 29.20 8.07 -1.01
N PRO A 408 29.54 8.48 -2.26
CA PRO A 408 30.42 7.71 -3.12
C PRO A 408 31.73 7.30 -2.46
N GLU A 409 32.34 8.18 -1.64
CA GLU A 409 33.62 7.88 -0.99
C GLU A 409 33.53 6.73 0.02
N TYR A 410 32.48 6.71 0.86
CA TYR A 410 32.30 5.65 1.86
C TYR A 410 31.83 4.34 1.21
N VAL A 411 30.94 4.42 0.22
CA VAL A 411 30.46 3.24 -0.51
C VAL A 411 31.61 2.59 -1.30
N GLU A 412 32.47 3.37 -1.96
CA GLU A 412 33.67 2.83 -2.62
C GLU A 412 34.59 2.11 -1.62
N GLN A 413 34.78 2.65 -0.41
CA GLN A 413 35.60 1.99 0.61
C GLN A 413 35.04 0.62 1.02
N VAL A 414 33.72 0.51 1.19
CA VAL A 414 33.06 -0.77 1.49
C VAL A 414 33.19 -1.72 0.31
N ILE A 415 33.00 -1.26 -0.93
CA ILE A 415 33.21 -2.08 -2.14
C ILE A 415 34.66 -2.60 -2.19
N LYS A 416 35.64 -1.75 -1.90
CA LYS A 416 37.06 -2.11 -1.88
C LYS A 416 37.38 -3.15 -0.81
N ALA A 417 36.77 -3.04 0.38
CA ALA A 417 37.01 -3.94 1.50
C ALA A 417 36.28 -5.29 1.33
N GLU A 418 35.02 -5.27 0.92
CA GLU A 418 34.18 -6.47 0.87
C GLU A 418 34.20 -7.20 -0.46
N ARG A 419 34.54 -6.51 -1.56
CA ARG A 419 34.56 -7.05 -2.92
C ARG A 419 33.23 -7.75 -3.32
N PRO A 420 32.08 -7.05 -3.24
CA PRO A 420 30.83 -7.58 -3.76
C PRO A 420 30.92 -7.78 -5.28
N ASN A 421 30.15 -8.72 -5.83
CA ASN A 421 30.04 -8.93 -7.27
C ASN A 421 28.66 -8.55 -7.83
N GLY A 422 27.74 -8.11 -6.98
CA GLY A 422 26.48 -7.48 -7.35
C GLY A 422 26.14 -6.31 -6.43
N VAL A 423 25.35 -5.36 -6.92
CA VAL A 423 24.77 -4.26 -6.14
C VAL A 423 23.29 -4.07 -6.46
N LEU A 424 22.48 -3.84 -5.44
CA LEU A 424 21.07 -3.46 -5.55
C LEU A 424 20.92 -1.97 -5.21
N LEU A 425 20.37 -1.19 -6.15
CA LEU A 425 20.20 0.26 -6.03
C LEU A 425 18.73 0.68 -5.86
N THR A 426 17.78 -0.16 -6.28
CA THR A 426 16.35 0.17 -6.36
C THR A 426 15.56 -0.04 -5.06
N PHE A 427 16.25 -0.35 -3.95
CA PHE A 427 15.62 -0.71 -2.66
C PHE A 427 15.80 0.36 -1.57
N GLY A 428 16.65 1.37 -1.79
CA GLY A 428 17.00 2.40 -0.81
C GLY A 428 16.49 3.80 -1.15
N GLY A 429 15.48 3.92 -2.01
CA GLY A 429 14.93 5.21 -2.45
C GLY A 429 15.93 6.07 -3.20
N GLN A 430 15.70 7.39 -3.24
CA GLN A 430 16.50 8.29 -4.05
C GLN A 430 17.96 8.40 -3.57
N THR A 431 18.20 8.35 -2.26
CA THR A 431 19.56 8.44 -1.69
C THR A 431 20.47 7.35 -2.24
N ALA A 432 19.99 6.09 -2.23
CA ALA A 432 20.71 4.95 -2.80
C ALA A 432 20.90 5.07 -4.31
N LEU A 433 19.85 5.50 -5.01
CA LEU A 433 19.82 5.65 -6.46
C LEU A 433 20.83 6.70 -6.94
N ASN A 434 20.78 7.91 -6.38
CA ASN A 434 21.71 9.00 -6.71
C ASN A 434 23.16 8.60 -6.43
N CYS A 435 23.42 7.97 -5.27
CA CYS A 435 24.75 7.47 -4.95
C CYS A 435 25.22 6.42 -5.97
N GLY A 436 24.33 5.52 -6.41
CA GLY A 436 24.61 4.55 -7.46
C GLY A 436 24.96 5.19 -8.81
N VAL A 437 24.20 6.20 -9.23
CA VAL A 437 24.45 6.96 -10.49
C VAL A 437 25.79 7.68 -10.43
N GLU A 438 26.12 8.33 -9.30
CA GLU A 438 27.42 8.99 -9.13
C GLU A 438 28.60 7.99 -9.15
N LEU A 439 28.44 6.81 -8.53
CA LEU A 439 29.45 5.75 -8.54
C LEU A 439 29.70 5.17 -9.93
N GLU A 440 28.65 5.00 -10.73
CA GLU A 440 28.77 4.57 -12.12
C GLU A 440 29.42 5.64 -12.98
N GLY A 441 29.00 6.91 -12.84
CA GLY A 441 29.63 8.04 -13.54
C GLY A 441 31.11 8.20 -13.21
N ALA A 442 31.53 7.82 -12.00
CA ALA A 442 32.93 7.78 -11.58
C ALA A 442 33.68 6.49 -12.01
N GLY A 443 33.02 5.53 -12.66
CA GLY A 443 33.59 4.26 -13.11
C GLY A 443 33.95 3.29 -11.98
N VAL A 444 33.37 3.45 -10.79
CA VAL A 444 33.71 2.65 -9.60
C VAL A 444 33.25 1.20 -9.76
N PHE A 445 32.02 0.96 -10.27
CA PHE A 445 31.51 -0.40 -10.46
C PHE A 445 32.36 -1.19 -11.46
N ALA A 446 32.73 -0.59 -12.59
CA ALA A 446 33.66 -1.18 -13.56
C ALA A 446 35.04 -1.45 -12.94
N LYS A 447 35.62 -0.50 -12.20
CA LYS A 447 36.93 -0.62 -11.52
C LYS A 447 37.01 -1.82 -10.57
N TYR A 448 35.92 -2.17 -9.91
CA TYR A 448 35.87 -3.28 -8.95
C TYR A 448 35.10 -4.51 -9.43
N ASN A 449 34.65 -4.52 -10.69
CA ASN A 449 33.84 -5.59 -11.30
C ASN A 449 32.56 -5.90 -10.49
N VAL A 450 31.85 -4.86 -10.08
CA VAL A 450 30.54 -4.94 -9.44
C VAL A 450 29.47 -4.78 -10.52
N LYS A 451 28.51 -5.71 -10.59
CA LYS A 451 27.39 -5.61 -11.53
C LYS A 451 26.16 -5.03 -10.84
N ILE A 452 25.47 -4.11 -11.50
CA ILE A 452 24.16 -3.62 -11.07
C ILE A 452 23.15 -4.73 -11.37
N LEU A 453 22.34 -5.11 -10.38
CA LEU A 453 21.35 -6.18 -10.51
C LEU A 453 19.95 -5.59 -10.64
N GLY A 454 19.12 -6.18 -11.52
CA GLY A 454 17.77 -5.71 -11.81
C GLY A 454 17.77 -4.66 -12.91
N THR A 455 17.02 -3.58 -12.71
CA THR A 455 16.86 -2.50 -13.69
C THR A 455 18.22 -1.91 -14.08
N PRO A 456 18.53 -1.82 -15.39
CA PRO A 456 19.74 -1.16 -15.87
C PRO A 456 19.82 0.30 -15.41
N ILE A 457 21.03 0.78 -15.16
CA ILE A 457 21.21 2.16 -14.68
C ILE A 457 20.84 3.20 -15.73
N GLU A 458 20.98 2.89 -17.02
CA GLU A 458 20.51 3.73 -18.12
C GLU A 458 19.00 3.94 -18.03
N SER A 459 18.23 2.87 -17.85
CA SER A 459 16.77 2.94 -17.64
C SER A 459 16.40 3.83 -16.46
N ILE A 460 17.15 3.74 -15.36
CA ILE A 460 16.96 4.60 -14.18
C ILE A 460 17.17 6.07 -14.55
N ILE A 461 18.28 6.40 -15.22
CA ILE A 461 18.60 7.76 -15.65
C ILE A 461 17.54 8.29 -16.61
N GLU A 462 17.11 7.49 -17.59
CA GLU A 462 16.08 7.85 -18.56
C GLU A 462 14.72 8.13 -17.90
N THR A 463 14.36 7.43 -16.83
CA THR A 463 13.10 7.66 -16.10
C THR A 463 13.15 8.85 -15.14
N GLU A 464 14.32 9.19 -14.60
CA GLU A 464 14.50 10.30 -13.65
C GLU A 464 14.68 11.65 -14.37
N ASP A 465 15.30 11.67 -15.56
CA ASP A 465 15.39 12.88 -16.38
C ASP A 465 14.12 13.08 -17.22
N ARG A 466 13.37 14.14 -16.95
CA ARG A 466 12.07 14.38 -17.61
C ARG A 466 12.15 14.55 -19.13
N LYS A 467 13.26 15.08 -19.65
CA LYS A 467 13.40 15.26 -21.09
C LYS A 467 13.67 13.92 -21.76
N LEU A 468 14.62 13.14 -21.22
CA LEU A 468 14.88 11.79 -21.70
C LEU A 468 13.62 10.93 -21.60
N PHE A 469 12.91 11.00 -20.47
CA PHE A 469 11.65 10.31 -20.29
C PHE A 469 10.63 10.65 -21.38
N ALA A 470 10.40 11.94 -21.64
CA ALA A 470 9.49 12.40 -22.69
C ALA A 470 9.90 11.89 -24.08
N ASP A 471 11.19 12.02 -24.42
CA ASP A 471 11.73 11.58 -25.72
C ASP A 471 11.53 10.06 -25.89
N ARG A 472 11.87 9.26 -24.87
CA ARG A 472 11.74 7.79 -24.88
C ARG A 472 10.28 7.34 -24.95
N VAL A 473 9.36 8.01 -24.25
CA VAL A 473 7.91 7.72 -24.33
C VAL A 473 7.35 8.08 -25.72
N ASN A 474 7.79 9.18 -26.31
CA ASN A 474 7.35 9.59 -27.66
C ASN A 474 7.79 8.60 -28.75
N GLU A 475 8.92 7.92 -28.60
CA GLU A 475 9.39 6.91 -29.58
C GLU A 475 8.40 5.77 -29.79
N ILE A 476 7.62 5.43 -28.76
CA ILE A 476 6.59 4.37 -28.83
C ILE A 476 5.18 4.93 -29.12
N GLY A 477 5.08 6.22 -29.46
CA GLY A 477 3.82 6.89 -29.79
C GLY A 477 2.91 7.20 -28.60
N GLU A 478 3.43 7.08 -27.38
CA GLU A 478 2.72 7.48 -26.16
C GLU A 478 2.99 8.95 -25.83
N GLN A 479 2.17 9.53 -24.94
CA GLN A 479 2.24 10.97 -24.64
C GLN A 479 2.48 11.22 -23.15
N VAL A 480 3.47 12.07 -22.87
CA VAL A 480 3.63 12.71 -21.57
C VAL A 480 2.87 14.03 -21.53
N ALA A 481 2.58 14.52 -20.33
CA ALA A 481 1.99 15.84 -20.17
C ALA A 481 2.84 16.91 -20.91
N PRO A 482 2.24 17.74 -21.78
CA PRO A 482 2.98 18.75 -22.55
C PRO A 482 3.75 19.68 -21.62
N SER A 483 5.07 19.76 -21.82
CA SER A 483 5.96 20.49 -20.94
C SER A 483 7.14 21.12 -21.69
N GLU A 484 7.69 22.19 -21.13
CA GLU A 484 8.87 22.87 -21.66
C GLU A 484 9.85 23.21 -20.53
N ALA A 485 11.11 22.84 -20.69
CA ALA A 485 12.19 23.25 -19.80
C ALA A 485 12.64 24.67 -20.14
N VAL A 486 12.77 25.52 -19.12
CA VAL A 486 13.07 26.94 -19.21
C VAL A 486 14.13 27.33 -18.17
N TYR A 487 14.96 28.31 -18.51
CA TYR A 487 16.10 28.74 -17.68
C TYR A 487 15.98 30.20 -17.22
N SER A 488 14.90 30.88 -17.60
CA SER A 488 14.62 32.25 -17.22
C SER A 488 13.12 32.49 -17.06
N VAL A 489 12.75 33.53 -16.30
CA VAL A 489 11.35 33.94 -16.13
C VAL A 489 10.70 34.29 -17.48
N GLN A 490 11.46 34.87 -18.42
CA GLN A 490 10.96 35.21 -19.75
C GLN A 490 10.66 33.97 -20.59
N GLU A 491 11.53 32.96 -20.55
CA GLU A 491 11.27 31.67 -21.19
C GLU A 491 10.05 30.98 -20.57
N ALA A 492 9.89 31.02 -19.25
CA ALA A 492 8.72 30.47 -18.55
C ALA A 492 7.41 31.07 -19.05
N LEU A 493 7.34 32.40 -19.17
CA LEU A 493 6.18 33.11 -19.69
C LEU A 493 5.91 32.77 -21.17
N ALA A 494 6.97 32.64 -21.98
CA ALA A 494 6.84 32.27 -23.39
C ALA A 494 6.32 30.83 -23.57
N ALA A 495 6.82 29.89 -22.76
CA ALA A 495 6.35 28.51 -22.71
C ALA A 495 4.87 28.45 -22.30
N ALA A 496 4.48 29.16 -21.24
CA ALA A 496 3.10 29.18 -20.79
C ALA A 496 2.12 29.78 -21.83
N ASN A 497 2.56 30.73 -22.65
CA ASN A 497 1.75 31.24 -23.77
C ASN A 497 1.55 30.20 -24.88
N ARG A 498 2.49 29.27 -25.07
CA ARG A 498 2.37 28.16 -26.02
C ARG A 498 1.51 27.02 -25.46
N LEU A 499 1.73 26.66 -24.20
CA LEU A 499 1.02 25.58 -23.52
C LEU A 499 -0.42 25.95 -23.14
N GLY A 500 -0.67 27.24 -22.91
CA GLY A 500 -1.96 27.78 -22.46
C GLY A 500 -2.11 27.71 -20.94
N TYR A 501 -2.63 28.77 -20.33
CA TYR A 501 -2.95 28.80 -18.90
C TYR A 501 -4.23 28.01 -18.57
N PRO A 502 -4.36 27.42 -17.35
CA PRO A 502 -3.35 27.40 -16.30
C PRO A 502 -2.17 26.47 -16.62
N VAL A 503 -0.99 26.78 -16.07
CA VAL A 503 0.23 25.96 -16.17
C VAL A 503 0.75 25.61 -14.78
N MET A 504 1.53 24.54 -14.68
CA MET A 504 2.28 24.18 -13.49
C MET A 504 3.76 24.50 -13.71
N ALA A 505 4.39 25.21 -12.79
CA ALA A 505 5.83 25.44 -12.78
C ALA A 505 6.47 24.48 -11.77
N ARG A 506 7.58 23.82 -12.12
CA ARG A 506 8.32 22.90 -11.24
C ARG A 506 9.83 23.07 -11.37
N ALA A 507 10.55 23.14 -10.26
CA ALA A 507 12.01 23.12 -10.32
C ALA A 507 12.53 21.75 -10.76
N ALA A 508 13.53 21.70 -11.65
CA ALA A 508 14.15 20.44 -12.06
C ALA A 508 15.14 19.91 -10.99
N PHE A 509 15.43 18.60 -11.04
CA PHE A 509 16.30 17.86 -10.11
C PHE A 509 15.89 17.97 -8.63
N SER A 510 14.60 18.22 -8.37
CA SER A 510 14.04 18.26 -7.02
C SER A 510 13.00 17.15 -6.85
N LEU A 511 13.05 16.47 -5.70
CA LEU A 511 12.07 15.44 -5.33
C LEU A 511 10.81 16.10 -4.74
N GLY A 512 9.68 15.40 -4.70
CA GLY A 512 8.50 15.78 -3.91
C GLY A 512 8.01 17.22 -4.16
N GLY A 513 8.11 17.73 -5.38
CA GLY A 513 7.55 19.02 -5.80
C GLY A 513 8.18 20.28 -5.20
N LEU A 514 9.43 20.24 -4.72
CA LEU A 514 10.07 21.43 -4.15
C LEU A 514 10.16 22.56 -5.20
N GLY A 515 9.63 23.75 -4.88
CA GLY A 515 9.58 24.89 -5.80
C GLY A 515 8.53 24.76 -6.91
N SER A 516 7.56 23.86 -6.74
CA SER A 516 6.42 23.71 -7.66
C SER A 516 5.22 24.57 -7.28
N GLY A 517 4.43 24.99 -8.28
CA GLY A 517 3.18 25.71 -8.07
C GLY A 517 2.38 25.87 -9.35
N PHE A 518 1.07 26.11 -9.21
CA PHE A 518 0.18 26.41 -10.32
C PHE A 518 0.11 27.92 -10.56
N ALA A 519 0.11 28.31 -11.83
CA ALA A 519 -0.13 29.67 -12.26
C ALA A 519 -1.33 29.70 -13.20
N ASN A 520 -2.33 30.49 -12.88
CA ASN A 520 -3.50 30.72 -13.74
C ASN A 520 -3.29 31.86 -14.73
N ASN A 521 -2.22 32.65 -14.55
CA ASN A 521 -1.88 33.79 -15.39
C ASN A 521 -0.38 34.11 -15.30
N ALA A 522 0.05 35.03 -16.17
CA ALA A 522 1.45 35.46 -16.27
C ALA A 522 2.04 36.07 -15.00
N VAL A 523 1.22 36.75 -14.17
CA VAL A 523 1.70 37.40 -12.95
C VAL A 523 2.04 36.37 -11.87
N GLU A 524 1.15 35.39 -11.70
CA GLU A 524 1.38 34.24 -10.81
C GLU A 524 2.62 33.45 -11.26
N LEU A 525 2.75 33.19 -12.56
CA LEU A 525 3.88 32.43 -13.09
C LEU A 525 5.21 33.17 -12.89
N ALA A 526 5.25 34.49 -13.11
CA ALA A 526 6.47 35.26 -12.92
C ALA A 526 6.96 35.21 -11.47
N THR A 527 6.03 35.24 -10.50
CA THR A 527 6.34 35.14 -9.08
C THR A 527 6.90 33.77 -8.72
N LEU A 528 6.24 32.70 -9.19
CA LEU A 528 6.67 31.32 -8.98
C LEU A 528 8.03 31.05 -9.64
N ALA A 529 8.22 31.46 -10.89
CA ALA A 529 9.46 31.27 -11.62
C ALA A 529 10.64 32.00 -10.96
N HIS A 530 10.43 33.22 -10.44
CA HIS A 530 11.46 33.94 -9.67
C HIS A 530 11.87 33.20 -8.40
N GLN A 531 10.91 32.65 -7.66
CA GLN A 531 11.19 31.88 -6.46
C GLN A 531 11.90 30.57 -6.81
N ALA A 532 11.39 29.81 -7.77
CA ALA A 532 11.92 28.51 -8.13
C ALA A 532 13.34 28.59 -8.74
N LEU A 533 13.61 29.58 -9.61
CA LEU A 533 14.94 29.79 -10.21
C LEU A 533 16.00 30.28 -9.20
N SER A 534 15.60 30.69 -7.99
CA SER A 534 16.55 30.98 -6.90
C SER A 534 17.10 29.72 -6.24
N TYR A 535 16.41 28.59 -6.39
CA TYR A 535 16.79 27.29 -5.82
C TYR A 535 17.31 26.30 -6.87
N SER A 536 16.90 26.42 -8.14
CA SER A 536 17.35 25.56 -9.24
C SER A 536 17.71 26.37 -10.48
N SER A 537 18.70 25.91 -11.25
CA SER A 537 19.08 26.54 -12.52
C SER A 537 18.10 26.29 -13.66
N GLN A 538 17.13 25.39 -13.48
CA GLN A 538 16.17 24.98 -14.50
C GLN A 538 14.77 24.85 -13.89
N LEU A 539 13.77 25.33 -14.63
CA LEU A 539 12.34 25.21 -14.32
C LEU A 539 11.65 24.47 -15.46
N VAL A 540 10.62 23.68 -15.16
CA VAL A 540 9.77 23.01 -16.15
C VAL A 540 8.38 23.62 -16.06
N ILE A 541 7.83 24.05 -17.20
CA ILE A 541 6.45 24.54 -17.31
C ILE A 541 5.62 23.45 -17.97
N ASP A 542 4.60 22.96 -17.27
CA ASP A 542 3.68 21.93 -17.74
C ASP A 542 2.28 22.51 -17.99
N LYS A 543 1.58 21.95 -18.97
CA LYS A 543 0.14 22.15 -19.12
C LYS A 543 -0.56 21.68 -17.84
N SER A 544 -1.43 22.52 -17.27
CA SER A 544 -2.20 22.10 -16.08
C SER A 544 -3.24 21.06 -16.46
N LEU A 545 -3.16 19.90 -15.82
CA LEU A 545 -4.16 18.83 -15.87
C LEU A 545 -4.98 18.80 -14.56
N LYS A 546 -5.07 19.95 -13.86
CA LYS A 546 -5.76 20.05 -12.57
C LYS A 546 -7.21 19.58 -12.68
N GLY A 547 -7.62 18.71 -11.76
CA GLY A 547 -8.97 18.15 -11.74
C GLY A 547 -9.15 16.87 -12.57
N TRP A 548 -8.11 16.41 -13.27
CA TRP A 548 -8.12 15.09 -13.90
C TRP A 548 -7.97 13.99 -12.85
N LYS A 549 -8.47 12.79 -13.15
CA LYS A 549 -8.30 11.63 -12.29
C LYS A 549 -6.83 11.24 -12.29
N GLU A 550 -6.25 11.01 -11.12
CA GLU A 550 -4.89 10.51 -11.00
C GLU A 550 -4.95 9.02 -10.65
N VAL A 551 -4.30 8.20 -11.48
CA VAL A 551 -4.34 6.73 -11.41
C VAL A 551 -2.92 6.19 -11.46
N GLU A 552 -2.60 5.24 -10.59
CA GLU A 552 -1.28 4.61 -10.51
C GLU A 552 -1.35 3.11 -10.76
N TYR A 553 -0.29 2.55 -11.36
CA TYR A 553 -0.13 1.10 -11.53
C TYR A 553 1.25 0.66 -11.02
N GLU A 554 1.26 -0.45 -10.28
CA GLU A 554 2.48 -1.16 -9.91
C GLU A 554 2.72 -2.28 -10.92
N VAL A 555 3.85 -2.23 -11.61
CA VAL A 555 4.20 -3.13 -12.71
C VAL A 555 5.42 -3.95 -12.32
N VAL A 556 5.38 -5.24 -12.62
CA VAL A 556 6.52 -6.14 -12.42
C VAL A 556 6.90 -6.77 -13.75
N ARG A 557 8.20 -6.72 -14.06
CA ARG A 557 8.76 -7.27 -15.31
C ARG A 557 10.00 -8.10 -15.02
N ASP A 558 10.07 -9.30 -15.58
CA ASP A 558 11.28 -10.13 -15.53
C ASP A 558 12.19 -9.95 -16.76
N ALA A 559 13.38 -10.55 -16.70
CA ALA A 559 14.35 -10.51 -17.80
C ALA A 559 13.91 -11.27 -19.07
N PHE A 560 12.81 -12.03 -19.00
CA PHE A 560 12.24 -12.84 -20.10
C PHE A 560 10.98 -12.21 -20.70
N ASP A 561 10.71 -10.95 -20.36
CA ASP A 561 9.60 -10.14 -20.86
C ASP A 561 8.21 -10.64 -20.43
N ASN A 562 8.14 -11.41 -19.33
CA ASN A 562 6.88 -11.58 -18.60
C ASN A 562 6.64 -10.29 -17.82
N CYS A 563 5.49 -9.65 -18.03
CA CYS A 563 5.19 -8.32 -17.51
C CYS A 563 3.73 -8.29 -17.05
N ILE A 564 3.48 -7.90 -15.81
CA ILE A 564 2.16 -7.94 -15.15
C ILE A 564 1.90 -6.66 -14.36
N THR A 565 0.63 -6.30 -14.17
CA THR A 565 0.23 -5.21 -13.26
C THR A 565 -0.31 -5.77 -11.95
N VAL A 566 0.44 -5.58 -10.85
CA VAL A 566 0.15 -6.19 -9.55
C VAL A 566 -0.90 -5.41 -8.76
N CYS A 567 -0.92 -4.09 -8.89
CA CYS A 567 -1.87 -3.25 -8.19
C CYS A 567 -2.22 -2.04 -9.03
N ASN A 568 -3.44 -1.54 -8.88
CA ASN A 568 -3.85 -0.26 -9.42
C ASN A 568 -4.55 0.56 -8.34
N MET A 569 -4.29 1.87 -8.35
CA MET A 569 -4.71 2.80 -7.32
C MET A 569 -5.38 4.02 -7.96
N GLU A 570 -6.44 4.52 -7.33
CA GLU A 570 -7.13 5.74 -7.74
C GLU A 570 -7.08 6.76 -6.61
N ASN A 571 -6.61 7.97 -6.93
CA ASN A 571 -6.61 9.06 -5.97
C ASN A 571 -8.02 9.64 -5.85
N LEU A 572 -8.51 9.76 -4.61
CA LEU A 572 -9.76 10.43 -4.31
C LEU A 572 -9.64 11.93 -4.61
N ASP A 573 -8.51 12.50 -4.19
CA ASP A 573 -8.11 13.86 -4.53
C ASP A 573 -7.60 13.88 -5.99
N PRO A 574 -8.15 14.75 -6.86
CA PRO A 574 -7.74 14.79 -8.26
C PRO A 574 -6.37 15.46 -8.43
N LEU A 575 -5.80 15.33 -9.63
CA LEU A 575 -4.46 15.82 -9.95
C LEU A 575 -4.27 17.29 -9.54
N GLY A 576 -3.13 17.53 -8.88
CA GLY A 576 -2.75 18.81 -8.28
C GLY A 576 -2.38 18.69 -6.80
N ILE A 577 -2.76 17.57 -6.19
CA ILE A 577 -2.28 17.10 -4.89
C ILE A 577 -1.40 15.88 -5.17
N HIS A 578 -0.18 15.85 -4.62
CA HIS A 578 0.75 14.75 -4.86
C HIS A 578 0.17 13.44 -4.31
N THR A 579 0.39 12.31 -4.99
CA THR A 579 -0.02 10.96 -4.56
C THR A 579 0.24 10.66 -3.07
N GLY A 580 1.45 10.95 -2.59
CA GLY A 580 1.82 10.87 -1.17
C GLY A 580 0.99 11.74 -0.20
N GLU A 581 0.41 12.84 -0.66
CA GLU A 581 -0.52 13.74 0.07
C GLU A 581 -2.00 13.42 -0.18
N SER A 582 -2.30 12.56 -1.16
CA SER A 582 -3.68 12.23 -1.53
C SER A 582 -4.21 11.08 -0.67
N ILE A 583 -5.54 11.09 -0.49
CA ILE A 583 -6.28 9.89 -0.11
C ILE A 583 -6.34 8.98 -1.34
N VAL A 584 -5.98 7.70 -1.17
CA VAL A 584 -5.83 6.74 -2.26
C VAL A 584 -6.69 5.51 -1.99
N VAL A 585 -7.31 4.97 -3.04
CA VAL A 585 -8.16 3.78 -2.98
C VAL A 585 -7.62 2.68 -3.89
N ALA A 586 -7.60 1.44 -3.39
CA ALA A 586 -7.23 0.25 -4.18
C ALA A 586 -8.29 -0.85 -4.04
N PRO A 587 -8.74 -1.47 -5.15
CA PRO A 587 -8.45 -1.10 -6.54
C PRO A 587 -9.10 0.25 -6.93
N SER A 588 -8.93 0.72 -8.18
CA SER A 588 -9.71 1.85 -8.70
C SER A 588 -11.22 1.57 -8.70
N GLN A 589 -12.04 2.57 -8.37
CA GLN A 589 -13.50 2.44 -8.25
C GLN A 589 -14.28 3.00 -9.44
N THR A 590 -13.75 4.02 -10.14
CA THR A 590 -14.52 4.80 -11.12
C THR A 590 -14.06 4.64 -12.58
N LEU A 591 -13.21 3.65 -12.85
CA LEU A 591 -12.73 3.31 -14.19
C LEU A 591 -13.59 2.24 -14.84
N SER A 592 -13.95 2.44 -16.10
CA SER A 592 -14.52 1.39 -16.94
C SER A 592 -13.47 0.34 -17.34
N ASN A 593 -13.89 -0.86 -17.77
CA ASN A 593 -12.96 -1.89 -18.27
C ASN A 593 -12.04 -1.37 -19.38
N ARG A 594 -12.54 -0.46 -20.23
CA ARG A 594 -11.78 0.10 -21.34
C ARG A 594 -10.71 1.08 -20.86
N GLU A 595 -11.07 2.01 -19.98
CA GLU A 595 -10.09 2.93 -19.38
C GLU A 595 -9.02 2.16 -18.59
N TYR A 596 -9.43 1.16 -17.79
CA TYR A 596 -8.51 0.29 -17.06
C TYR A 596 -7.51 -0.40 -18.00
N ASN A 597 -7.98 -1.07 -19.06
CA ASN A 597 -7.09 -1.83 -19.93
C ASN A 597 -6.25 -0.94 -20.87
N ILE A 598 -6.72 0.24 -21.27
CA ILE A 598 -5.89 1.22 -21.97
C ILE A 598 -4.69 1.59 -21.10
N LEU A 599 -4.92 1.99 -19.84
CA LEU A 599 -3.84 2.37 -18.93
C LEU A 599 -2.93 1.18 -18.58
N ARG A 600 -3.50 -0.02 -18.36
CA ARG A 600 -2.74 -1.25 -18.12
C ARG A 600 -1.84 -1.60 -19.31
N THR A 601 -2.38 -1.65 -20.53
CA THR A 601 -1.62 -1.99 -21.74
C THR A 601 -0.51 -0.97 -21.99
N THR A 602 -0.79 0.33 -21.80
CA THR A 602 0.23 1.37 -21.88
C THR A 602 1.31 1.20 -20.82
N ALA A 603 0.96 0.80 -19.59
CA ALA A 603 1.94 0.54 -18.54
C ALA A 603 2.91 -0.56 -18.99
N LEU A 604 2.39 -1.71 -19.43
CA LEU A 604 3.22 -2.81 -19.90
C LEU A 604 4.10 -2.39 -21.09
N LYS A 605 3.56 -1.61 -22.03
CA LYS A 605 4.28 -1.11 -23.21
C LYS A 605 5.45 -0.19 -22.83
N VAL A 606 5.19 0.79 -21.95
CA VAL A 606 6.19 1.75 -21.47
C VAL A 606 7.30 1.03 -20.69
N ILE A 607 6.94 0.18 -19.72
CA ILE A 607 7.91 -0.52 -18.87
C ILE A 607 8.78 -1.50 -19.67
N ARG A 608 8.23 -2.16 -20.70
CA ARG A 608 9.01 -2.96 -21.65
C ARG A 608 10.01 -2.11 -22.43
N HIS A 609 9.60 -0.93 -22.89
CA HIS A 609 10.45 -0.02 -23.69
C HIS A 609 11.64 0.52 -22.88
N PHE A 610 11.43 0.85 -21.60
CA PHE A 610 12.52 1.24 -20.70
C PHE A 610 13.41 0.07 -20.28
N GLY A 611 13.04 -1.18 -20.59
CA GLY A 611 13.87 -2.35 -20.26
C GLY A 611 13.95 -2.66 -18.76
N VAL A 612 12.95 -2.25 -17.97
CA VAL A 612 12.91 -2.47 -16.52
C VAL A 612 12.95 -3.96 -16.20
N VAL A 613 13.72 -4.35 -15.16
CA VAL A 613 13.78 -5.71 -14.64
C VAL A 613 13.66 -5.66 -13.12
N GLY A 614 12.50 -6.06 -12.60
CA GLY A 614 12.11 -5.86 -11.22
C GLY A 614 10.71 -5.27 -11.14
N GLU A 615 10.57 -4.21 -10.35
CA GLU A 615 9.33 -3.49 -10.12
C GLU A 615 9.48 -2.02 -10.52
N CYS A 616 8.35 -1.40 -10.85
CA CYS A 616 8.22 0.04 -11.05
C CYS A 616 6.78 0.52 -10.87
N ASN A 617 6.64 1.79 -10.50
CA ASN A 617 5.37 2.51 -10.45
C ASN A 617 5.21 3.42 -11.68
N ILE A 618 4.02 3.50 -12.26
CA ILE A 618 3.66 4.45 -13.33
C ILE A 618 2.39 5.21 -12.97
N GLN A 619 2.37 6.51 -13.26
CA GLN A 619 1.27 7.42 -12.91
C GLN A 619 0.66 8.08 -14.14
N TYR A 620 -0.66 8.20 -14.12
CA TYR A 620 -1.48 8.74 -15.20
C TYR A 620 -2.37 9.88 -14.72
N ALA A 621 -2.57 10.87 -15.59
CA ALA A 621 -3.74 11.74 -15.51
C ALA A 621 -4.76 11.31 -16.57
N LEU A 622 -5.94 10.87 -16.15
CA LEU A 622 -7.05 10.48 -17.00
C LEU A 622 -8.13 11.57 -17.00
N ASN A 623 -8.59 11.96 -18.19
CA ASN A 623 -9.65 12.94 -18.35
C ASN A 623 -10.98 12.37 -17.79
N PRO A 624 -11.69 13.10 -16.90
CA PRO A 624 -12.93 12.59 -16.31
C PRO A 624 -14.11 12.51 -17.30
N HIS A 625 -13.94 13.02 -18.53
CA HIS A 625 -14.99 13.12 -19.55
C HIS A 625 -14.64 12.46 -20.89
N SER A 626 -13.49 11.79 -20.99
CA SER A 626 -13.05 11.12 -22.21
C SER A 626 -12.03 10.02 -21.90
N GLU A 627 -11.58 9.29 -22.92
CA GLU A 627 -10.48 8.32 -22.79
C GLU A 627 -9.09 8.97 -22.96
N GLU A 628 -9.01 10.31 -23.02
CA GLU A 628 -7.73 11.03 -23.13
C GLU A 628 -6.95 10.91 -21.82
N TYR A 629 -5.68 10.55 -21.90
CA TYR A 629 -4.79 10.46 -20.75
C TYR A 629 -3.38 10.94 -21.10
N TYR A 630 -2.61 11.28 -20.08
CA TYR A 630 -1.18 11.57 -20.19
C TYR A 630 -0.41 10.77 -19.14
N ILE A 631 0.80 10.33 -19.50
CA ILE A 631 1.75 9.76 -18.54
C ILE A 631 2.42 10.90 -17.78
N ILE A 632 2.44 10.80 -16.45
CA ILE A 632 2.97 11.84 -15.56
C ILE A 632 4.43 11.55 -15.19
N GLU A 633 4.73 10.32 -14.79
CA GLU A 633 6.06 9.82 -14.47
C GLU A 633 6.08 8.29 -14.35
N VAL A 634 7.31 7.75 -14.39
CA VAL A 634 7.63 6.35 -14.08
C VAL A 634 8.73 6.35 -13.02
N ASN A 635 8.53 5.63 -11.93
CA ASN A 635 9.51 5.43 -10.89
C ASN A 635 10.09 4.02 -11.01
N ALA A 636 11.27 3.87 -11.61
CA ALA A 636 11.93 2.58 -11.85
C ALA A 636 12.65 2.00 -10.60
N ARG A 637 12.00 2.12 -9.44
CA ARG A 637 12.46 1.68 -8.14
C ARG A 637 11.27 1.43 -7.22
N LEU A 638 11.52 0.71 -6.12
CA LEU A 638 10.54 0.62 -5.05
C LEU A 638 10.24 2.01 -4.50
N SER A 639 9.01 2.16 -4.07
CA SER A 639 8.39 3.43 -3.69
C SER A 639 7.43 3.24 -2.51
N ARG A 640 6.89 4.33 -1.99
CA ARG A 640 5.80 4.28 -1.01
C ARG A 640 4.57 3.57 -1.58
N SER A 641 4.21 3.86 -2.84
CA SER A 641 3.14 3.20 -3.58
C SER A 641 3.36 1.68 -3.67
N SER A 642 4.60 1.23 -3.88
CA SER A 642 4.94 -0.20 -3.90
C SER A 642 4.76 -0.90 -2.54
N ALA A 643 5.08 -0.22 -1.43
CA ALA A 643 4.85 -0.76 -0.09
C ALA A 643 3.34 -0.85 0.20
N LEU A 644 2.59 0.22 -0.08
CA LEU A 644 1.14 0.25 0.01
C LEU A 644 0.51 -0.87 -0.82
N ALA A 645 0.88 -1.02 -2.09
CA ALA A 645 0.40 -2.06 -2.98
C ALA A 645 0.71 -3.47 -2.46
N SER A 646 1.91 -3.68 -1.89
CA SER A 646 2.28 -4.96 -1.30
C SER A 646 1.37 -5.33 -0.12
N LYS A 647 1.04 -4.35 0.73
CA LYS A 647 0.11 -4.57 1.86
C LYS A 647 -1.34 -4.69 1.40
N ALA A 648 -1.77 -3.90 0.41
CA ALA A 648 -3.13 -3.93 -0.10
C ALA A 648 -3.47 -5.26 -0.78
N THR A 649 -2.51 -5.81 -1.54
CA THR A 649 -2.72 -7.03 -2.34
C THR A 649 -2.27 -8.31 -1.65
N GLY A 650 -1.35 -8.23 -0.67
CA GLY A 650 -0.62 -9.38 -0.13
C GLY A 650 0.55 -9.85 -1.00
N TYR A 651 0.77 -9.23 -2.17
CA TYR A 651 1.85 -9.58 -3.09
C TYR A 651 3.18 -8.91 -2.68
N PRO A 652 4.24 -9.66 -2.37
CA PRO A 652 5.47 -9.08 -1.82
C PRO A 652 6.39 -8.51 -2.92
N LEU A 653 6.08 -7.31 -3.44
CA LEU A 653 6.76 -6.70 -4.60
C LEU A 653 8.29 -6.65 -4.45
N ALA A 654 8.79 -6.19 -3.30
CA ALA A 654 10.22 -6.08 -3.04
C ALA A 654 10.94 -7.45 -3.07
N TYR A 655 10.31 -8.47 -2.50
CA TYR A 655 10.85 -9.83 -2.49
C TYR A 655 10.91 -10.40 -3.92
N VAL A 656 9.84 -10.24 -4.69
CA VAL A 656 9.78 -10.68 -6.10
C VAL A 656 10.82 -9.92 -6.92
N ALA A 657 10.87 -8.59 -6.84
CA ALA A 657 11.86 -7.77 -7.56
C ALA A 657 13.30 -8.20 -7.25
N ALA A 658 13.62 -8.53 -6.00
CA ALA A 658 14.93 -9.04 -5.63
C ALA A 658 15.25 -10.40 -6.28
N LYS A 659 14.28 -11.31 -6.40
CA LYS A 659 14.46 -12.58 -7.13
C LYS A 659 14.63 -12.34 -8.63
N LEU A 660 13.85 -11.43 -9.22
CA LEU A 660 13.96 -11.06 -10.64
C LEU A 660 15.32 -10.46 -10.98
N SER A 661 15.91 -9.67 -10.07
CA SER A 661 17.25 -9.11 -10.22
C SER A 661 18.36 -10.16 -10.38
N LEU A 662 18.09 -11.42 -10.01
CA LEU A 662 18.99 -12.56 -10.16
C LEU A 662 18.78 -13.35 -11.47
N GLY A 663 17.89 -12.88 -12.35
CA GLY A 663 17.55 -13.54 -13.61
C GLY A 663 16.58 -14.71 -13.46
N MET A 664 15.80 -14.76 -12.37
CA MET A 664 14.72 -15.75 -12.23
C MET A 664 13.47 -15.30 -12.99
N PRO A 665 12.81 -16.19 -13.76
CA PRO A 665 11.55 -15.85 -14.42
C PRO A 665 10.39 -15.80 -13.42
N LEU A 666 9.45 -14.88 -13.61
CA LEU A 666 8.25 -14.71 -12.79
C LEU A 666 7.49 -16.03 -12.56
N PRO A 667 7.23 -16.86 -13.61
CA PRO A 667 6.55 -18.15 -13.45
C PRO A 667 7.21 -19.11 -12.45
N SER A 668 8.52 -19.03 -12.26
CA SER A 668 9.27 -19.91 -11.35
C SER A 668 9.22 -19.50 -9.88
N ILE A 669 8.84 -18.26 -9.61
CA ILE A 669 8.69 -17.74 -8.25
C ILE A 669 7.32 -18.17 -7.75
N LYS A 670 7.26 -18.74 -6.53
CA LYS A 670 6.00 -19.14 -5.91
C LYS A 670 5.33 -17.95 -5.25
N ASN A 671 3.99 -17.90 -5.31
CA ASN A 671 3.21 -17.02 -4.46
C ASN A 671 3.29 -17.52 -3.00
N SER A 672 3.87 -16.72 -2.11
CA SER A 672 4.04 -17.06 -0.68
C SER A 672 2.73 -17.15 0.09
N VAL A 673 1.67 -16.46 -0.37
CA VAL A 673 0.37 -16.42 0.31
C VAL A 673 -0.39 -17.73 0.09
N THR A 674 -0.47 -18.21 -1.15
CA THR A 674 -1.16 -19.48 -1.49
C THR A 674 -0.25 -20.70 -1.35
N GLY A 675 1.07 -20.55 -1.50
CA GLY A 675 2.07 -21.62 -1.48
C GLY A 675 2.06 -22.58 -2.68
N VAL A 676 0.98 -22.56 -3.48
CA VAL A 676 0.73 -23.51 -4.58
C VAL A 676 0.68 -22.84 -5.96
N THR A 677 0.43 -21.53 -6.04
CA THR A 677 0.37 -20.80 -7.31
C THR A 677 1.70 -20.08 -7.62
N THR A 678 1.84 -19.61 -8.86
CA THR A 678 2.99 -18.79 -9.27
C THR A 678 2.83 -17.33 -8.82
N ALA A 679 3.93 -16.58 -8.72
CA ALA A 679 3.93 -15.14 -8.57
C ALA A 679 3.63 -14.40 -9.89
N CYS A 680 3.56 -15.10 -11.03
CA CYS A 680 3.20 -14.52 -12.31
C CYS A 680 1.68 -14.37 -12.47
N PHE A 681 1.02 -13.52 -11.68
CA PHE A 681 -0.43 -13.28 -11.75
C PHE A 681 -0.77 -11.85 -11.32
N GLU A 682 -1.95 -11.37 -11.68
CA GLU A 682 -2.47 -10.08 -11.22
C GLU A 682 -3.44 -10.31 -10.04
N PRO A 683 -3.15 -9.78 -8.83
CA PRO A 683 -4.02 -9.95 -7.66
C PRO A 683 -5.48 -9.55 -7.90
N SER A 684 -6.40 -10.33 -7.31
CA SER A 684 -7.82 -10.00 -7.24
C SER A 684 -8.19 -9.73 -5.79
N LEU A 685 -8.77 -8.55 -5.53
CA LEU A 685 -9.22 -8.14 -4.21
C LEU A 685 -10.73 -8.37 -4.11
N ASP A 686 -11.21 -8.89 -2.98
CA ASP A 686 -12.64 -8.98 -2.61
C ASP A 686 -12.99 -8.03 -1.44
N TYR A 687 -12.20 -6.97 -1.35
CA TYR A 687 -12.27 -5.88 -0.38
C TYR A 687 -11.75 -4.58 -1.02
N CYS A 688 -12.00 -3.46 -0.35
CA CYS A 688 -11.57 -2.12 -0.70
C CYS A 688 -10.53 -1.64 0.34
N VAL A 689 -9.45 -1.05 -0.14
CA VAL A 689 -8.39 -0.47 0.68
C VAL A 689 -8.42 1.04 0.55
N VAL A 690 -8.30 1.75 1.67
CA VAL A 690 -8.18 3.21 1.70
C VAL A 690 -6.90 3.59 2.43
N LYS A 691 -6.04 4.38 1.78
CA LYS A 691 -4.88 5.02 2.39
C LYS A 691 -5.14 6.50 2.63
N ILE A 692 -4.75 6.99 3.81
CA ILE A 692 -4.79 8.42 4.15
C ILE A 692 -3.42 8.84 4.70
N PRO A 693 -2.83 9.95 4.22
CA PRO A 693 -1.59 10.48 4.78
C PRO A 693 -1.77 11.02 6.21
N ARG A 694 -0.67 11.09 6.96
CA ARG A 694 -0.58 11.74 8.27
C ARG A 694 0.24 13.03 8.17
N TRP A 695 -0.28 14.10 8.77
CA TRP A 695 0.37 15.42 8.82
C TRP A 695 0.56 15.91 10.25
N ASP A 696 1.67 16.60 10.51
CA ASP A 696 1.98 17.27 11.78
C ASP A 696 2.20 18.79 11.61
N LEU A 697 1.50 19.41 10.65
CA LEU A 697 1.69 20.82 10.28
C LEU A 697 1.43 21.80 11.44
N ALA A 698 0.61 21.41 12.42
CA ALA A 698 0.34 22.21 13.61
C ALA A 698 1.60 22.55 14.43
N LYS A 699 2.67 21.75 14.32
CA LYS A 699 3.97 22.00 14.98
C LYS A 699 4.76 23.13 14.30
N PHE A 700 4.36 23.56 13.11
CA PHE A 700 5.10 24.53 12.30
C PHE A 700 4.23 25.76 11.98
N THR A 701 4.14 26.69 12.94
CA THR A 701 3.22 27.86 12.90
C THR A 701 3.32 28.75 11.66
N ARG A 702 4.50 28.81 11.01
CA ARG A 702 4.75 29.62 9.81
C ARG A 702 4.60 28.84 8.49
N VAL A 703 4.39 27.53 8.56
CA VAL A 703 4.20 26.68 7.38
C VAL A 703 2.73 26.72 6.97
N SER A 704 2.47 26.82 5.67
CA SER A 704 1.10 26.77 5.15
C SER A 704 0.51 25.36 5.30
N ASN A 705 -0.74 25.30 5.78
CA ASN A 705 -1.54 24.07 5.87
C ASN A 705 -2.10 23.58 4.53
N ASN A 706 -1.91 24.35 3.45
CA ASN A 706 -2.37 23.95 2.12
C ASN A 706 -1.52 22.77 1.62
N ILE A 707 -2.18 21.73 1.15
CA ILE A 707 -1.56 20.59 0.47
C ILE A 707 -1.62 20.78 -1.05
N GLY A 708 -0.74 20.11 -1.79
CA GLY A 708 -0.62 20.29 -3.23
C GLY A 708 0.42 19.34 -3.81
N SER A 709 1.11 19.75 -4.87
CA SER A 709 2.12 18.95 -5.58
C SER A 709 3.39 18.68 -4.78
N SER A 710 3.58 19.27 -3.59
CA SER A 710 4.73 19.03 -2.74
C SER A 710 4.35 18.33 -1.43
N MET A 711 5.05 17.23 -1.14
CA MET A 711 4.76 16.41 0.03
C MET A 711 5.16 17.09 1.35
N LYS A 712 4.26 16.99 2.33
CA LYS A 712 4.40 17.49 3.71
C LYS A 712 3.99 16.43 4.75
N SER A 713 3.36 15.35 4.33
CA SER A 713 2.97 14.21 5.16
C SER A 713 4.21 13.51 5.74
N VAL A 714 4.09 13.09 7.00
CA VAL A 714 5.17 12.47 7.79
C VAL A 714 5.00 10.95 7.93
N GLY A 715 3.87 10.42 7.48
CA GLY A 715 3.55 8.98 7.48
C GLY A 715 2.21 8.74 6.80
N GLU A 716 1.71 7.52 6.84
CA GLU A 716 0.43 7.14 6.26
C GLU A 716 -0.22 5.95 6.97
N VAL A 717 -1.53 5.79 6.75
CA VAL A 717 -2.32 4.66 7.24
C VAL A 717 -2.95 3.93 6.10
N MET A 718 -3.22 2.64 6.28
CA MET A 718 -4.03 1.85 5.37
C MET A 718 -5.16 1.18 6.16
N ALA A 719 -6.38 1.23 5.64
CA ALA A 719 -7.52 0.54 6.21
C ALA A 719 -8.19 -0.35 5.17
N ILE A 720 -8.77 -1.45 5.64
CA ILE A 720 -9.41 -2.46 4.81
C ILE A 720 -10.86 -2.63 5.27
N GLY A 721 -11.75 -2.66 4.30
CA GLY A 721 -13.18 -2.91 4.49
C GLY A 721 -13.77 -3.53 3.23
N ARG A 722 -14.94 -4.16 3.32
CA ARG A 722 -15.62 -4.67 2.11
C ARG A 722 -16.53 -3.64 1.47
N ASN A 723 -16.69 -2.49 2.12
CA ASN A 723 -17.37 -1.32 1.59
C ASN A 723 -16.42 -0.12 1.70
N PHE A 724 -16.59 0.87 0.81
CA PHE A 724 -15.74 2.07 0.83
C PHE A 724 -15.93 2.85 2.14
N GLU A 725 -17.17 3.00 2.61
CA GLU A 725 -17.50 3.71 3.84
C GLU A 725 -16.80 3.08 5.07
N GLU A 726 -16.77 1.75 5.14
CA GLU A 726 -16.10 1.00 6.20
C GLU A 726 -14.59 1.29 6.21
N ALA A 727 -13.92 1.13 5.06
CA ALA A 727 -12.50 1.36 4.93
C ALA A 727 -12.14 2.85 5.18
N PHE A 728 -12.93 3.78 4.63
CA PHE A 728 -12.70 5.22 4.76
C PHE A 728 -12.81 5.71 6.21
N GLN A 729 -13.84 5.30 6.94
CA GLN A 729 -13.99 5.71 8.34
C GLN A 729 -12.93 5.10 9.26
N LYS A 730 -12.53 3.83 9.03
CA LYS A 730 -11.38 3.23 9.72
C LYS A 730 -10.09 4.01 9.47
N ALA A 731 -9.80 4.32 8.21
CA ALA A 731 -8.59 5.07 7.85
C ALA A 731 -8.55 6.44 8.56
N LEU A 732 -9.68 7.17 8.62
CA LEU A 732 -9.74 8.44 9.34
C LEU A 732 -9.39 8.32 10.84
N ARG A 733 -9.86 7.26 11.51
CA ARG A 733 -9.52 6.99 12.92
C ARG A 733 -8.05 6.60 13.12
N MET A 734 -7.49 5.86 12.16
CA MET A 734 -6.10 5.44 12.20
C MET A 734 -5.11 6.61 12.07
N VAL A 735 -5.48 7.69 11.37
CA VAL A 735 -4.64 8.89 11.19
C VAL A 735 -4.38 9.61 12.51
N ASP A 736 -5.40 9.74 13.36
CA ASP A 736 -5.29 10.47 14.62
C ASP A 736 -6.29 9.95 15.66
N GLY A 737 -5.82 9.65 16.88
CA GLY A 737 -6.67 9.10 17.95
C GLY A 737 -7.75 10.05 18.47
N THR A 738 -7.72 11.33 18.07
CA THR A 738 -8.77 12.31 18.36
C THR A 738 -9.94 12.26 17.37
N VAL A 739 -9.78 11.56 16.23
CA VAL A 739 -10.79 11.44 15.18
C VAL A 739 -11.61 10.17 15.39
N ASN A 740 -12.94 10.27 15.38
CA ASN A 740 -13.84 9.13 15.60
C ASN A 740 -14.42 8.53 14.29
N GLY A 741 -14.13 9.14 13.14
CA GLY A 741 -14.68 8.79 11.83
C GLY A 741 -14.90 10.03 10.95
N PHE A 742 -15.80 9.95 9.98
CA PHE A 742 -16.18 11.09 9.13
C PHE A 742 -17.19 11.99 9.87
N ASP A 743 -16.66 12.80 10.79
CA ASP A 743 -17.45 13.63 11.72
C ASP A 743 -17.64 15.06 11.21
N PRO A 744 -18.90 15.54 11.04
CA PRO A 744 -19.19 16.90 10.57
C PRO A 744 -18.94 18.01 11.58
N TYR A 745 -18.68 17.69 12.86
CA TYR A 745 -18.44 18.66 13.93
C TYR A 745 -16.95 18.90 14.20
N GLN A 746 -16.07 18.13 13.57
CA GLN A 746 -14.61 18.23 13.77
C GLN A 746 -14.03 19.55 13.24
N GLN A 747 -14.60 20.11 12.18
CA GLN A 747 -14.21 21.40 11.61
C GLN A 747 -15.42 22.22 11.21
N PRO A 748 -15.37 23.56 11.35
CA PRO A 748 -16.42 24.42 10.80
C PRO A 748 -16.38 24.42 9.28
N LEU A 749 -17.54 24.65 8.66
CA LEU A 749 -17.62 24.83 7.21
C LEU A 749 -16.83 26.07 6.78
N LYS A 750 -15.82 25.84 5.95
CA LYS A 750 -15.02 26.89 5.31
C LYS A 750 -14.89 26.58 3.83
N GLN A 751 -15.62 27.31 2.99
CA GLN A 751 -15.66 27.06 1.55
C GLN A 751 -14.29 27.18 0.88
N GLU A 752 -13.42 28.07 1.38
CA GLU A 752 -12.05 28.23 0.89
C GLU A 752 -11.26 26.90 0.95
N GLU A 753 -11.35 26.16 2.06
CA GLU A 753 -10.65 24.88 2.27
C GLU A 753 -11.19 23.72 1.38
N LEU A 754 -12.40 23.87 0.80
CA LEU A 754 -12.90 22.94 -0.22
C LEU A 754 -12.17 23.13 -1.56
N THR A 755 -11.87 24.38 -1.91
CA THR A 755 -11.20 24.76 -3.18
C THR A 755 -9.67 24.75 -3.09
N GLN A 756 -9.14 25.09 -1.90
CA GLN A 756 -7.72 25.06 -1.56
C GLN A 756 -7.53 23.94 -0.53
N PRO A 757 -7.12 22.74 -0.97
CA PRO A 757 -7.10 21.57 -0.12
C PRO A 757 -6.13 21.75 1.06
N THR A 758 -6.55 21.33 2.25
CA THR A 758 -5.77 21.31 3.50
C THR A 758 -5.74 19.91 4.10
N ASP A 759 -4.90 19.68 5.11
CA ASP A 759 -4.87 18.41 5.87
C ASP A 759 -6.20 18.10 6.61
N LYS A 760 -7.11 19.08 6.69
CA LYS A 760 -8.43 18.96 7.34
C LYS A 760 -9.60 18.92 6.36
N ARG A 761 -9.34 18.94 5.05
CA ARG A 761 -10.37 18.96 3.99
C ARG A 761 -11.48 17.90 4.14
N PRO A 762 -11.22 16.63 4.53
CA PRO A 762 -12.28 15.64 4.73
C PRO A 762 -13.34 16.09 5.74
N PHE A 763 -12.94 16.73 6.83
CA PHE A 763 -13.88 17.20 7.86
C PHE A 763 -14.66 18.44 7.43
N VAL A 764 -14.06 19.30 6.59
CA VAL A 764 -14.77 20.41 5.97
C VAL A 764 -15.81 19.90 4.97
N LEU A 765 -15.51 18.83 4.22
CA LEU A 765 -16.47 18.14 3.36
C LEU A 765 -17.65 17.56 4.17
N ALA A 766 -17.37 16.91 5.31
CA ALA A 766 -18.40 16.42 6.22
C ALA A 766 -19.32 17.55 6.71
N ALA A 767 -18.75 18.68 7.14
CA ALA A 767 -19.51 19.86 7.57
C ALA A 767 -20.35 20.46 6.42
N ALA A 768 -19.83 20.46 5.19
CA ALA A 768 -20.55 20.93 4.02
C ALA A 768 -21.77 20.05 3.67
N LEU A 769 -21.58 18.72 3.70
CA LEU A 769 -22.66 17.74 3.50
C LEU A 769 -23.72 17.86 4.59
N LYS A 770 -23.32 18.03 5.86
CA LYS A 770 -24.24 18.30 6.99
C LYS A 770 -25.01 19.60 6.79
N SER A 771 -24.40 20.58 6.14
CA SER A 771 -25.00 21.87 5.77
C SER A 771 -25.80 21.83 4.45
N ASN A 772 -26.14 20.62 3.95
CA ASN A 772 -26.94 20.38 2.75
C ASN A 772 -26.33 20.86 1.42
N TYR A 773 -25.00 20.94 1.31
CA TYR A 773 -24.35 21.12 0.01
C TYR A 773 -24.66 19.92 -0.90
N THR A 774 -24.93 20.19 -2.19
CA THR A 774 -25.18 19.11 -3.15
C THR A 774 -23.86 18.45 -3.58
N VAL A 775 -23.93 17.20 -4.03
CA VAL A 775 -22.77 16.49 -4.58
C VAL A 775 -22.18 17.22 -5.78
N ASP A 776 -23.02 17.79 -6.66
CA ASP A 776 -22.56 18.58 -7.80
C ASP A 776 -21.79 19.84 -7.37
N GLN A 777 -22.30 20.58 -6.37
CA GLN A 777 -21.60 21.74 -5.82
C GLN A 777 -20.23 21.37 -5.25
N LEU A 778 -20.16 20.27 -4.50
CA LEU A 778 -18.90 19.78 -3.93
C LEU A 778 -17.94 19.29 -5.01
N HIS A 779 -18.43 18.59 -6.03
CA HIS A 779 -17.63 18.19 -7.19
C HIS A 779 -17.06 19.42 -7.90
N ASP A 780 -17.84 20.48 -8.10
CA ASP A 780 -17.37 21.68 -8.77
C ASP A 780 -16.26 22.40 -8.00
N LEU A 781 -16.37 22.45 -6.68
CA LEU A 781 -15.37 23.07 -5.79
C LEU A 781 -14.11 22.22 -5.65
N THR A 782 -14.26 20.89 -5.56
CA THR A 782 -13.19 20.00 -5.15
C THR A 782 -12.54 19.21 -6.28
N LYS A 783 -13.31 18.99 -7.36
CA LYS A 783 -13.05 18.06 -8.46
C LYS A 783 -12.97 16.58 -8.06
N ILE A 784 -13.29 16.23 -6.81
CA ILE A 784 -13.41 14.83 -6.35
C ILE A 784 -14.56 14.17 -7.11
N ASP A 785 -14.36 12.94 -7.61
CA ASP A 785 -15.39 12.22 -8.36
C ASP A 785 -16.69 12.08 -7.54
N LYS A 786 -17.84 12.25 -8.21
CA LYS A 786 -19.15 12.24 -7.56
C LYS A 786 -19.44 10.92 -6.84
N TRP A 787 -18.88 9.79 -7.29
CA TRP A 787 -19.05 8.52 -6.60
C TRP A 787 -18.57 8.57 -5.16
N PHE A 788 -17.34 9.06 -4.91
CA PHE A 788 -16.80 9.21 -3.55
C PHE A 788 -17.64 10.18 -2.72
N LEU A 789 -18.09 11.29 -3.31
CA LEU A 789 -18.94 12.28 -2.62
C LEU A 789 -20.32 11.71 -2.26
N HIS A 790 -20.91 10.86 -3.10
CA HIS A 790 -22.15 10.14 -2.77
C HIS A 790 -21.94 9.18 -1.59
N LYS A 791 -20.81 8.47 -1.56
CA LYS A 791 -20.45 7.61 -0.42
C LYS A 791 -20.27 8.39 0.88
N MET A 792 -19.59 9.54 0.82
CA MET A 792 -19.48 10.44 1.98
C MET A 792 -20.83 11.00 2.43
N LYS A 793 -21.70 11.34 1.48
CA LYS A 793 -23.06 11.80 1.75
C LYS A 793 -23.88 10.74 2.48
N HIS A 794 -23.78 9.48 2.07
CA HIS A 794 -24.45 8.35 2.73
C HIS A 794 -24.04 8.23 4.21
N ILE A 795 -22.76 8.42 4.54
CA ILE A 795 -22.29 8.42 5.94
C ILE A 795 -22.97 9.54 6.73
N ILE A 796 -23.04 10.76 6.19
CA ILE A 796 -23.65 11.91 6.88
C ILE A 796 -25.17 11.78 7.01
N GLU A 797 -25.84 11.24 5.99
CA GLU A 797 -27.27 10.93 6.06
C GLU A 797 -27.56 9.91 7.17
N PHE A 798 -26.73 8.88 7.29
CA PHE A 798 -26.84 7.90 8.36
C PHE A 798 -26.51 8.51 9.73
N TYR A 799 -25.51 9.40 9.81
CA TYR A 799 -25.17 10.15 11.02
C TYR A 799 -26.37 10.96 11.51
N ASN A 800 -27.06 11.68 10.61
CA ASN A 800 -28.29 12.44 10.93
C ASN A 800 -29.38 11.52 11.48
N MET A 801 -29.58 10.36 10.86
CA MET A 801 -30.57 9.38 11.31
C MET A 801 -30.27 8.87 12.73
N LEU A 802 -29.00 8.64 13.07
CA LEU A 802 -28.60 8.26 14.43
C LEU A 802 -28.91 9.36 15.46
N GLU A 803 -28.61 10.62 15.14
CA GLU A 803 -28.90 11.75 16.02
C GLU A 803 -30.40 11.95 16.24
N GLU A 804 -31.21 11.78 15.19
CA GLU A 804 -32.67 11.89 15.24
C GLU A 804 -33.31 10.75 16.05
N THR A 805 -32.78 9.53 15.91
CA THR A 805 -33.30 8.35 16.61
C THR A 805 -32.92 8.35 18.10
N GLY A 806 -31.73 8.85 18.45
CA GLY A 806 -31.23 8.85 19.82
C GLY A 806 -31.00 7.42 20.37
N ASN A 807 -31.20 7.22 21.68
CA ASN A 807 -30.83 5.98 22.38
C ASN A 807 -31.69 4.74 22.06
N THR A 808 -32.70 4.84 21.18
CA THR A 808 -33.61 3.73 20.85
C THR A 808 -33.27 3.10 19.50
N LEU A 809 -32.01 2.73 19.29
CA LEU A 809 -31.57 2.08 18.06
C LEU A 809 -32.07 0.64 17.96
N SER A 810 -32.61 0.27 16.80
CA SER A 810 -32.92 -1.11 16.47
C SER A 810 -31.65 -1.92 16.18
N ALA A 811 -31.77 -3.24 16.24
CA ALA A 811 -30.65 -4.13 15.91
C ALA A 811 -30.13 -3.90 14.47
N ASP A 812 -31.04 -3.72 13.52
CA ASP A 812 -30.69 -3.45 12.12
C ASP A 812 -29.95 -2.11 11.96
N GLN A 813 -30.39 -1.07 12.67
CA GLN A 813 -29.72 0.23 12.64
C GLN A 813 -28.29 0.15 13.19
N ILE A 814 -28.07 -0.57 14.30
CA ILE A 814 -26.72 -0.75 14.85
C ILE A 814 -25.85 -1.52 13.85
N LEU A 815 -26.33 -2.65 13.32
CA LEU A 815 -25.57 -3.45 12.35
C LEU A 815 -25.21 -2.63 11.12
N LYS A 816 -26.15 -1.86 10.57
CA LYS A 816 -25.92 -1.02 9.40
C LYS A 816 -24.92 0.10 9.68
N ALA A 817 -24.95 0.69 10.87
CA ALA A 817 -23.93 1.64 11.32
C ALA A 817 -22.53 1.02 11.29
N LYS A 818 -22.39 -0.22 11.80
CA LYS A 818 -21.11 -0.94 11.82
C LYS A 818 -20.65 -1.33 10.41
N GLN A 819 -21.57 -1.77 9.54
CA GLN A 819 -21.29 -2.12 8.14
C GLN A 819 -20.75 -0.95 7.31
N ILE A 820 -21.15 0.28 7.61
CA ILE A 820 -20.61 1.49 6.97
C ILE A 820 -19.47 2.14 7.77
N GLY A 821 -18.95 1.47 8.80
CA GLY A 821 -17.71 1.84 9.48
C GLY A 821 -17.81 2.73 10.72
N PHE A 822 -19.01 2.96 11.28
CA PHE A 822 -19.12 3.74 12.52
C PHE A 822 -18.47 3.00 13.70
N SER A 823 -17.63 3.70 14.46
CA SER A 823 -17.12 3.20 15.74
C SER A 823 -18.20 3.24 16.82
N ASP A 824 -18.09 2.39 17.84
CA ASP A 824 -18.98 2.39 19.00
C ASP A 824 -18.96 3.77 19.68
N LYS A 825 -17.80 4.45 19.67
CA LYS A 825 -17.63 5.83 20.16
C LYS A 825 -18.38 6.87 19.31
N GLN A 826 -18.34 6.77 17.98
CA GLN A 826 -19.07 7.68 17.08
C GLN A 826 -20.58 7.51 17.22
N ILE A 827 -21.06 6.26 17.31
CA ILE A 827 -22.48 5.97 17.58
C ILE A 827 -22.88 6.57 18.93
N ALA A 828 -22.08 6.34 19.98
CA ALA A 828 -22.33 6.86 21.32
C ALA A 828 -22.45 8.39 21.34
N LEU A 829 -21.58 9.11 20.62
CA LEU A 829 -21.66 10.56 20.51
C LEU A 829 -22.94 11.02 19.82
N ALA A 830 -23.32 10.40 18.70
CA ALA A 830 -24.53 10.73 17.95
C ALA A 830 -25.81 10.54 18.79
N ILE A 831 -25.89 9.46 19.57
CA ILE A 831 -27.08 9.13 20.37
C ILE A 831 -27.05 9.70 21.80
N LYS A 832 -25.95 10.36 22.19
CA LYS A 832 -25.69 10.88 23.55
C LYS A 832 -25.63 9.75 24.62
N SER A 833 -24.83 8.73 24.33
CA SER A 833 -24.52 7.59 25.20
C SER A 833 -23.00 7.50 25.46
N THR A 834 -22.54 6.37 25.98
CA THR A 834 -21.12 6.06 26.20
C THR A 834 -20.67 4.90 25.30
N GLU A 835 -19.40 4.89 24.92
CA GLU A 835 -18.80 3.84 24.08
C GLU A 835 -19.06 2.43 24.65
N LEU A 836 -18.85 2.25 25.96
CA LEU A 836 -19.09 0.97 26.64
C LEU A 836 -20.56 0.52 26.60
N ALA A 837 -21.51 1.46 26.67
CA ALA A 837 -22.93 1.12 26.59
C ALA A 837 -23.30 0.62 25.19
N VAL A 838 -22.81 1.28 24.14
CA VAL A 838 -23.01 0.84 22.74
C VAL A 838 -22.35 -0.51 22.50
N ARG A 839 -21.10 -0.69 22.94
CA ARG A 839 -20.38 -1.98 22.83
C ARG A 839 -21.17 -3.10 23.50
N LYS A 840 -21.66 -2.88 24.72
CA LYS A 840 -22.43 -3.89 25.47
C LYS A 840 -23.74 -4.24 24.76
N GLN A 841 -24.48 -3.24 24.28
CA GLN A 841 -25.69 -3.46 23.50
C GLN A 841 -25.41 -4.29 22.22
N ARG A 842 -24.32 -3.97 21.52
CA ARG A 842 -23.85 -4.70 20.35
C ARG A 842 -23.53 -6.17 20.69
N GLN A 843 -22.82 -6.42 21.79
CA GLN A 843 -22.50 -7.76 22.28
C GLN A 843 -23.74 -8.57 22.68
N GLU A 844 -24.70 -7.96 23.39
CA GLU A 844 -25.96 -8.59 23.80
C GLU A 844 -26.80 -9.04 22.59
N LEU A 845 -26.71 -8.31 21.47
CA LEU A 845 -27.35 -8.64 20.20
C LEU A 845 -26.54 -9.62 19.33
N GLY A 846 -25.38 -10.09 19.80
CA GLY A 846 -24.52 -11.01 19.05
C GLY A 846 -23.83 -10.38 17.84
N MET A 847 -23.74 -9.05 17.77
CA MET A 847 -23.14 -8.34 16.64
C MET A 847 -21.63 -8.22 16.83
N LYS A 848 -20.88 -9.08 16.17
CA LYS A 848 -19.41 -9.06 16.18
C LYS A 848 -18.88 -8.91 14.76
N PRO A 849 -17.71 -8.28 14.57
CA PRO A 849 -17.05 -8.31 13.28
C PRO A 849 -16.56 -9.74 12.97
N TYR A 850 -16.41 -10.04 11.68
CA TYR A 850 -15.80 -11.28 11.20
C TYR A 850 -14.37 -11.04 10.75
N VAL A 851 -13.55 -12.07 10.88
CA VAL A 851 -12.13 -12.07 10.49
C VAL A 851 -12.01 -12.65 9.09
N LYS A 852 -11.44 -11.89 8.16
CA LYS A 852 -11.23 -12.29 6.76
C LYS A 852 -9.75 -12.28 6.40
N GLN A 853 -9.37 -13.20 5.51
CA GLN A 853 -8.01 -13.32 4.99
C GLN A 853 -7.80 -12.46 3.73
N ILE A 854 -6.61 -11.89 3.64
CA ILE A 854 -6.04 -11.33 2.41
C ILE A 854 -5.26 -12.47 1.73
N ASP A 855 -5.84 -13.02 0.66
CA ASP A 855 -5.34 -14.22 -0.02
C ASP A 855 -4.75 -13.96 -1.41
N THR A 856 -4.73 -12.70 -1.87
CA THR A 856 -4.30 -12.23 -3.20
C THR A 856 -5.19 -12.64 -4.38
N VAL A 857 -6.16 -13.54 -4.21
CA VAL A 857 -6.91 -14.19 -5.30
C VAL A 857 -8.43 -14.26 -5.05
N ALA A 858 -8.95 -13.42 -4.14
CA ALA A 858 -10.39 -13.31 -3.84
C ALA A 858 -11.07 -14.67 -3.52
N GLY A 859 -10.38 -15.54 -2.80
CA GLY A 859 -10.88 -16.86 -2.39
C GLY A 859 -10.76 -17.98 -3.44
N GLU A 860 -10.20 -17.71 -4.63
CA GLU A 860 -9.99 -18.72 -5.70
C GLU A 860 -9.13 -19.90 -5.20
N TRP A 861 -8.06 -19.60 -4.46
CA TRP A 861 -7.17 -20.56 -3.82
C TRP A 861 -7.16 -20.35 -2.30
N PRO A 862 -6.97 -21.40 -1.50
CA PRO A 862 -6.81 -21.24 -0.06
C PRO A 862 -5.49 -20.52 0.26
N ALA A 863 -5.53 -19.56 1.19
CA ALA A 863 -4.33 -18.95 1.75
C ALA A 863 -3.70 -19.86 2.80
N THR A 864 -2.37 -19.92 2.78
CA THR A 864 -1.56 -20.58 3.81
C THR A 864 -1.10 -19.61 4.89
N THR A 865 -1.17 -18.31 4.62
CA THR A 865 -0.79 -17.23 5.54
C THR A 865 -2.01 -16.65 6.26
N ASN A 866 -1.82 -16.17 7.48
CA ASN A 866 -2.87 -15.48 8.24
C ASN A 866 -2.64 -13.96 8.20
N TYR A 867 -2.81 -13.38 7.01
CA TYR A 867 -2.87 -11.93 6.83
C TYR A 867 -4.33 -11.48 6.85
N LEU A 868 -4.73 -10.68 7.83
CA LEU A 868 -6.13 -10.57 8.27
C LEU A 868 -6.60 -9.12 8.38
N TYR A 869 -7.91 -8.94 8.20
CA TYR A 869 -8.64 -7.72 8.55
C TYR A 869 -10.01 -8.11 9.13
N MET A 870 -10.67 -7.17 9.81
CA MET A 870 -12.01 -7.38 10.36
C MET A 870 -13.08 -6.65 9.54
N THR A 871 -14.26 -7.22 9.41
CA THR A 871 -15.37 -6.54 8.71
C THR A 871 -16.74 -6.97 9.24
N TYR A 872 -17.69 -6.05 9.22
CA TYR A 872 -19.10 -6.34 9.51
C TYR A 872 -19.89 -6.78 8.26
N ASN A 873 -19.28 -6.73 7.07
CA ASN A 873 -19.88 -7.10 5.78
C ASN A 873 -19.56 -8.56 5.41
N ALA A 874 -19.86 -9.46 6.35
CA ALA A 874 -19.52 -10.88 6.26
C ALA A 874 -20.50 -11.76 7.04
N ALA A 875 -20.47 -13.06 6.77
CA ALA A 875 -21.33 -14.06 7.42
C ALA A 875 -20.55 -15.13 8.23
N GLU A 876 -19.25 -15.27 8.00
CA GLU A 876 -18.39 -16.26 8.67
C GLU A 876 -16.94 -15.76 8.79
N HIS A 877 -16.17 -16.35 9.71
CA HIS A 877 -14.72 -16.16 9.78
C HIS A 877 -14.00 -17.05 8.75
N ASP A 878 -12.82 -16.63 8.31
CA ASP A 878 -11.95 -17.46 7.46
C ASP A 878 -11.02 -18.39 8.25
N LEU A 879 -11.00 -18.24 9.58
CA LEU A 879 -10.10 -18.95 10.47
C LEU A 879 -10.85 -19.57 11.65
N ASP A 880 -10.22 -20.59 12.23
CA ASP A 880 -10.55 -21.12 13.55
C ASP A 880 -9.77 -20.36 14.64
N PHE A 881 -10.29 -20.37 15.89
CA PHE A 881 -9.71 -19.65 17.02
C PHE A 881 -9.42 -20.60 18.20
N PRO A 882 -8.29 -21.33 18.16
CA PRO A 882 -7.96 -22.32 19.20
C PRO A 882 -7.44 -21.71 20.52
N GLY A 883 -7.16 -20.40 20.57
CA GLY A 883 -6.49 -19.75 21.71
C GLY A 883 -4.97 -19.98 21.74
N GLY A 884 -4.30 -19.48 22.79
CA GLY A 884 -2.87 -19.69 23.01
C GLY A 884 -1.94 -18.71 22.28
N PHE A 885 -2.47 -17.60 21.79
CA PHE A 885 -1.69 -16.55 21.12
C PHE A 885 -1.41 -15.38 22.06
N ILE A 886 -0.24 -14.76 21.90
CA ILE A 886 0.13 -13.51 22.57
C ILE A 886 0.01 -12.36 21.57
N ILE A 887 -0.77 -11.33 21.93
CA ILE A 887 -0.93 -10.13 21.12
C ILE A 887 0.24 -9.18 21.37
N VAL A 888 0.85 -8.68 20.30
CA VAL A 888 1.79 -7.55 20.30
C VAL A 888 1.14 -6.41 19.52
N VAL A 889 1.00 -5.26 20.15
CA VAL A 889 0.38 -4.07 19.52
C VAL A 889 1.47 -3.14 19.00
N GLY A 890 1.37 -2.77 17.73
CA GLY A 890 2.35 -1.93 17.03
C GLY A 890 2.24 -0.44 17.36
N SER A 891 3.01 0.38 16.65
CA SER A 891 3.07 1.83 16.86
C SER A 891 1.95 2.63 16.22
N GLY A 892 1.22 2.03 15.28
CA GLY A 892 0.36 2.77 14.37
C GLY A 892 1.18 3.67 13.42
N VAL A 893 0.55 4.75 12.96
CA VAL A 893 1.13 5.66 11.97
C VAL A 893 2.37 6.40 12.46
N TYR A 894 3.37 6.50 11.60
CA TYR A 894 4.53 7.36 11.85
C TYR A 894 4.13 8.83 11.90
N ARG A 895 4.75 9.54 12.86
CA ARG A 895 4.55 10.96 13.12
C ARG A 895 5.78 11.53 13.81
N ILE A 896 5.89 12.85 13.93
CA ILE A 896 7.01 13.49 14.63
C ILE A 896 6.98 13.06 16.11
N GLY A 897 7.99 12.26 16.51
CA GLY A 897 8.10 11.65 17.83
C GLY A 897 7.74 10.17 17.92
N SER A 898 7.28 9.56 16.84
CA SER A 898 7.05 8.12 16.75
C SER A 898 7.32 7.61 15.34
N SER A 899 8.44 6.92 15.14
CA SER A 899 8.96 6.51 13.84
C SER A 899 9.30 5.00 13.82
N VAL A 900 10.26 4.61 12.99
CA VAL A 900 10.71 3.21 12.78
C VAL A 900 11.31 2.54 14.03
N GLU A 901 11.64 3.31 15.05
CA GLU A 901 12.27 2.82 16.29
C GLU A 901 11.32 1.90 17.08
N PHE A 902 10.03 2.26 17.11
CA PHE A 902 9.00 1.43 17.69
C PHE A 902 8.68 0.19 16.84
N ASP A 903 8.78 0.28 15.52
CA ASP A 903 8.65 -0.89 14.64
C ASP A 903 9.79 -1.91 14.90
N TRP A 904 11.02 -1.42 15.09
CA TRP A 904 12.16 -2.26 15.48
C TRP A 904 11.92 -2.99 16.80
N CYS A 905 11.35 -2.31 17.80
CA CYS A 905 11.03 -2.92 19.08
C CYS A 905 9.92 -3.97 18.95
N ALA A 906 8.84 -3.68 18.22
CA ALA A 906 7.75 -4.63 17.99
C ALA A 906 8.24 -5.88 17.24
N VAL A 907 9.02 -5.73 16.17
CA VAL A 907 9.60 -6.85 15.41
C VAL A 907 10.59 -7.64 16.25
N GLY A 908 11.41 -6.99 17.07
CA GLY A 908 12.31 -7.66 18.00
C GLY A 908 11.55 -8.54 19.00
N CYS A 909 10.44 -8.02 19.54
CA CYS A 909 9.57 -8.75 20.45
C CYS A 909 8.94 -9.98 19.77
N LEU A 910 8.37 -9.82 18.56
CA LEU A 910 7.80 -10.93 17.79
C LEU A 910 8.83 -12.04 17.52
N ARG A 911 10.04 -11.66 17.10
CA ARG A 911 11.13 -12.62 16.83
C ARG A 911 11.52 -13.38 18.09
N GLU A 912 11.63 -12.70 19.22
CA GLU A 912 11.98 -13.35 20.47
C GLU A 912 10.86 -14.27 20.97
N LEU A 913 9.59 -13.87 20.88
CA LEU A 913 8.46 -14.76 21.19
C LEU A 913 8.46 -16.03 20.33
N ARG A 914 8.74 -15.88 19.02
CA ARG A 914 8.89 -17.01 18.10
C ARG A 914 10.07 -17.92 18.48
N ASN A 915 11.22 -17.35 18.85
CA ASN A 915 12.38 -18.12 19.34
C ASN A 915 12.03 -18.93 20.61
N LEU A 916 11.11 -18.43 21.42
CA LEU A 916 10.62 -19.06 22.64
C LEU A 916 9.44 -20.03 22.39
N GLY A 917 9.09 -20.28 21.12
CA GLY A 917 8.03 -21.20 20.72
C GLY A 917 6.63 -20.71 21.07
N LYS A 918 6.42 -19.39 21.18
CA LYS A 918 5.11 -18.78 21.44
C LYS A 918 4.46 -18.35 20.13
N SER A 919 3.16 -18.64 20.00
CA SER A 919 2.34 -18.15 18.89
C SER A 919 1.99 -16.68 19.09
N THR A 920 2.01 -15.91 18.01
CA THR A 920 1.98 -14.45 18.04
C THR A 920 0.88 -13.87 17.16
N ILE A 921 0.22 -12.84 17.67
CA ILE A 921 -0.67 -11.96 16.92
C ILE A 921 -0.03 -10.57 16.87
N MET A 922 0.08 -9.99 15.68
CA MET A 922 0.45 -8.58 15.51
C MET A 922 -0.77 -7.75 15.13
N ILE A 923 -1.00 -6.62 15.80
CA ILE A 923 -2.01 -5.62 15.42
C ILE A 923 -1.32 -4.31 15.08
N ASN A 924 -1.41 -3.88 13.81
CA ASN A 924 -0.88 -2.61 13.34
C ASN A 924 -1.52 -2.21 12.00
N TYR A 925 -1.44 -0.95 11.62
CA TYR A 925 -2.10 -0.42 10.41
C TYR A 925 -1.20 0.49 9.55
N ASN A 926 0.09 0.57 9.87
CA ASN A 926 1.03 1.38 9.10
C ASN A 926 1.63 0.54 7.95
N PRO A 927 1.35 0.86 6.67
CA PRO A 927 1.81 0.06 5.54
C PRO A 927 3.33 0.13 5.31
N GLU A 928 4.01 1.12 5.90
CA GLU A 928 5.46 1.33 5.77
C GLU A 928 6.29 0.43 6.71
N THR A 929 5.66 -0.42 7.51
CA THR A 929 6.33 -1.16 8.59
C THR A 929 6.72 -2.60 8.21
N VAL A 930 7.79 -3.08 8.85
CA VAL A 930 8.18 -4.49 8.80
C VAL A 930 7.32 -5.33 9.75
N SER A 931 6.79 -4.77 10.86
CA SER A 931 5.86 -5.50 11.72
C SER A 931 4.56 -5.91 11.02
N THR A 932 4.14 -5.17 9.98
CA THR A 932 2.99 -5.56 9.12
C THR A 932 3.39 -6.46 7.96
N ASP A 933 4.54 -7.12 8.02
CA ASP A 933 4.84 -8.26 7.16
C ASP A 933 4.27 -9.54 7.79
N TYR A 934 3.38 -10.23 7.05
CA TYR A 934 2.71 -11.43 7.56
C TYR A 934 3.69 -12.56 7.90
N ASP A 935 4.93 -12.54 7.38
CA ASP A 935 5.95 -13.51 7.74
C ASP A 935 6.55 -13.29 9.15
N MET A 936 6.35 -12.11 9.76
CA MET A 936 6.92 -11.76 11.07
C MET A 936 6.15 -12.32 12.26
N CYS A 937 4.88 -12.71 12.08
CA CYS A 937 4.02 -13.24 13.13
C CYS A 937 3.19 -14.44 12.62
N ASP A 938 2.44 -15.09 13.49
CA ASP A 938 1.58 -16.22 13.11
C ASP A 938 0.21 -15.77 12.61
N ARG A 939 -0.26 -14.59 13.08
CA ARG A 939 -1.46 -13.89 12.61
C ARG A 939 -1.20 -12.39 12.60
N LEU A 940 -1.36 -11.76 11.45
CA LEU A 940 -1.27 -10.31 11.28
C LEU A 940 -2.65 -9.72 11.08
N TYR A 941 -3.11 -8.89 12.00
CA TYR A 941 -4.30 -8.07 11.85
C TYR A 941 -3.89 -6.67 11.38
N PHE A 942 -4.20 -6.35 10.12
CA PHE A 942 -4.05 -5.00 9.57
C PHE A 942 -5.24 -4.13 10.01
N GLU A 943 -5.28 -3.78 11.29
CA GLU A 943 -6.46 -3.22 11.95
C GLU A 943 -6.14 -2.06 12.90
N GLU A 944 -7.19 -1.32 13.24
CA GLU A 944 -7.15 -0.12 14.08
C GLU A 944 -6.64 -0.43 15.50
N ILE A 945 -5.78 0.45 16.03
CA ILE A 945 -5.34 0.38 17.43
C ILE A 945 -6.24 1.29 18.27
N SER A 946 -7.43 0.77 18.60
CA SER A 946 -8.37 1.37 19.54
C SER A 946 -8.84 0.35 20.55
N PHE A 947 -9.39 0.81 21.68
CA PHE A 947 -9.94 -0.08 22.71
C PHE A 947 -11.00 -1.02 22.11
N GLU A 948 -11.92 -0.52 21.28
CA GLU A 948 -12.95 -1.32 20.63
C GLU A 948 -12.37 -2.50 19.83
N VAL A 949 -11.41 -2.22 18.95
CA VAL A 949 -10.88 -3.19 17.98
C VAL A 949 -9.90 -4.16 18.62
N VAL A 950 -9.00 -3.67 19.49
CA VAL A 950 -8.05 -4.53 20.22
C VAL A 950 -8.79 -5.47 21.15
N MET A 951 -9.87 -5.01 21.80
CA MET A 951 -10.71 -5.87 22.64
C MET A 951 -11.51 -6.88 21.80
N ASP A 952 -12.05 -6.49 20.64
CA ASP A 952 -12.73 -7.43 19.73
C ASP A 952 -11.78 -8.56 19.28
N ILE A 953 -10.53 -8.25 18.90
CA ILE A 953 -9.54 -9.25 18.51
C ILE A 953 -9.18 -10.14 19.71
N TYR A 954 -8.94 -9.55 20.89
CA TYR A 954 -8.63 -10.30 22.11
C TYR A 954 -9.74 -11.31 22.47
N ASP A 955 -11.00 -10.88 22.39
CA ASP A 955 -12.19 -11.69 22.69
C ASP A 955 -12.40 -12.81 21.64
N ILE A 956 -12.19 -12.53 20.36
CA ILE A 956 -12.32 -13.50 19.27
C ILE A 956 -11.23 -14.57 19.35
N GLU A 957 -9.98 -14.15 19.56
CA GLU A 957 -8.81 -15.04 19.57
C GLU A 957 -8.65 -15.81 20.88
N ASN A 958 -9.32 -15.39 21.96
CA ASN A 958 -9.12 -15.92 23.30
C ASN A 958 -7.62 -15.94 23.67
N SER A 959 -6.99 -14.77 23.56
CA SER A 959 -5.54 -14.60 23.66
C SER A 959 -5.02 -14.76 25.10
N ASP A 960 -3.79 -15.26 25.24
CA ASP A 960 -3.13 -15.51 26.54
C ASP A 960 -2.67 -14.23 27.25
N GLY A 961 -2.58 -13.13 26.50
CA GLY A 961 -2.27 -11.80 26.99
C GLY A 961 -1.87 -10.82 25.89
N ILE A 962 -1.73 -9.54 26.28
CA ILE A 962 -1.44 -8.41 25.39
C ILE A 962 -0.15 -7.70 25.85
N ILE A 963 0.79 -7.48 24.94
CA ILE A 963 2.00 -6.67 25.16
C ILE A 963 1.79 -5.29 24.52
N LEU A 964 1.74 -4.26 25.35
CA LEU A 964 1.54 -2.86 24.93
C LEU A 964 2.84 -2.03 24.96
N SER A 965 3.86 -2.49 25.70
CA SER A 965 5.07 -1.72 26.02
C SER A 965 6.08 -1.57 24.88
N MET A 966 5.81 -2.13 23.70
CA MET A 966 6.71 -2.15 22.54
C MET A 966 6.34 -1.16 21.42
N GLY A 967 5.09 -0.68 21.40
CA GLY A 967 4.53 0.14 20.32
C GLY A 967 4.42 1.64 20.63
N GLY A 968 5.22 2.17 21.56
CA GLY A 968 5.18 3.59 21.89
C GLY A 968 3.92 4.01 22.66
N GLN A 969 3.40 5.22 22.40
CA GLN A 969 2.35 5.83 23.24
C GLN A 969 0.93 5.32 22.94
N LEU A 970 0.61 5.05 21.66
CA LEU A 970 -0.75 4.71 21.25
C LEU A 970 -1.28 3.44 21.95
N PRO A 971 -0.53 2.33 22.03
CA PRO A 971 -0.97 1.15 22.78
C PRO A 971 -1.03 1.39 24.29
N ASN A 972 -0.13 2.22 24.82
CA ASN A 972 -0.07 2.51 26.26
C ASN A 972 -1.32 3.26 26.75
N ASN A 973 -1.85 4.16 25.91
CA ASN A 973 -3.03 4.96 26.23
C ASN A 973 -4.30 4.12 26.47
N ILE A 974 -4.41 2.92 25.88
CA ILE A 974 -5.57 2.03 26.05
C ILE A 974 -5.37 0.98 27.16
N ALA A 975 -4.22 0.97 27.85
CA ALA A 975 -3.89 -0.06 28.84
C ALA A 975 -4.90 -0.12 29.99
N MET A 976 -5.32 1.03 30.52
CA MET A 976 -6.30 1.09 31.62
C MET A 976 -7.70 0.67 31.18
N ASP A 977 -8.10 0.97 29.94
CA ASP A 977 -9.43 0.60 29.44
C ASP A 977 -9.53 -0.91 29.19
N LEU A 978 -8.47 -1.52 28.64
CA LEU A 978 -8.32 -2.97 28.54
C LEU A 978 -8.35 -3.64 29.92
N HIS A 979 -7.59 -3.10 30.88
CA HIS A 979 -7.56 -3.62 32.25
C HIS A 979 -8.93 -3.58 32.93
N ARG A 980 -9.69 -2.49 32.77
CA ARG A 980 -11.05 -2.35 33.32
C ARG A 980 -12.03 -3.38 32.74
N GLN A 981 -11.78 -3.87 31.52
CA GLN A 981 -12.53 -4.97 30.91
C GLN A 981 -11.91 -6.35 31.14
N GLN A 982 -10.98 -6.46 32.10
CA GLN A 982 -10.35 -7.73 32.50
C GLN A 982 -9.48 -8.38 31.42
N ALA A 983 -9.01 -7.63 30.42
CA ALA A 983 -7.99 -8.12 29.49
C ALA A 983 -6.63 -8.25 30.20
N LYS A 984 -5.91 -9.35 29.92
CA LYS A 984 -4.63 -9.63 30.57
C LYS A 984 -3.48 -8.91 29.86
N VAL A 985 -3.07 -7.76 30.39
CA VAL A 985 -1.86 -7.06 29.95
C VAL A 985 -0.64 -7.74 30.56
N LEU A 986 0.36 -8.06 29.73
CA LEU A 986 1.61 -8.69 30.14
C LEU A 986 2.72 -7.66 30.40
N GLY A 987 3.60 -7.95 31.35
CA GLY A 987 4.66 -7.04 31.79
C GLY A 987 4.19 -6.15 32.94
N THR A 988 4.69 -4.92 32.98
CA THR A 988 4.31 -3.95 34.01
C THR A 988 2.80 -3.68 34.02
N SER A 989 2.22 -3.59 35.21
CA SER A 989 0.77 -3.42 35.38
C SER A 989 0.26 -2.10 34.76
N PRO A 990 -0.95 -2.09 34.19
CA PRO A 990 -1.61 -0.87 33.73
C PRO A 990 -1.72 0.23 34.80
N GLU A 991 -1.88 -0.14 36.07
CA GLU A 991 -1.92 0.79 37.19
C GLU A 991 -0.55 1.45 37.47
N SER A 992 0.54 0.71 37.30
CA SER A 992 1.90 1.26 37.38
C SER A 992 2.19 2.17 36.19
N ILE A 993 1.72 1.81 34.99
CA ILE A 993 1.80 2.67 33.80
C ILE A 993 1.09 4.02 34.07
N ASP A 994 -0.17 3.99 34.53
CA ASP A 994 -0.92 5.21 34.86
C ASP A 994 -0.27 5.99 36.04
N SER A 995 0.34 5.30 37.00
CA SER A 995 1.08 5.95 38.10
C SER A 995 2.33 6.69 37.62
N ALA A 996 2.98 6.21 36.56
CA ALA A 996 4.13 6.87 35.95
C ALA A 996 3.75 8.03 35.02
N GLU A 997 2.70 7.87 34.21
CA GLU A 997 2.27 8.90 33.25
C GLU A 997 1.48 10.03 33.92
N ASN A 998 0.74 9.75 34.99
CA ASN A 998 0.02 10.77 35.73
C ASN A 998 0.99 11.60 36.59
N ARG A 999 1.23 12.86 36.21
CA ARG A 999 2.22 13.73 36.87
C ARG A 999 2.02 13.87 38.37
N PHE A 1000 0.77 13.94 38.85
CA PHE A 1000 0.48 14.06 40.27
C PHE A 1000 0.84 12.78 41.04
N LYS A 1001 0.48 11.61 40.51
CA LYS A 1001 0.82 10.31 41.10
C LYS A 1001 2.34 10.10 41.11
N PHE A 1002 2.98 10.35 39.97
CA PHE A 1002 4.42 10.20 39.79
C PHE A 1002 5.21 11.11 40.73
N SER A 1003 4.88 12.41 40.80
CA SER A 1003 5.57 13.34 41.70
C SER A 1003 5.47 12.92 43.17
N ARG A 1004 4.28 12.51 43.64
CA ARG A 1004 4.11 12.09 45.03
C ARG A 1004 4.94 10.85 45.35
N MET A 1005 5.13 9.97 44.37
CA MET A 1005 5.99 8.80 44.47
C MET A 1005 7.45 9.21 44.62
N LEU A 1006 7.94 10.16 43.80
CA LEU A 1006 9.30 10.72 43.92
C LEU A 1006 9.55 11.36 45.29
N ASP A 1007 8.62 12.21 45.75
CA ASP A 1007 8.74 12.94 47.01
C ASP A 1007 8.81 11.99 48.23
N ARG A 1008 8.02 10.91 48.21
CA ARG A 1008 8.04 9.89 49.28
C ARG A 1008 9.38 9.17 49.38
N LYS A 1009 10.06 8.95 48.26
CA LYS A 1009 11.37 8.28 48.20
C LYS A 1009 12.53 9.25 48.42
N GLY A 1010 12.30 10.55 48.28
CA GLY A 1010 13.33 11.59 48.34
C GLY A 1010 14.10 11.76 47.02
N ILE A 1011 13.50 11.38 45.89
CA ILE A 1011 14.08 11.62 44.56
C ILE A 1011 13.73 13.05 44.13
N LEU A 1012 14.74 13.82 43.73
CA LEU A 1012 14.54 15.21 43.34
C LEU A 1012 13.88 15.31 41.96
N GLN A 1013 13.06 16.35 41.78
CA GLN A 1013 12.38 16.72 40.53
C GLN A 1013 12.31 18.25 40.41
N PRO A 1014 12.12 18.81 39.19
CA PRO A 1014 11.86 20.24 39.05
C PRO A 1014 10.61 20.66 39.82
N ARG A 1015 10.64 21.85 40.43
CA ARG A 1015 9.46 22.45 41.08
C ARG A 1015 8.34 22.57 40.05
N TRP A 1016 7.14 22.09 40.38
CA TRP A 1016 6.01 22.09 39.47
C TRP A 1016 4.69 22.25 40.23
N LYS A 1017 3.65 22.64 39.50
CA LYS A 1017 2.27 22.72 40.02
C LYS A 1017 1.25 22.53 38.91
N GLU A 1018 0.16 21.84 39.23
CA GLU A 1018 -1.02 21.72 38.38
C GLU A 1018 -1.95 22.91 38.66
N LEU A 1019 -2.31 23.66 37.62
CA LEU A 1019 -2.97 24.95 37.77
C LEU A 1019 -4.12 25.08 36.77
N THR A 1020 -5.31 25.40 37.29
CA THR A 1020 -6.55 25.49 36.52
C THR A 1020 -6.97 26.92 36.20
N ASN A 1021 -6.30 27.92 36.78
CA ASN A 1021 -6.59 29.34 36.56
C ASN A 1021 -5.32 30.15 36.38
N LEU A 1022 -5.41 31.18 35.53
CA LEU A 1022 -4.28 32.03 35.13
C LEU A 1022 -3.63 32.75 36.31
N GLN A 1023 -4.41 33.25 37.27
CA GLN A 1023 -3.86 33.97 38.42
C GLN A 1023 -2.94 33.08 39.26
N SER A 1024 -3.34 31.82 39.48
CA SER A 1024 -2.53 30.86 40.23
C SER A 1024 -1.29 30.44 39.44
N ALA A 1025 -1.37 30.39 38.10
CA ALA A 1025 -0.23 30.19 37.20
C ALA A 1025 0.82 31.31 37.33
N ILE A 1026 0.39 32.57 37.29
CA ILE A 1026 1.27 33.73 37.47
C ILE A 1026 1.94 33.69 38.84
N ASN A 1027 1.17 33.51 39.92
CA ASN A 1027 1.70 33.47 41.28
C ASN A 1027 2.77 32.38 41.44
N PHE A 1028 2.56 31.20 40.84
CA PHE A 1028 3.55 30.11 40.87
C PHE A 1028 4.81 30.46 40.08
N CYS A 1029 4.68 31.02 38.87
CA CYS A 1029 5.82 31.44 38.06
C CYS A 1029 6.66 32.53 38.72
N GLU A 1030 6.04 33.45 39.47
CA GLU A 1030 6.73 34.47 40.26
C GLU A 1030 7.44 33.86 41.48
N GLU A 1031 6.85 32.85 42.12
CA GLU A 1031 7.46 32.11 43.23
C GLU A 1031 8.71 31.34 42.80
N VAL A 1032 8.65 30.60 41.68
CA VAL A 1032 9.78 29.77 41.20
C VAL A 1032 10.75 30.52 40.29
N GLY A 1033 10.36 31.69 39.81
CA GLY A 1033 11.10 32.55 38.89
C GLY A 1033 11.07 32.06 37.43
N TYR A 1034 11.07 32.99 36.47
CA TYR A 1034 11.18 32.69 35.04
C TYR A 1034 12.59 32.22 34.62
N PRO A 1035 12.74 31.49 33.51
CA PRO A 1035 11.67 30.92 32.66
C PRO A 1035 10.94 29.73 33.30
N CYS A 1036 9.72 29.47 32.82
CA CYS A 1036 8.85 28.35 33.23
C CYS A 1036 8.33 27.57 32.01
N LEU A 1037 8.20 26.26 32.14
CA LEU A 1037 7.71 25.35 31.10
C LEU A 1037 6.22 25.07 31.32
N VAL A 1038 5.42 25.31 30.28
CA VAL A 1038 3.97 25.03 30.24
C VAL A 1038 3.77 23.75 29.43
N ARG A 1039 3.05 22.76 29.97
CA ARG A 1039 2.78 21.49 29.28
C ARG A 1039 1.39 20.90 29.58
N PRO A 1040 0.75 20.23 28.61
CA PRO A 1040 -0.41 19.37 28.86
C PRO A 1040 0.00 18.05 29.56
N SER A 1041 -0.97 17.34 30.14
CA SER A 1041 -0.77 15.97 30.68
C SER A 1041 -1.04 14.90 29.61
N TYR A 1042 -0.46 13.69 29.76
CA TYR A 1042 -0.64 12.54 28.85
C TYR A 1042 -0.22 12.78 27.38
N VAL A 1043 0.88 13.51 27.15
CA VAL A 1043 1.38 13.83 25.80
C VAL A 1043 2.79 13.32 25.54
N LEU A 1044 3.05 12.88 24.30
CA LEU A 1044 4.37 12.54 23.76
C LEU A 1044 4.91 13.68 22.90
N SER A 1045 6.22 13.74 22.68
CA SER A 1045 6.91 14.64 21.73
C SER A 1045 6.90 16.13 22.07
N GLY A 1046 6.51 16.46 23.30
CA GLY A 1046 6.36 17.83 23.75
C GLY A 1046 5.23 18.59 23.07
N ALA A 1047 4.19 17.88 22.60
CA ALA A 1047 3.06 18.50 21.91
C ALA A 1047 2.45 19.64 22.74
N ALA A 1048 2.36 20.83 22.15
CA ALA A 1048 1.89 22.06 22.79
C ALA A 1048 2.70 22.51 24.03
N MET A 1049 3.94 22.06 24.20
CA MET A 1049 4.84 22.54 25.24
C MET A 1049 5.48 23.87 24.86
N ASN A 1050 5.50 24.82 25.79
CA ASN A 1050 6.05 26.16 25.56
C ASN A 1050 6.85 26.66 26.75
N VAL A 1051 7.90 27.46 26.50
CA VAL A 1051 8.71 28.10 27.55
C VAL A 1051 8.28 29.55 27.71
N ALA A 1052 7.61 29.86 28.81
CA ALA A 1052 7.26 31.23 29.18
C ALA A 1052 8.46 31.93 29.82
N TYR A 1053 8.79 33.13 29.34
CA TYR A 1053 9.82 34.00 29.92
C TYR A 1053 9.22 35.18 30.70
N SER A 1054 7.92 35.42 30.54
CA SER A 1054 7.17 36.50 31.17
C SER A 1054 5.71 36.12 31.42
N ASN A 1055 5.00 36.94 32.20
CA ASN A 1055 3.56 36.78 32.44
C ASN A 1055 2.73 36.87 31.14
N GLN A 1056 3.17 37.66 30.16
CA GLN A 1056 2.49 37.82 28.88
C GLN A 1056 2.59 36.56 28.02
N ASP A 1057 3.76 35.92 28.01
CA ASP A 1057 3.98 34.64 27.32
C ASP A 1057 3.08 33.56 27.93
N LEU A 1058 3.02 33.53 29.26
CA LEU A 1058 2.21 32.57 30.02
C LEU A 1058 0.73 32.67 29.67
N GLU A 1059 0.16 33.88 29.61
CA GLU A 1059 -1.24 34.10 29.21
C GLU A 1059 -1.50 33.59 27.78
N THR A 1060 -0.57 33.86 26.87
CA THR A 1060 -0.67 33.45 25.46
C THR A 1060 -0.66 31.93 25.34
N TYR A 1061 0.28 31.26 26.02
CA TYR A 1061 0.43 29.81 25.97
C TYR A 1061 -0.68 29.06 26.69
N LEU A 1062 -1.22 29.59 27.79
CA LEU A 1062 -2.35 28.95 28.49
C LEU A 1062 -3.63 28.99 27.64
N ASN A 1063 -3.90 30.11 26.97
CA ASN A 1063 -5.02 30.20 26.04
C ASN A 1063 -4.87 29.20 24.89
N ALA A 1064 -3.66 29.07 24.31
CA ALA A 1064 -3.38 28.08 23.28
C ALA A 1064 -3.51 26.62 23.78
N ALA A 1065 -2.92 26.29 24.94
CA ALA A 1065 -2.95 24.95 25.51
C ALA A 1065 -4.37 24.49 25.89
N SER A 1066 -5.23 25.42 26.37
CA SER A 1066 -6.63 25.13 26.70
C SER A 1066 -7.49 24.72 25.48
N LEU A 1067 -7.11 25.15 24.27
CA LEU A 1067 -7.76 24.75 23.02
C LEU A 1067 -7.37 23.32 22.62
N VAL A 1068 -6.18 22.87 23.02
CA VAL A 1068 -5.60 21.56 22.66
C VAL A 1068 -6.10 20.44 23.57
N CYS A 1069 -6.26 20.69 24.88
CA CYS A 1069 -6.75 19.68 25.81
C CYS A 1069 -7.82 20.27 26.74
N LYS A 1070 -9.10 20.02 26.43
CA LYS A 1070 -10.23 20.49 27.24
C LYS A 1070 -10.47 19.65 28.50
N GLU A 1071 -10.03 18.40 28.50
CA GLU A 1071 -10.34 17.41 29.56
C GLU A 1071 -9.22 17.29 30.61
N HIS A 1072 -8.01 17.76 30.32
CA HIS A 1072 -6.88 17.64 31.24
C HIS A 1072 -6.29 19.00 31.65
N PRO A 1073 -5.88 19.15 32.92
CA PRO A 1073 -5.31 20.37 33.45
C PRO A 1073 -3.88 20.62 32.94
N VAL A 1074 -3.51 21.90 32.84
CA VAL A 1074 -2.17 22.33 32.41
C VAL A 1074 -1.20 22.25 33.58
N VAL A 1075 -0.02 21.71 33.32
CA VAL A 1075 1.08 21.57 34.28
C VAL A 1075 2.15 22.61 33.98
N ILE A 1076 2.55 23.37 35.01
CA ILE A 1076 3.65 24.34 34.90
C ILE A 1076 4.82 23.87 35.75
N SER A 1077 6.03 23.88 35.19
CA SER A 1077 7.27 23.45 35.85
C SER A 1077 8.37 24.50 35.70
N LYS A 1078 9.28 24.61 36.70
CA LYS A 1078 10.45 25.48 36.61
C LYS A 1078 11.38 24.98 35.49
N PHE A 1079 11.70 25.86 34.54
CA PHE A 1079 12.67 25.58 33.49
C PHE A 1079 14.09 25.86 34.01
N LEU A 1080 14.98 24.86 33.94
CA LEU A 1080 16.36 24.95 34.41
C LEU A 1080 17.29 25.23 33.22
N THR A 1081 17.85 26.43 33.17
CA THR A 1081 18.81 26.83 32.14
C THR A 1081 20.19 26.21 32.39
N GLU A 1082 21.02 26.06 31.35
CA GLU A 1082 22.41 25.57 31.45
C GLU A 1082 22.54 24.27 32.24
N ALA A 1083 21.61 23.35 32.02
CA ALA A 1083 21.61 22.05 32.66
C ALA A 1083 21.79 20.98 31.58
N LYS A 1084 22.46 19.89 31.92
CA LYS A 1084 22.68 18.78 31.00
C LYS A 1084 21.51 17.80 31.09
N GLU A 1085 21.04 17.31 29.96
CA GLU A 1085 20.00 16.29 29.90
C GLU A 1085 20.62 14.91 29.68
N ILE A 1086 20.06 13.90 30.33
CA ILE A 1086 20.55 12.53 30.32
C ILE A 1086 19.36 11.60 30.11
N ASP A 1087 19.49 10.70 29.14
CA ASP A 1087 18.50 9.69 28.81
C ASP A 1087 18.96 8.33 29.36
N VAL A 1088 18.08 7.60 30.02
CA VAL A 1088 18.39 6.30 30.61
C VAL A 1088 17.37 5.26 30.18
N ASP A 1089 17.85 4.31 29.41
CA ASP A 1089 17.06 3.17 28.92
C ASP A 1089 17.38 1.94 29.76
N ALA A 1090 16.36 1.26 30.27
CA ALA A 1090 16.54 0.12 31.14
C ALA A 1090 15.46 -0.96 30.94
N VAL A 1091 15.81 -2.17 31.36
CA VAL A 1091 14.89 -3.30 31.46
C VAL A 1091 14.94 -3.82 32.88
N ALA A 1092 13.76 -4.06 33.46
CA ALA A 1092 13.62 -4.60 34.80
C ALA A 1092 12.71 -5.83 34.83
N ALA A 1093 12.83 -6.64 35.87
CA ALA A 1093 11.89 -7.70 36.22
C ALA A 1093 11.60 -7.62 37.72
N ASP A 1094 10.34 -7.60 38.11
CA ASP A 1094 9.90 -7.47 39.52
C ASP A 1094 10.58 -6.28 40.24
N GLY A 1095 10.79 -5.18 39.51
CA GLY A 1095 11.45 -3.97 40.00
C GLY A 1095 12.98 -4.03 40.10
N GLU A 1096 13.61 -5.14 39.74
CA GLU A 1096 15.08 -5.28 39.69
C GLU A 1096 15.63 -5.03 38.28
N ILE A 1097 16.69 -4.23 38.17
CA ILE A 1097 17.30 -3.87 36.86
C ILE A 1097 18.09 -5.05 36.30
N LEU A 1098 17.71 -5.51 35.10
CA LEU A 1098 18.42 -6.53 34.33
C LEU A 1098 19.53 -5.92 33.48
N CYS A 1099 19.25 -4.84 32.76
CA CYS A 1099 20.25 -4.12 31.97
C CYS A 1099 19.88 -2.63 31.87
N MET A 1100 20.88 -1.76 31.74
CA MET A 1100 20.70 -0.31 31.69
C MET A 1100 21.76 0.35 30.81
N ALA A 1101 21.33 1.29 29.98
CA ALA A 1101 22.17 2.17 29.17
C ALA A 1101 21.95 3.63 29.58
N VAL A 1102 23.02 4.41 29.64
CA VAL A 1102 22.96 5.85 29.87
C VAL A 1102 23.46 6.55 28.63
N SER A 1103 22.73 7.55 28.17
CA SER A 1103 23.05 8.37 27.00
C SER A 1103 23.09 9.82 27.44
N GLU A 1104 24.14 10.55 27.08
CA GLU A 1104 24.22 11.98 27.35
C GLU A 1104 23.81 12.79 26.12
N HIS A 1105 23.07 13.88 26.34
CA HIS A 1105 22.77 14.84 25.29
C HIS A 1105 23.97 15.75 25.04
N VAL A 1106 24.20 16.12 23.78
CA VAL A 1106 25.16 17.17 23.42
C VAL A 1106 24.58 18.56 23.71
N GLU A 1107 23.29 18.73 23.43
CA GLU A 1107 22.53 19.93 23.69
C GLU A 1107 22.18 20.06 25.19
N ASN A 1108 22.02 21.30 25.67
CA ASN A 1108 21.51 21.55 27.02
C ASN A 1108 20.01 21.23 27.10
N ALA A 1109 19.53 20.93 28.32
CA ALA A 1109 18.12 20.74 28.60
C ALA A 1109 17.31 21.94 28.12
N GLY A 1110 16.27 21.65 27.32
CA GLY A 1110 15.48 22.66 26.60
C GLY A 1110 15.31 22.38 25.12
N VAL A 1111 16.27 21.67 24.52
CA VAL A 1111 16.04 20.96 23.25
C VAL A 1111 15.37 19.64 23.58
N HIS A 1112 14.24 19.36 22.93
CA HIS A 1112 13.51 18.12 23.16
C HIS A 1112 14.40 16.90 22.87
N SER A 1113 14.36 15.88 23.73
CA SER A 1113 15.14 14.63 23.61
C SER A 1113 15.12 13.96 22.23
N GLY A 1114 14.05 14.14 21.48
CA GLY A 1114 13.95 13.66 20.09
C GLY A 1114 14.83 14.37 19.08
N ASP A 1115 15.04 15.66 19.29
CA ASP A 1115 15.86 16.54 18.46
C ASP A 1115 17.28 16.68 19.01
N ALA A 1116 17.58 15.96 20.10
CA ALA A 1116 18.89 15.96 20.73
C ALA A 1116 19.82 14.92 20.09
N THR A 1117 21.10 15.25 20.07
CA THR A 1117 22.18 14.35 19.72
C THR A 1117 22.55 13.52 20.94
N LEU A 1118 22.52 12.19 20.82
CA LEU A 1118 22.83 11.28 21.93
C LEU A 1118 24.22 10.65 21.78
N VAL A 1119 24.96 10.55 22.87
CA VAL A 1119 26.26 9.87 22.94
C VAL A 1119 26.20 8.70 23.93
N THR A 1120 26.57 7.49 23.48
CA THR A 1120 26.58 6.27 24.29
C THR A 1120 27.86 5.45 24.06
N PRO A 1121 28.56 4.97 25.10
CA PRO A 1121 28.38 5.33 26.52
C PRO A 1121 28.71 6.83 26.75
N PRO A 1122 28.25 7.42 27.87
CA PRO A 1122 28.41 8.85 28.10
C PRO A 1122 29.90 9.19 28.31
N GLN A 1123 30.36 10.31 27.78
CA GLN A 1123 31.77 10.71 27.77
C GLN A 1123 32.11 11.85 28.75
N ASP A 1124 31.14 12.68 29.16
CA ASP A 1124 31.38 13.79 30.12
C ASP A 1124 30.77 13.56 31.51
N LEU A 1125 30.22 12.38 31.78
CA LEU A 1125 29.66 12.04 33.09
C LEU A 1125 30.72 11.36 33.96
N ASN A 1126 30.89 11.85 35.19
CA ASN A 1126 31.78 11.23 36.16
C ASN A 1126 31.15 9.96 36.79
N THR A 1127 31.97 9.12 37.41
CA THR A 1127 31.55 7.83 37.99
C THR A 1127 30.55 8.00 39.14
N GLU A 1128 30.65 9.07 39.93
CA GLU A 1128 29.73 9.35 41.03
C GLU A 1128 28.31 9.66 40.52
N THR A 1129 28.21 10.50 39.49
CA THR A 1129 26.96 10.82 38.80
C THR A 1129 26.34 9.56 38.21
N LEU A 1130 27.13 8.71 37.52
CA LEU A 1130 26.64 7.44 36.98
C LEU A 1130 26.13 6.49 38.08
N GLY A 1131 26.81 6.42 39.23
CA GLY A 1131 26.36 5.66 40.39
C GLY A 1131 25.03 6.17 40.95
N ASN A 1132 24.86 7.50 41.03
CA ASN A 1132 23.61 8.12 41.46
C ASN A 1132 22.47 7.88 40.46
N ILE A 1133 22.73 7.92 39.16
CA ILE A 1133 21.77 7.57 38.10
C ILE A 1133 21.30 6.13 38.28
N LYS A 1134 22.23 5.18 38.45
CA LYS A 1134 21.91 3.76 38.68
C LYS A 1134 21.01 3.57 39.90
N ARG A 1135 21.31 4.25 41.01
CA ARG A 1135 20.48 4.21 42.22
C ARG A 1135 19.05 4.72 41.96
N ILE A 1136 18.92 5.87 41.29
CA ILE A 1136 17.60 6.43 40.94
C ILE A 1136 16.82 5.47 40.04
N ALA A 1137 17.47 4.86 39.06
CA ALA A 1137 16.85 3.88 38.16
C ALA A 1137 16.31 2.66 38.94
N CYS A 1138 17.12 2.08 39.83
CA CYS A 1138 16.70 0.97 40.68
C CYS A 1138 15.54 1.35 41.60
N ASP A 1139 15.60 2.53 42.21
CA ASP A 1139 14.52 3.01 43.08
C ASP A 1139 13.21 3.21 42.32
N LEU A 1140 13.26 3.75 41.09
CA LEU A 1140 12.07 3.92 40.24
C LEU A 1140 11.50 2.58 39.77
N ALA A 1141 12.35 1.67 39.31
CA ALA A 1141 11.93 0.34 38.89
C ALA A 1141 11.20 -0.40 40.02
N ALA A 1142 11.74 -0.34 41.24
CA ALA A 1142 11.13 -0.96 42.42
C ALA A 1142 9.82 -0.26 42.86
N LEU A 1143 9.72 1.07 42.76
CA LEU A 1143 8.50 1.80 43.14
C LEU A 1143 7.34 1.57 42.18
N LEU A 1144 7.64 1.38 40.89
CA LEU A 1144 6.66 1.13 39.84
C LEU A 1144 6.45 -0.37 39.58
N ASP A 1145 7.17 -1.25 40.29
CA ASP A 1145 7.12 -2.70 40.10
C ASP A 1145 7.30 -3.09 38.62
N VAL A 1146 8.34 -2.53 38.00
CA VAL A 1146 8.54 -2.63 36.55
C VAL A 1146 8.95 -4.04 36.16
N THR A 1147 8.21 -4.61 35.21
CA THR A 1147 8.54 -5.86 34.52
C THR A 1147 8.47 -5.66 33.01
N GLY A 1148 9.64 -5.47 32.39
CA GLY A 1148 9.78 -5.10 30.98
C GLY A 1148 10.61 -3.83 30.80
N PRO A 1149 10.44 -3.12 29.67
CA PRO A 1149 11.23 -1.95 29.33
C PRO A 1149 10.69 -0.70 30.01
N PHE A 1150 11.60 0.20 30.40
CA PHE A 1150 11.26 1.57 30.76
C PHE A 1150 12.39 2.54 30.40
N ASN A 1151 12.06 3.81 30.37
CA ASN A 1151 12.96 4.91 30.10
C ASN A 1151 12.76 6.03 31.12
N MET A 1152 13.84 6.69 31.53
CA MET A 1152 13.76 7.86 32.39
C MET A 1152 14.68 8.98 31.89
N GLN A 1153 14.23 10.22 32.06
CA GLN A 1153 14.97 11.41 31.67
C GLN A 1153 15.37 12.22 32.90
N LEU A 1154 16.64 12.63 32.95
CA LEU A 1154 17.24 13.32 34.08
C LEU A 1154 17.85 14.65 33.64
N ILE A 1155 17.73 15.67 34.50
CA ILE A 1155 18.50 16.90 34.43
C ILE A 1155 19.63 16.83 35.43
N ALA A 1156 20.86 17.09 34.96
CA ALA A 1156 22.06 17.21 35.78
C ALA A 1156 22.54 18.68 35.82
N LYS A 1157 22.60 19.26 37.02
CA LYS A 1157 23.19 20.59 37.26
C LYS A 1157 23.78 20.68 38.65
N ASN A 1158 24.99 21.22 38.79
CA ASN A 1158 25.68 21.42 40.08
C ASN A 1158 25.75 20.12 40.94
N ASN A 1159 26.00 18.96 40.32
CA ASN A 1159 25.97 17.63 40.95
C ASN A 1159 24.61 17.19 41.53
N GLU A 1160 23.52 17.93 41.27
CA GLU A 1160 22.16 17.47 41.54
C GLU A 1160 21.56 16.80 40.30
N LEU A 1161 20.89 15.67 40.51
CA LEU A 1161 20.09 14.97 39.50
C LEU A 1161 18.61 15.16 39.80
N LYS A 1162 17.84 15.59 38.81
CA LYS A 1162 16.39 15.80 38.92
C LYS A 1162 15.66 15.02 37.84
N VAL A 1163 14.67 14.22 38.22
CA VAL A 1163 13.86 13.45 37.27
C VAL A 1163 12.89 14.37 36.53
N ILE A 1164 12.88 14.30 35.21
CA ILE A 1164 11.90 14.99 34.34
C ILE A 1164 10.64 14.14 34.23
N GLU A 1165 10.81 12.91 33.76
CA GLU A 1165 9.74 11.95 33.48
C GLU A 1165 10.26 10.51 33.47
N CYS A 1166 9.33 9.56 33.55
CA CYS A 1166 9.58 8.13 33.44
C CYS A 1166 8.50 7.53 32.53
N ASN A 1167 8.92 6.86 31.47
CA ASN A 1167 8.08 6.21 30.49
C ASN A 1167 8.19 4.70 30.68
N VAL A 1168 7.12 4.04 31.14
CA VAL A 1168 7.11 2.58 31.41
C VAL A 1168 6.82 1.79 30.14
N ARG A 1169 7.69 1.97 29.15
CA ARG A 1169 7.67 1.33 27.83
C ARG A 1169 9.03 1.49 27.17
N VAL A 1170 9.22 0.90 25.99
CA VAL A 1170 10.39 1.21 25.17
C VAL A 1170 10.42 2.71 24.83
N SER A 1171 11.63 3.26 24.74
CA SER A 1171 11.90 4.58 24.18
C SER A 1171 12.42 4.45 22.75
N ARG A 1172 12.48 5.58 22.06
CA ARG A 1172 13.01 5.66 20.70
C ARG A 1172 14.51 5.36 20.61
N SER A 1173 15.26 5.45 21.72
CA SER A 1173 16.71 5.18 21.75
C SER A 1173 17.04 3.71 21.98
N PHE A 1174 16.06 2.85 22.26
CA PHE A 1174 16.27 1.40 22.45
C PHE A 1174 17.05 0.73 21.30
N PRO A 1175 16.74 0.96 20.01
CA PRO A 1175 17.54 0.41 18.91
C PRO A 1175 18.98 0.90 18.93
N PHE A 1176 19.18 2.21 19.17
CA PHE A 1176 20.49 2.83 19.22
C PHE A 1176 21.36 2.27 20.34
N VAL A 1177 20.85 2.22 21.57
CA VAL A 1177 21.61 1.69 22.72
C VAL A 1177 21.87 0.20 22.56
N SER A 1178 20.90 -0.58 22.06
CA SER A 1178 21.06 -2.02 21.85
C SER A 1178 22.18 -2.34 20.86
N LYS A 1179 22.21 -1.65 19.72
CA LYS A 1179 23.23 -1.84 18.67
C LYS A 1179 24.59 -1.25 19.04
N THR A 1180 24.61 -0.18 19.85
CA THR A 1180 25.85 0.43 20.37
C THR A 1180 26.49 -0.46 21.41
N LEU A 1181 25.72 -1.00 22.36
CA LEU A 1181 26.22 -1.82 23.45
C LEU A 1181 26.31 -3.32 23.08
N ASN A 1182 25.88 -3.69 21.87
CA ASN A 1182 25.88 -5.07 21.36
C ASN A 1182 25.11 -6.04 22.27
N HIS A 1183 24.04 -5.54 22.89
CA HIS A 1183 23.14 -6.29 23.77
C HIS A 1183 21.70 -5.93 23.43
N ASP A 1184 20.85 -6.94 23.24
CA ASP A 1184 19.47 -6.73 22.78
C ASP A 1184 18.54 -6.49 23.98
N PHE A 1185 18.20 -5.22 24.22
CA PHE A 1185 17.29 -4.85 25.31
C PHE A 1185 15.87 -5.34 25.07
N VAL A 1186 15.42 -5.42 23.81
CA VAL A 1186 14.07 -5.86 23.48
C VAL A 1186 13.92 -7.35 23.78
N ALA A 1187 14.88 -8.18 23.36
CA ALA A 1187 14.84 -9.61 23.68
C ALA A 1187 14.87 -9.87 25.20
N THR A 1188 15.66 -9.10 25.94
CA THR A 1188 15.73 -9.15 27.41
C THR A 1188 14.38 -8.77 28.04
N ALA A 1189 13.77 -7.69 27.57
CA ALA A 1189 12.47 -7.22 28.02
C ALA A 1189 11.35 -8.22 27.71
N THR A 1190 11.33 -8.81 26.50
CA THR A 1190 10.35 -9.82 26.11
C THR A 1190 10.41 -11.05 27.01
N ARG A 1191 11.62 -11.55 27.33
CA ARG A 1191 11.79 -12.67 28.27
C ARG A 1191 11.27 -12.35 29.67
N ALA A 1192 11.56 -11.15 30.18
CA ALA A 1192 11.04 -10.69 31.47
C ALA A 1192 9.50 -10.61 31.46
N ILE A 1193 8.91 -10.02 30.43
CA ILE A 1193 7.45 -9.86 30.26
C ILE A 1193 6.71 -11.20 30.30
N ILE A 1194 7.28 -12.26 29.72
CA ILE A 1194 6.67 -13.59 29.75
C ILE A 1194 7.03 -14.43 30.98
N GLY A 1195 7.76 -13.85 31.95
CA GLY A 1195 8.11 -14.49 33.21
C GLY A 1195 9.28 -15.48 33.14
N MET A 1196 10.17 -15.36 32.15
CA MET A 1196 11.39 -16.16 32.11
C MET A 1196 12.47 -15.58 33.03
N PRO A 1197 13.28 -16.42 33.71
CA PRO A 1197 14.44 -15.93 34.44
C PRO A 1197 15.49 -15.39 33.45
N VAL A 1198 15.97 -14.18 33.70
CA VAL A 1198 17.00 -13.52 32.90
C VAL A 1198 18.11 -13.05 33.82
N GLU A 1199 19.34 -13.43 33.51
CA GLU A 1199 20.52 -12.97 34.26
C GLU A 1199 20.81 -11.50 33.95
N PRO A 1200 21.02 -10.64 34.97
CA PRO A 1200 21.42 -9.26 34.75
C PRO A 1200 22.75 -9.13 33.99
N VAL A 1201 22.82 -8.18 33.06
CA VAL A 1201 24.01 -7.91 32.24
C VAL A 1201 24.47 -6.47 32.43
N GLU A 1202 25.72 -6.30 32.86
CA GLU A 1202 26.32 -4.98 33.04
C GLU A 1202 26.89 -4.44 31.71
N VAL A 1203 26.14 -3.53 31.08
CA VAL A 1203 26.53 -2.85 29.82
C VAL A 1203 26.83 -1.35 29.98
N LEU A 1204 26.69 -0.82 31.20
CA LEU A 1204 26.75 0.61 31.51
C LEU A 1204 28.05 1.29 31.04
N TYR A 1205 29.17 0.59 31.11
CA TYR A 1205 30.50 1.13 30.79
C TYR A 1205 30.89 0.97 29.30
N GLY A 1206 30.00 0.43 28.46
CA GLY A 1206 30.23 0.26 27.03
C GLY A 1206 31.08 -0.95 26.64
N VAL A 1207 31.26 -1.13 25.33
CA VAL A 1207 31.93 -2.31 24.72
C VAL A 1207 33.13 -1.93 23.84
N GLY A 1208 33.83 -0.84 24.19
CA GLY A 1208 35.05 -0.41 23.48
C GLY A 1208 34.81 0.36 22.16
N LYS A 1209 33.59 0.86 21.94
CA LYS A 1209 33.24 1.79 20.85
C LYS A 1209 32.29 2.87 21.37
N VAL A 1210 32.27 4.03 20.70
CA VAL A 1210 31.30 5.11 20.98
C VAL A 1210 30.31 5.21 19.83
N GLY A 1211 29.02 5.25 20.16
CA GLY A 1211 27.93 5.54 19.24
C GLY A 1211 27.47 6.98 19.41
N VAL A 1212 27.17 7.65 18.30
CA VAL A 1212 26.55 8.98 18.31
C VAL A 1212 25.33 8.95 17.40
N LYS A 1213 24.16 9.25 17.97
CA LYS A 1213 22.89 9.40 17.25
C LYS A 1213 22.64 10.89 17.00
N VAL A 1214 22.33 11.24 15.75
CA VAL A 1214 21.98 12.60 15.32
C VAL A 1214 20.55 12.59 14.74
N PRO A 1215 19.72 13.59 15.05
CA PRO A 1215 18.39 13.74 14.45
C PRO A 1215 18.44 14.10 12.95
N GLN A 1216 17.48 13.59 12.18
CA GLN A 1216 17.21 13.97 10.80
C GLN A 1216 16.04 14.96 10.75
N PHE A 1217 16.22 16.09 10.07
CA PHE A 1217 15.19 17.12 9.90
C PHE A 1217 14.74 17.24 8.44
N SER A 1218 13.51 17.71 8.26
CA SER A 1218 12.90 17.95 6.94
C SER A 1218 12.55 19.42 6.69
N PHE A 1219 13.26 20.37 7.31
CA PHE A 1219 12.96 21.81 7.19
C PHE A 1219 12.97 22.32 5.74
N SER A 1220 13.82 21.77 4.88
CA SER A 1220 13.87 22.13 3.45
C SER A 1220 12.57 21.83 2.70
N ARG A 1221 11.73 20.91 3.20
CA ARG A 1221 10.42 20.56 2.65
C ARG A 1221 9.30 21.46 3.16
N LEU A 1222 9.50 22.06 4.33
CA LEU A 1222 8.49 22.83 5.05
C LEU A 1222 8.77 24.32 4.86
N ALA A 1223 8.41 24.85 3.69
CA ALA A 1223 8.59 26.26 3.39
C ALA A 1223 7.94 27.15 4.46
N GLY A 1224 8.73 28.07 5.04
CA GLY A 1224 8.31 28.94 6.14
C GLY A 1224 8.65 28.39 7.53
N ALA A 1225 9.06 27.13 7.68
CA ALA A 1225 9.45 26.57 8.97
C ALA A 1225 10.61 27.37 9.59
N ASP A 1226 10.50 27.67 10.88
CA ASP A 1226 11.59 28.27 11.64
C ASP A 1226 12.62 27.17 11.98
N VAL A 1227 13.88 27.38 11.62
CA VAL A 1227 14.97 26.41 11.86
C VAL A 1227 15.51 26.62 13.28
N GLN A 1228 14.63 26.48 14.26
CA GLN A 1228 14.92 26.62 15.67
C GLN A 1228 14.48 25.38 16.42
N LEU A 1229 15.37 24.89 17.29
CA LEU A 1229 15.06 23.79 18.20
C LEU A 1229 14.46 24.34 19.49
N GLY A 1230 13.54 23.59 20.06
CA GLY A 1230 12.88 23.96 21.31
C GLY A 1230 12.36 22.75 22.06
N VAL A 1231 11.38 23.00 22.93
CA VAL A 1231 10.78 21.97 23.79
C VAL A 1231 9.74 21.10 23.06
N GLU A 1232 9.28 21.52 21.89
CA GLU A 1232 8.46 20.71 20.99
C GLU A 1232 9.36 20.11 19.91
N MET A 1233 9.18 18.82 19.65
CA MET A 1233 10.00 18.07 18.70
C MET A 1233 9.66 18.40 17.24
N ALA A 1234 10.67 18.50 16.38
CA ALA A 1234 10.53 18.76 14.95
C ALA A 1234 11.22 17.73 14.02
N SER A 1235 12.14 16.90 14.53
CA SER A 1235 12.84 15.89 13.72
C SER A 1235 11.92 14.76 13.24
N THR A 1236 12.20 14.24 12.04
CA THR A 1236 11.38 13.21 11.37
C THR A 1236 12.03 11.82 11.39
N GLY A 1237 13.34 11.75 11.66
CA GLY A 1237 14.08 10.50 11.69
C GLY A 1237 15.39 10.61 12.45
N GLU A 1238 16.24 9.59 12.36
CA GLU A 1238 17.54 9.54 13.03
C GLU A 1238 18.58 8.78 12.21
N VAL A 1239 19.85 9.10 12.47
CA VAL A 1239 21.01 8.35 12.01
C VAL A 1239 21.97 8.15 13.17
N ALA A 1240 22.73 7.05 13.17
CA ALA A 1240 23.84 6.91 14.10
C ALA A 1240 25.04 6.24 13.46
N CYS A 1241 26.22 6.66 13.91
CA CYS A 1241 27.49 6.09 13.48
C CYS A 1241 28.35 5.70 14.68
N PHE A 1242 29.33 4.83 14.42
CA PHE A 1242 30.30 4.40 15.40
C PHE A 1242 31.70 4.97 15.10
N GLY A 1243 32.46 5.19 16.16
CA GLY A 1243 33.86 5.61 16.09
C GLY A 1243 34.66 5.18 17.32
N ASP A 1244 35.97 5.35 17.23
CA ASP A 1244 36.89 5.09 18.35
C ASP A 1244 36.72 6.13 19.47
N ASN A 1245 36.19 7.30 19.11
CA ASN A 1245 35.81 8.38 20.02
C ASN A 1245 34.56 9.11 19.52
N ARG A 1246 33.97 9.95 20.38
CA ARG A 1246 32.75 10.70 20.04
C ARG A 1246 32.90 11.66 18.86
N TYR A 1247 34.08 12.23 18.62
CA TYR A 1247 34.26 13.22 17.55
C TYR A 1247 34.18 12.57 16.17
N GLU A 1248 34.81 11.41 16.02
CA GLU A 1248 34.73 10.62 14.79
C GLU A 1248 33.29 10.14 14.53
N ALA A 1249 32.64 9.58 15.56
CA ALA A 1249 31.27 9.10 15.47
C ALA A 1249 30.29 10.25 15.12
N TYR A 1250 30.43 11.42 15.75
CA TYR A 1250 29.62 12.60 15.49
C TYR A 1250 29.79 13.11 14.06
N LEU A 1251 31.03 13.22 13.56
CA LEU A 1251 31.27 13.68 12.19
C LEU A 1251 30.65 12.73 11.15
N LYS A 1252 30.79 11.41 11.34
CA LYS A 1252 30.15 10.42 10.45
C LYS A 1252 28.62 10.51 10.52
N ALA A 1253 28.06 10.66 11.72
CA ALA A 1253 26.61 10.79 11.90
C ALA A 1253 26.07 12.07 11.25
N MET A 1254 26.75 13.21 11.42
CA MET A 1254 26.40 14.46 10.75
C MET A 1254 26.47 14.35 9.22
N ILE A 1255 27.54 13.78 8.66
CA ILE A 1255 27.62 13.58 7.19
C ILE A 1255 26.48 12.69 6.70
N SER A 1256 26.06 11.70 7.51
CA SER A 1256 24.95 10.80 7.18
C SER A 1256 23.59 11.49 7.09
N THR A 1257 23.42 12.70 7.66
CA THR A 1257 22.20 13.50 7.50
C THR A 1257 22.18 14.35 6.22
N GLY A 1258 23.26 14.31 5.43
CA GLY A 1258 23.48 15.16 4.25
C GLY A 1258 24.30 16.41 4.56
N PHE A 1259 24.80 16.58 5.78
CA PHE A 1259 25.66 17.72 6.14
C PHE A 1259 26.97 17.71 5.35
N GLN A 1260 27.29 18.84 4.72
CA GLN A 1260 28.58 19.04 4.05
C GLN A 1260 29.52 19.87 4.94
N ILE A 1261 30.72 19.35 5.18
CA ILE A 1261 31.73 20.06 5.96
C ILE A 1261 32.17 21.34 5.20
N PRO A 1262 32.00 22.54 5.78
CA PRO A 1262 32.36 23.78 5.10
C PRO A 1262 33.87 23.87 4.87
N LYS A 1263 34.28 24.17 3.62
CA LYS A 1263 35.70 24.26 3.22
C LYS A 1263 36.26 25.68 3.12
N LYS A 1264 35.40 26.72 3.14
CA LYS A 1264 35.81 28.11 2.84
C LYS A 1264 35.44 29.12 3.93
N ALA A 1265 34.15 29.33 4.18
CA ALA A 1265 33.66 30.38 5.09
C ALA A 1265 32.63 29.85 6.08
N ILE A 1266 32.58 30.45 7.27
CA ILE A 1266 31.61 30.17 8.33
C ILE A 1266 30.98 31.51 8.72
N LEU A 1267 29.64 31.58 8.72
CA LEU A 1267 28.90 32.72 9.24
C LEU A 1267 28.65 32.52 10.74
N LEU A 1268 29.01 33.52 11.56
CA LEU A 1268 28.79 33.51 13.00
C LEU A 1268 27.80 34.62 13.36
N SER A 1269 26.61 34.24 13.82
CA SER A 1269 25.61 35.14 14.37
C SER A 1269 25.15 34.58 15.71
N ILE A 1270 25.51 35.26 16.79
CA ILE A 1270 25.21 34.85 18.17
C ILE A 1270 24.22 35.86 18.77
N GLY A 1271 23.28 35.36 19.58
CA GLY A 1271 22.41 36.22 20.37
C GLY A 1271 23.21 37.15 21.30
N SER A 1272 22.61 38.25 21.75
CA SER A 1272 23.26 39.12 22.73
C SER A 1272 23.65 38.31 23.96
N TYR A 1273 24.96 38.26 24.25
CA TYR A 1273 25.51 37.67 25.46
C TYR A 1273 24.78 38.30 26.66
N LYS A 1274 24.07 37.49 27.44
CA LYS A 1274 23.38 37.95 28.66
C LYS A 1274 24.32 37.88 29.86
#